data_AF-A0A8E6B4Q2-F1
#
_entry.id   AF-A0A8E6B4Q2-F1
#
_cell.length_a   1.000
_cell.length_b   1.000
_cell.length_c   1.000
_cell.angle_alpha   90.00
_cell.angle_beta   90.00
_cell.angle_gamma   90.00
#
_symmetry.space_group_name_H-M   'P 1'
#
loop_
_entity.id
_entity.type
_entity.pdbx_description
1 polymer ?
#
loop_
_entity_poly.entity_id
_entity_poly.type
_entity_poly.pdbx_seq_one_letter_code
_entity_poly.pdbx_strand_id
1 'polypeptide(L)'
;MQSTFGDLSQKVPPAGLLGYLNFSDGQPNGKFQQQLNEAYRFLADHGDVTPWHSLKVWLQDQAATLEATGSSAFKDLIQARAVIRFAFDRVLVHYKEFHSDLLANQKDCILFSPFFLVRVCEAVLNQGGPWNEDSRIIAGAVQKLNDFVGHRPVAILETRAQTDYYKHEKVRPIPLYIRGSGVGAGPYSKIVEKALEILNSTPEEILREACFNINRLDELAMDPRPYDHTHPSNRRPNYLFGEWDPHCIDGSGYYRRFVVRPNILSALAQWATDPGEDSEGRLFESAAVLAGTLLMASGISGDGPSCHDSDSKLAILVPQNARYRDAFYAQLLDKQNGTFAKRLQKEAKKLRQPFGGIRQHLNHTLARERAGQLQDRELALLFADMGYPRISRDYAARIPTASIRILSEIRIRQTGLEFQIRNGRTAGAHLLISEIEDFIHRGIDCGALPDPWNILGFQGLFPLFQAREDSVFDTRHEELIDVVQRQLAIYSSALAVTAANGDTSLQSMLGRGIKKFAAWWDQFAAYEVSDLPAVKGGDRSEAALHVASALALWAEERRQTDKFDLPKKTQNALRFWRNQRERFKSAPAYVQVIDALIQQQDWWASMGLMMAWLNEAETMPLTDGEPDFFELGHRWMAGVLRINDDAARRSLIERFFEMLEANAGDYWNVPDLVVSSTPVDKEETYSSAYDDVSYKDSTSDEDDGGIIGGGEDDDISLETYQVLFERRLGFLKMMGELICKAIPYHHCKDWLDTAWYWRKKLEELLDILHEIMISPPSGGVEDVIEYDRKKAEKDQLIEMAIDTTVAVGAGVQLLAAADLPEDPLSTCLVSNDPQKIRAALPGLLEKLSGEPLLFIPLVEGGHPKQVLRAKLNLHLLETLLDRIPRFGLVRETFHLVQVARSMEQNSPPEGRKISEFDRLFRMALRAVSETLLDVAAESEKESKLSNVRNVSQLLRKVADSFLQLWISHSQTLRLSAIEGVEDWVALRSFIKTYGRELFTPAFMNHGNLRGILQRGVENWLESLAENATENPPEKLLTDLEQGVISRRRAGQHLEVVLQAVTEHFDEFRDYNTTTTQSDYGENLHVLMDFLRLKVAYDRYAWRMRPLVIAHEVLCRRGQAEYAEQWRANIEDFTRKLADNLLEDLARLEAEHVIRLRTIRDRLEERFLLPLRLDELSALIEPCIEEARNESGSKEKINEFLEKLHPLAERPTGVGLEAPDWLIELQNEVRRSRESAAIEPPRPERFALNWSDLQRQLSEWDKPID
;
A
#
# COMPACT_ATOMS: atom_id res chain seq x y z
N MET A 1 -36.04 -39.91 10.08
CA MET A 1 -36.95 -38.74 10.10
C MET A 1 -38.23 -38.99 10.89
N GLN A 2 -39.14 -39.91 10.50
CA GLN A 2 -40.40 -40.10 11.26
C GLN A 2 -40.21 -40.52 12.74
N SER A 3 -39.26 -41.42 13.04
CA SER A 3 -38.89 -41.77 14.43
C SER A 3 -38.34 -40.56 15.19
N THR A 4 -37.41 -39.83 14.56
CA THR A 4 -36.76 -38.62 15.10
C THR A 4 -37.77 -37.50 15.39
N PHE A 5 -38.80 -37.34 14.55
CA PHE A 5 -39.87 -36.37 14.77
C PHE A 5 -40.82 -36.75 15.91
N GLY A 6 -41.07 -38.05 16.10
CA GLY A 6 -41.81 -38.55 17.25
C GLY A 6 -41.09 -38.23 18.57
N ASP A 7 -39.80 -38.51 18.63
CA ASP A 7 -38.95 -38.21 19.80
C ASP A 7 -38.83 -36.70 20.05
N LEU A 8 -38.73 -35.91 18.98
CA LEU A 8 -38.73 -34.44 19.05
C LEU A 8 -40.05 -33.91 19.64
N SER A 9 -41.21 -34.40 19.18
CA SER A 9 -42.52 -33.98 19.69
C SER A 9 -42.76 -34.39 21.16
N GLN A 10 -42.07 -35.41 21.66
CA GLN A 10 -42.06 -35.74 23.09
C GLN A 10 -41.21 -34.77 23.91
N LYS A 11 -40.08 -34.32 23.34
CA LYS A 11 -39.13 -33.42 24.02
C LYS A 11 -39.59 -31.96 23.99
N VAL A 12 -40.13 -31.49 22.86
CA VAL A 12 -40.56 -30.11 22.65
C VAL A 12 -42.04 -30.09 22.26
N PRO A 13 -42.94 -29.49 23.06
CA PRO A 13 -44.37 -29.51 22.81
C PRO A 13 -44.73 -28.63 21.59
N PRO A 14 -45.21 -29.22 20.46
CA PRO A 14 -45.46 -28.47 19.22
C PRO A 14 -46.53 -27.38 19.35
N ALA A 15 -47.52 -27.59 20.23
CA ALA A 15 -48.60 -26.65 20.50
C ALA A 15 -48.10 -25.30 21.02
N GLY A 16 -46.99 -25.26 21.76
CA GLY A 16 -46.41 -24.00 22.25
C GLY A 16 -45.83 -23.15 21.13
N LEU A 17 -45.06 -23.77 20.23
CA LEU A 17 -44.46 -23.12 19.07
C LEU A 17 -45.51 -22.65 18.07
N LEU A 18 -46.43 -23.54 17.67
CA LEU A 18 -47.47 -23.22 16.71
C LEU A 18 -48.50 -22.24 17.29
N GLY A 19 -48.75 -22.27 18.60
CA GLY A 19 -49.58 -21.28 19.27
C GLY A 19 -49.00 -19.87 19.17
N TYR A 20 -47.71 -19.70 19.43
CA TYR A 20 -47.05 -18.40 19.26
C TYR A 20 -47.11 -17.93 17.80
N LEU A 21 -46.77 -18.81 16.84
CA LEU A 21 -46.80 -18.47 15.42
C LEU A 21 -48.20 -18.10 14.91
N ASN A 22 -49.27 -18.56 15.57
CA ASN A 22 -50.65 -18.30 15.16
C ASN A 22 -51.29 -17.08 15.82
N PHE A 23 -50.90 -16.73 17.04
CA PHE A 23 -51.59 -15.73 17.86
C PHE A 23 -50.76 -14.51 18.24
N SER A 24 -49.45 -14.53 18.00
CA SER A 24 -48.57 -13.40 18.30
C SER A 24 -48.60 -12.37 17.16
N ASP A 25 -48.42 -11.10 17.52
CA ASP A 25 -48.14 -10.02 16.56
C ASP A 25 -46.63 -9.84 16.30
N GLY A 26 -45.78 -10.75 16.80
CA GLY A 26 -44.34 -10.74 16.60
C GLY A 26 -43.52 -10.12 17.73
N GLN A 27 -44.13 -9.93 18.91
CA GLN A 27 -43.43 -9.48 20.12
C GLN A 27 -42.57 -10.59 20.73
N PRO A 28 -41.29 -10.33 21.09
CA PRO A 28 -40.39 -11.34 21.62
C PRO A 28 -40.97 -12.15 22.79
N ASN A 29 -40.90 -13.48 22.72
CA ASN A 29 -41.41 -14.38 23.75
C ASN A 29 -40.37 -15.44 24.14
N GLY A 30 -39.84 -15.36 25.36
CA GLY A 30 -38.77 -16.25 25.82
C GLY A 30 -39.10 -17.74 25.75
N LYS A 31 -40.36 -18.12 26.00
CA LYS A 31 -40.78 -19.53 25.93
C LYS A 31 -40.75 -20.07 24.50
N PHE A 32 -41.24 -19.30 23.52
CA PHE A 32 -41.15 -19.64 22.10
C PHE A 32 -39.69 -19.78 21.65
N GLN A 33 -38.87 -18.80 22.00
CA GLN A 33 -37.45 -18.74 21.64
C GLN A 33 -36.68 -19.95 22.20
N GLN A 34 -36.90 -20.29 23.46
CA GLN A 34 -36.29 -21.46 24.10
C GLN A 34 -36.74 -22.76 23.42
N GLN A 35 -38.04 -22.95 23.18
CA GLN A 35 -38.56 -24.16 22.55
C GLN A 35 -38.03 -24.35 21.13
N LEU A 36 -37.90 -23.28 20.34
CA LEU A 36 -37.36 -23.36 18.99
C LEU A 36 -35.88 -23.74 19.02
N ASN A 37 -35.12 -23.14 19.94
CA ASN A 37 -33.72 -23.49 20.16
C ASN A 37 -33.53 -24.96 20.59
N GLU A 38 -34.37 -25.46 21.50
CA GLU A 38 -34.35 -26.87 21.93
C GLU A 38 -34.68 -27.84 20.78
N ALA A 39 -35.65 -27.48 19.94
CA ALA A 39 -36.01 -28.29 18.77
C ALA A 39 -34.88 -28.32 17.73
N TYR A 40 -34.28 -27.16 17.45
CA TYR A 40 -33.12 -27.07 16.58
C TYR A 40 -31.93 -27.87 17.14
N ARG A 41 -31.63 -27.72 18.43
CA ARG A 41 -30.55 -28.46 19.13
C ARG A 41 -30.76 -29.96 19.01
N PHE A 42 -31.97 -30.44 19.24
CA PHE A 42 -32.28 -31.86 19.11
C PHE A 42 -31.96 -32.38 17.72
N LEU A 43 -32.37 -31.66 16.66
CA LEU A 43 -32.08 -32.06 15.29
C LEU A 43 -30.57 -32.06 14.99
N ALA A 44 -29.86 -31.01 15.40
CA ALA A 44 -28.41 -30.90 15.22
C ALA A 44 -27.63 -32.02 15.95
N ASP A 45 -28.01 -32.32 17.21
CA ASP A 45 -27.38 -33.37 18.02
C ASP A 45 -27.60 -34.77 17.42
N HIS A 46 -28.67 -34.97 16.63
CA HIS A 46 -28.94 -36.21 15.90
C HIS A 46 -28.28 -36.26 14.51
N GLY A 47 -27.33 -35.36 14.23
CA GLY A 47 -26.53 -35.37 13.01
C GLY A 47 -27.21 -34.75 11.79
N ASP A 48 -28.28 -33.96 11.97
CA ASP A 48 -28.91 -33.23 10.88
C ASP A 48 -28.04 -32.07 10.40
N VAL A 49 -27.68 -32.08 9.12
CA VAL A 49 -26.83 -31.06 8.49
C VAL A 49 -27.62 -29.81 8.08
N THR A 50 -28.96 -29.92 7.98
CA THR A 50 -29.88 -28.84 7.64
C THR A 50 -31.02 -28.70 8.64
N PRO A 51 -30.75 -28.42 9.94
CA PRO A 51 -31.80 -28.43 10.96
C PRO A 51 -32.94 -27.44 10.71
N TRP A 52 -32.68 -26.30 10.06
CA TRP A 52 -33.72 -25.31 9.71
C TRP A 52 -34.75 -25.88 8.73
N HIS A 53 -34.33 -26.74 7.79
CA HIS A 53 -35.22 -27.39 6.83
C HIS A 53 -36.05 -28.48 7.52
N SER A 54 -35.43 -29.35 8.31
CA SER A 54 -36.14 -30.38 9.05
C SER A 54 -37.10 -29.79 10.09
N LEU A 55 -36.73 -28.69 10.73
CA LEU A 55 -37.58 -27.95 11.65
C LEU A 55 -38.83 -27.40 10.94
N LYS A 56 -38.68 -26.83 9.75
CA LYS A 56 -39.82 -26.41 8.91
C LYS A 56 -40.75 -27.58 8.62
N VAL A 57 -40.22 -28.70 8.13
CA VAL A 57 -41.01 -29.89 7.78
C VAL A 57 -41.76 -30.42 9.01
N TRP A 58 -41.08 -30.49 10.15
CA TRP A 58 -41.69 -30.91 11.42
C TRP A 58 -42.80 -29.94 11.85
N LEU A 59 -42.60 -28.62 11.81
CA LEU A 59 -43.63 -27.64 12.16
C LEU A 59 -44.87 -27.75 11.25
N GLN A 60 -44.69 -28.03 9.96
CA GLN A 60 -45.80 -28.22 9.01
C GLN A 60 -46.60 -29.50 9.31
N ASP A 61 -45.93 -30.60 9.61
CA ASP A 61 -46.55 -31.88 9.99
C ASP A 61 -47.32 -31.77 11.31
N GLN A 62 -46.73 -31.11 12.31
CA GLN A 62 -47.38 -30.89 13.59
C GLN A 62 -48.56 -29.91 13.49
N ALA A 63 -48.51 -28.92 12.59
CA ALA A 63 -49.64 -28.04 12.30
C ALA A 63 -50.84 -28.82 11.74
N ALA A 64 -50.60 -29.73 10.79
CA ALA A 64 -51.64 -30.60 10.24
C ALA A 64 -52.21 -31.56 11.30
N THR A 65 -51.34 -32.11 12.15
CA THR A 65 -51.74 -33.01 13.24
C THR A 65 -52.61 -32.28 14.28
N LEU A 66 -52.23 -31.07 14.69
CA LEU A 66 -52.99 -30.27 15.67
C LEU A 66 -54.33 -29.79 15.12
N GLU A 67 -54.40 -29.39 13.84
CA GLU A 67 -55.67 -29.05 13.19
C GLU A 67 -56.63 -30.26 13.15
N ALA A 68 -56.09 -31.44 12.85
CA ALA A 68 -56.87 -32.69 12.84
C ALA A 68 -57.41 -33.09 14.23
N THR A 69 -56.79 -32.65 15.33
CA THR A 69 -57.33 -32.87 16.69
C THR A 69 -58.63 -32.11 16.95
N GLY A 70 -58.95 -31.07 16.16
CA GLY A 70 -60.18 -30.29 16.29
C GLY A 70 -60.26 -29.38 17.53
N SER A 71 -59.16 -29.16 18.24
CA SER A 71 -59.12 -28.24 19.39
C SER A 71 -59.42 -26.80 18.97
N SER A 72 -60.20 -26.06 19.79
CA SER A 72 -60.66 -24.71 19.44
C SER A 72 -59.52 -23.71 19.18
N ALA A 73 -58.37 -23.90 19.84
CA ALA A 73 -57.19 -23.07 19.67
C ALA A 73 -56.39 -23.34 18.38
N PHE A 74 -56.62 -24.45 17.68
CA PHE A 74 -55.88 -24.80 16.46
C PHE A 74 -56.81 -25.10 15.27
N LYS A 75 -58.05 -24.61 15.34
CA LYS A 75 -59.06 -24.75 14.28
C LYS A 75 -58.76 -23.87 13.05
N ASP A 76 -58.11 -22.72 13.27
CA ASP A 76 -57.64 -21.83 12.21
C ASP A 76 -56.13 -21.63 12.39
N LEU A 77 -55.34 -22.15 11.46
CA LEU A 77 -53.88 -22.06 11.42
C LEU A 77 -53.38 -21.26 10.20
N ILE A 78 -54.22 -20.41 9.61
CA ILE A 78 -53.85 -19.62 8.41
C ILE A 78 -52.60 -18.80 8.68
N GLN A 79 -52.52 -18.12 9.82
CA GLN A 79 -51.38 -17.30 10.20
C GLN A 79 -50.12 -18.16 10.42
N ALA A 80 -50.18 -19.21 11.24
CA ALA A 80 -49.01 -20.05 11.49
C ALA A 80 -48.46 -20.68 10.18
N ARG A 81 -49.33 -21.18 9.30
CA ARG A 81 -48.94 -21.73 7.99
C ARG A 81 -48.29 -20.66 7.10
N ALA A 82 -48.86 -19.45 7.08
CA ALA A 82 -48.29 -18.33 6.34
C ALA A 82 -46.91 -17.93 6.87
N VAL A 83 -46.75 -17.82 8.19
CA VAL A 83 -45.48 -17.45 8.83
C VAL A 83 -44.41 -18.50 8.55
N ILE A 84 -44.73 -19.80 8.66
CA ILE A 84 -43.77 -20.87 8.32
C ILE A 84 -43.35 -20.77 6.85
N ARG A 85 -44.30 -20.57 5.92
CA ARG A 85 -44.00 -20.38 4.50
C ARG A 85 -43.10 -19.16 4.27
N PHE A 86 -43.47 -18.01 4.81
CA PHE A 86 -42.71 -16.77 4.59
C PHE A 86 -41.34 -16.81 5.25
N ALA A 87 -41.26 -17.20 6.51
CA ALA A 87 -40.01 -17.24 7.26
C ALA A 87 -39.02 -18.20 6.58
N PHE A 88 -39.40 -19.46 6.37
CA PHE A 88 -38.45 -20.51 5.96
C PHE A 88 -38.25 -20.62 4.44
N ASP A 89 -39.25 -20.30 3.61
CA ASP A 89 -39.16 -20.50 2.14
C ASP A 89 -38.90 -19.22 1.34
N ARG A 90 -39.24 -18.05 1.90
CA ARG A 90 -39.14 -16.77 1.18
C ARG A 90 -38.09 -15.86 1.78
N VAL A 91 -38.24 -15.48 3.05
CA VAL A 91 -37.37 -14.48 3.70
C VAL A 91 -35.93 -14.97 3.80
N LEU A 92 -35.67 -16.22 4.16
CA LEU A 92 -34.28 -16.74 4.19
C LEU A 92 -33.57 -16.63 2.82
N VAL A 93 -34.27 -16.97 1.73
CA VAL A 93 -33.73 -16.90 0.36
C VAL A 93 -33.50 -15.45 -0.04
N HIS A 94 -34.50 -14.59 0.13
CA HIS A 94 -34.40 -13.18 -0.25
C HIS A 94 -33.39 -12.42 0.63
N TYR A 95 -33.21 -12.79 1.89
CA TYR A 95 -32.18 -12.20 2.75
C TYR A 95 -30.78 -12.50 2.20
N LYS A 96 -30.53 -13.73 1.71
CA LYS A 96 -29.28 -14.08 1.04
C LYS A 96 -29.09 -13.38 -0.30
N GLU A 97 -30.15 -13.28 -1.11
CA GLU A 97 -30.10 -12.56 -2.39
C GLU A 97 -29.84 -11.06 -2.18
N PHE A 98 -30.50 -10.46 -1.18
CA PHE A 98 -30.29 -9.06 -0.81
C PHE A 98 -28.85 -8.80 -0.35
N HIS A 99 -28.24 -9.76 0.33
CA HIS A 99 -26.86 -9.70 0.83
C HIS A 99 -25.89 -10.54 -0.02
N SER A 100 -26.14 -10.70 -1.32
CA SER A 100 -25.36 -11.59 -2.19
C SER A 100 -23.89 -11.21 -2.28
N ASP A 101 -23.57 -9.92 -2.13
CA ASP A 101 -22.20 -9.41 -2.10
C ASP A 101 -21.58 -9.59 -0.72
N LEU A 102 -22.22 -9.02 0.31
CA LEU A 102 -21.67 -8.91 1.66
C LEU A 102 -21.54 -10.28 2.36
N LEU A 103 -22.51 -11.17 2.16
CA LEU A 103 -22.59 -12.47 2.82
C LEU A 103 -22.34 -13.65 1.87
N ALA A 104 -21.73 -13.41 0.70
CA ALA A 104 -21.47 -14.43 -0.33
C ALA A 104 -20.77 -15.70 0.23
N ASN A 105 -19.85 -15.51 1.19
CA ASN A 105 -19.04 -16.58 1.78
C ASN A 105 -19.70 -17.25 2.99
N GLN A 106 -20.84 -16.76 3.48
CA GLN A 106 -21.50 -17.33 4.64
C GLN A 106 -22.25 -18.62 4.27
N LYS A 107 -21.98 -19.68 5.03
CA LYS A 107 -22.69 -20.96 4.90
C LYS A 107 -24.06 -20.87 5.55
N ASP A 108 -25.05 -21.51 4.94
CA ASP A 108 -26.44 -21.53 5.43
C ASP A 108 -26.55 -22.05 6.86
N CYS A 109 -25.73 -23.04 7.25
CA CYS A 109 -25.72 -23.59 8.60
C CYS A 109 -25.19 -22.64 9.68
N ILE A 110 -24.39 -21.65 9.30
CA ILE A 110 -23.93 -20.59 10.21
C ILE A 110 -24.96 -19.47 10.27
N LEU A 111 -25.48 -19.06 9.11
CA LEU A 111 -26.42 -17.95 9.00
C LEU A 111 -27.80 -18.29 9.61
N PHE A 112 -28.35 -19.46 9.31
CA PHE A 112 -29.69 -19.89 9.72
C PHE A 112 -29.68 -20.60 11.08
N SER A 113 -29.05 -19.96 12.06
CA SER A 113 -28.99 -20.41 13.46
C SER A 113 -30.39 -20.38 14.12
N PRO A 114 -30.61 -21.11 15.23
CA PRO A 114 -31.93 -21.18 15.87
C PRO A 114 -32.48 -19.80 16.25
N PHE A 115 -31.65 -18.93 16.83
CA PHE A 115 -32.11 -17.60 17.20
C PHE A 115 -32.19 -16.64 16.02
N PHE A 116 -31.46 -16.88 14.93
CA PHE A 116 -31.72 -16.16 13.68
C PHE A 116 -33.11 -16.49 13.15
N LEU A 117 -33.50 -17.78 13.13
CA LEU A 117 -34.84 -18.22 12.72
C LEU A 117 -35.96 -17.64 13.60
N VAL A 118 -35.72 -17.53 14.92
CA VAL A 118 -36.61 -16.81 15.83
C VAL A 118 -36.82 -15.37 15.35
N ARG A 119 -35.75 -14.63 15.07
CA ARG A 119 -35.84 -13.24 14.64
C ARG A 119 -36.54 -13.09 13.29
N VAL A 120 -36.33 -14.04 12.38
CA VAL A 120 -37.05 -14.10 11.10
C VAL A 120 -38.55 -14.31 11.32
N CYS A 121 -38.95 -15.25 12.21
CA CYS A 121 -40.36 -15.47 12.54
C CYS A 121 -40.99 -14.22 13.17
N GLU A 122 -40.30 -13.59 14.12
CA GLU A 122 -40.73 -12.32 14.74
C GLU A 122 -40.87 -11.20 13.69
N ALA A 123 -39.91 -11.06 12.77
CA ALA A 123 -39.94 -10.05 11.72
C ALA A 123 -41.11 -10.24 10.73
N VAL A 124 -41.41 -11.49 10.36
CA VAL A 124 -42.56 -11.84 9.50
C VAL A 124 -43.89 -11.57 10.22
N LEU A 125 -43.99 -11.96 11.50
CA LEU A 125 -45.19 -11.70 12.31
C LEU A 125 -45.49 -10.20 12.44
N ASN A 126 -44.46 -9.38 12.63
CA ASN A 126 -44.59 -7.92 12.71
C ASN A 126 -45.13 -7.28 11.41
N GLN A 127 -45.03 -7.94 10.25
CA GLN A 127 -45.63 -7.43 9.01
C GLN A 127 -47.16 -7.60 9.00
N GLY A 128 -47.69 -8.59 9.72
CA GLY A 128 -49.10 -8.89 9.78
C GLY A 128 -49.75 -9.29 8.44
N GLY A 129 -51.03 -9.66 8.53
CA GLY A 129 -51.87 -9.90 7.36
C GLY A 129 -52.16 -8.61 6.56
N PRO A 130 -52.64 -8.73 5.31
CA PRO A 130 -53.08 -9.97 4.66
C PRO A 130 -51.90 -10.79 4.09
N TRP A 131 -51.95 -12.12 4.30
CA TRP A 131 -50.84 -13.07 4.04
C TRP A 131 -50.65 -13.46 2.55
N ASN A 132 -51.31 -12.75 1.64
CA ASN A 132 -51.18 -12.88 0.19
C ASN A 132 -50.27 -11.82 -0.44
N GLU A 133 -49.81 -10.83 0.32
CA GLU A 133 -48.94 -9.75 -0.15
C GLU A 133 -47.45 -10.11 0.01
N ASP A 134 -46.98 -11.06 -0.81
CA ASP A 134 -45.63 -11.62 -0.71
C ASP A 134 -44.54 -10.54 -0.73
N SER A 135 -44.55 -9.62 -1.70
CA SER A 135 -43.50 -8.59 -1.84
C SER A 135 -43.43 -7.64 -0.64
N ARG A 136 -44.58 -7.25 -0.07
CA ARG A 136 -44.63 -6.37 1.12
C ARG A 136 -44.02 -7.06 2.33
N ILE A 137 -44.45 -8.29 2.59
CA ILE A 137 -44.02 -9.06 3.77
C ILE A 137 -42.52 -9.38 3.67
N ILE A 138 -42.03 -9.80 2.51
CA ILE A 138 -40.62 -10.14 2.32
C ILE A 138 -39.75 -8.89 2.48
N ALA A 139 -40.05 -7.81 1.75
CA ALA A 139 -39.26 -6.58 1.81
C ALA A 139 -39.27 -5.96 3.21
N GLY A 140 -40.44 -5.92 3.86
CA GLY A 140 -40.59 -5.40 5.22
C GLY A 140 -39.86 -6.25 6.27
N ALA A 141 -39.90 -7.59 6.14
CA ALA A 141 -39.16 -8.48 7.04
C ALA A 141 -37.64 -8.33 6.88
N VAL A 142 -37.12 -8.29 5.65
CA VAL A 142 -35.67 -8.08 5.40
C VAL A 142 -35.23 -6.71 5.93
N GLN A 143 -36.00 -5.65 5.67
CA GLN A 143 -35.70 -4.31 6.19
C GLN A 143 -35.70 -4.28 7.73
N LYS A 144 -36.62 -5.01 8.38
CA LYS A 144 -36.68 -5.09 9.84
C LYS A 144 -35.52 -5.86 10.44
N LEU A 145 -35.01 -6.88 9.74
CA LEU A 145 -33.86 -7.68 10.16
C LEU A 145 -32.55 -6.87 10.06
N ASN A 146 -32.40 -6.06 9.01
CA ASN A 146 -31.21 -5.25 8.75
C ASN A 146 -31.09 -4.06 9.72
N ASP A 147 -30.64 -4.35 10.95
CA ASP A 147 -30.64 -3.42 12.09
C ASP A 147 -29.25 -3.13 12.68
N PHE A 148 -28.16 -3.57 12.03
CA PHE A 148 -26.79 -3.39 12.52
C PHE A 148 -25.79 -3.04 11.40
N VAL A 149 -24.89 -2.10 11.67
CA VAL A 149 -23.74 -1.76 10.81
C VAL A 149 -22.40 -1.75 11.58
N GLY A 150 -22.43 -1.53 12.89
CA GLY A 150 -21.23 -1.39 13.74
C GLY A 150 -20.65 0.03 13.72
N HIS A 151 -19.41 0.22 14.21
CA HIS A 151 -18.73 1.53 14.16
C HIS A 151 -18.55 2.02 12.71
N ARG A 152 -19.41 2.96 12.30
CA ARG A 152 -19.45 3.52 10.94
C ARG A 152 -19.73 5.04 11.01
N PRO A 153 -18.67 5.88 10.98
CA PRO A 153 -18.83 7.33 10.90
C PRO A 153 -19.48 7.73 9.57
N VAL A 154 -20.45 8.65 9.60
CA VAL A 154 -21.17 9.15 8.41
C VAL A 154 -20.97 10.65 8.31
N ALA A 155 -20.44 11.11 7.17
CA ALA A 155 -20.32 12.54 6.89
C ALA A 155 -21.70 13.21 6.85
N ILE A 156 -21.89 14.26 7.65
CA ILE A 156 -23.08 15.11 7.66
C ILE A 156 -22.73 16.38 6.89
N LEU A 157 -23.27 16.51 5.66
CA LEU A 157 -23.01 17.61 4.75
C LEU A 157 -24.33 18.21 4.26
N GLU A 158 -24.37 19.51 4.01
CA GLU A 158 -25.57 20.19 3.46
C GLU A 158 -25.98 19.62 2.09
N THR A 159 -24.99 19.21 1.29
CA THR A 159 -25.17 18.63 -0.05
C THR A 159 -25.63 17.17 -0.02
N ARG A 160 -25.53 16.48 1.13
CA ARG A 160 -25.91 15.08 1.29
C ARG A 160 -27.35 14.98 1.79
N ALA A 161 -28.27 14.73 0.86
CA ALA A 161 -29.70 14.60 1.19
C ALA A 161 -30.05 13.40 2.09
N GLN A 162 -29.24 12.33 2.09
CA GLN A 162 -29.47 11.12 2.88
C GLN A 162 -28.33 10.89 3.88
N THR A 163 -28.61 11.11 5.17
CA THR A 163 -27.67 10.91 6.28
C THR A 163 -27.82 9.55 6.96
N ASP A 164 -28.72 8.68 6.49
CA ASP A 164 -28.84 7.29 6.94
C ASP A 164 -27.90 6.35 6.15
N TYR A 165 -27.53 5.22 6.75
CA TYR A 165 -26.66 4.21 6.16
C TYR A 165 -27.24 3.58 4.90
N TYR A 166 -26.37 3.01 4.06
CA TYR A 166 -26.80 2.28 2.87
C TYR A 166 -27.59 1.02 3.25
N LYS A 167 -28.60 0.69 2.42
CA LYS A 167 -29.52 -0.40 2.71
C LYS A 167 -28.84 -1.77 2.73
N HIS A 168 -27.86 -1.99 1.86
CA HIS A 168 -27.12 -3.25 1.73
C HIS A 168 -25.94 -3.36 2.70
N GLU A 169 -25.63 -2.29 3.45
CA GLU A 169 -24.58 -2.27 4.48
C GLU A 169 -25.12 -2.78 5.83
N LYS A 170 -26.42 -2.56 6.11
CA LYS A 170 -27.09 -3.03 7.33
C LYS A 170 -27.38 -4.53 7.26
N VAL A 171 -26.98 -5.28 8.29
CA VAL A 171 -27.23 -6.72 8.42
C VAL A 171 -27.93 -7.04 9.73
N ARG A 172 -28.44 -8.26 9.85
CA ARG A 172 -28.88 -8.82 11.13
C ARG A 172 -27.73 -9.58 11.80
N PRO A 173 -27.25 -9.17 13.00
CA PRO A 173 -26.34 -9.96 13.81
C PRO A 173 -26.96 -11.30 14.16
N ILE A 174 -26.18 -12.38 14.09
CA ILE A 174 -26.61 -13.74 14.38
C ILE A 174 -26.63 -13.92 15.90
N PRO A 175 -27.79 -14.07 16.55
CA PRO A 175 -27.82 -14.13 18.02
C PRO A 175 -27.21 -15.43 18.53
N LEU A 176 -26.30 -15.32 19.49
CA LEU A 176 -25.65 -16.44 20.20
C LEU A 176 -26.28 -16.67 21.57
N TYR A 177 -26.79 -15.62 22.21
CA TYR A 177 -27.51 -15.69 23.48
C TYR A 177 -28.63 -14.66 23.50
N ILE A 178 -29.78 -15.03 24.06
CA ILE A 178 -30.90 -14.13 24.34
C ILE A 178 -31.28 -14.28 25.81
N ARG A 179 -31.45 -13.15 26.51
CA ARG A 179 -31.86 -13.15 27.91
C ARG A 179 -33.17 -13.91 28.10
N GLY A 180 -33.19 -14.81 29.09
CA GLY A 180 -34.34 -15.65 29.41
C GLY A 180 -34.47 -16.90 28.53
N SER A 181 -33.85 -16.92 27.35
CA SER A 181 -33.86 -18.06 26.41
C SER A 181 -32.55 -18.85 26.39
N GLY A 182 -31.48 -18.30 26.97
CA GLY A 182 -30.18 -18.93 27.12
C GLY A 182 -29.32 -18.86 25.85
N VAL A 183 -28.34 -19.75 25.75
CA VAL A 183 -27.40 -19.81 24.63
C VAL A 183 -27.97 -20.64 23.47
N GLY A 184 -27.81 -20.13 22.25
CA GLY A 184 -28.28 -20.75 21.01
C GLY A 184 -27.46 -21.99 20.67
N ALA A 185 -28.11 -23.01 20.11
CA ALA A 185 -27.42 -24.19 19.60
C ALA A 185 -26.50 -23.80 18.42
N GLY A 186 -25.26 -24.30 18.45
CA GLY A 186 -24.27 -24.00 17.44
C GLY A 186 -22.85 -24.33 17.90
N PRO A 187 -21.85 -24.13 17.02
CA PRO A 187 -20.45 -24.51 17.27
C PRO A 187 -19.83 -23.78 18.47
N TYR A 188 -20.30 -22.56 18.76
CA TYR A 188 -19.75 -21.71 19.83
C TYR A 188 -20.51 -21.82 21.15
N SER A 189 -21.58 -22.63 21.21
CA SER A 189 -22.51 -22.69 22.37
C SER A 189 -21.81 -22.91 23.71
N LYS A 190 -20.94 -23.93 23.81
CA LYS A 190 -20.22 -24.25 25.05
C LYS A 190 -19.26 -23.15 25.51
N ILE A 191 -18.58 -22.50 24.57
CA ILE A 191 -17.63 -21.41 24.88
C ILE A 191 -18.39 -20.19 25.39
N VAL A 192 -19.48 -19.81 24.70
CA VAL A 192 -20.33 -18.67 25.07
C VAL A 192 -20.99 -18.90 26.44
N GLU A 193 -21.55 -20.08 26.67
CA GLU A 193 -22.16 -20.45 27.95
C GLU A 193 -21.15 -20.31 29.09
N LYS A 194 -19.95 -20.90 28.92
CA LYS A 194 -18.91 -20.83 29.94
C LYS A 194 -18.34 -19.43 30.14
N ALA A 195 -18.25 -18.62 29.08
CA ALA A 195 -17.80 -17.24 29.18
C ALA A 195 -18.80 -16.37 29.96
N LEU A 196 -20.10 -16.57 29.74
CA LEU A 196 -21.15 -15.90 30.52
C LEU A 196 -21.14 -16.33 31.99
N GLU A 197 -20.86 -17.61 32.29
CA GLU A 197 -20.64 -18.05 33.68
C GLU A 197 -19.46 -17.33 34.33
N ILE A 198 -18.33 -17.22 33.62
CA ILE A 198 -17.13 -16.52 34.12
C ILE A 198 -17.47 -15.05 34.40
N LEU A 199 -18.11 -14.36 33.45
CA LEU A 199 -18.50 -12.95 33.59
C LEU A 199 -19.44 -12.72 34.77
N ASN A 200 -20.41 -13.62 35.02
CA ASN A 200 -21.30 -13.55 36.19
C ASN A 200 -20.55 -13.72 37.52
N SER A 201 -19.39 -14.37 37.53
CA SER A 201 -18.55 -14.58 38.72
C SER A 201 -17.43 -13.55 38.89
N THR A 202 -17.27 -12.64 37.93
CA THR A 202 -16.27 -11.56 37.94
C THR A 202 -16.67 -10.48 38.94
N PRO A 203 -15.72 -9.92 39.73
CA PRO A 203 -16.03 -8.84 40.66
C PRO A 203 -16.64 -7.61 39.98
N GLU A 204 -17.61 -6.99 40.66
CA GLU A 204 -18.36 -5.84 40.16
C GLU A 204 -17.46 -4.63 39.85
N GLU A 205 -16.34 -4.48 40.56
CA GLU A 205 -15.35 -3.42 40.31
C GLU A 205 -14.77 -3.50 38.89
N ILE A 206 -14.35 -4.69 38.45
CA ILE A 206 -13.80 -4.92 37.10
C ILE A 206 -14.90 -4.72 36.05
N LEU A 207 -16.10 -5.23 36.31
CA LEU A 207 -17.24 -5.08 35.39
C LEU A 207 -17.63 -3.61 35.20
N ARG A 208 -17.57 -2.82 36.28
CA ARG A 208 -17.86 -1.39 36.24
C ARG A 208 -16.77 -0.60 35.51
N GLU A 209 -15.50 -0.89 35.77
CA GLU A 209 -14.37 -0.26 35.07
C GLU A 209 -14.38 -0.58 33.57
N ALA A 210 -14.80 -1.80 33.19
CA ALA A 210 -14.97 -2.22 31.80
C ALA A 210 -16.29 -1.78 31.15
N CYS A 211 -17.15 -1.03 31.86
CA CYS A 211 -18.47 -0.63 31.39
C CYS A 211 -19.34 -1.80 30.90
N PHE A 212 -19.25 -2.97 31.56
CA PHE A 212 -19.96 -4.18 31.14
C PHE A 212 -20.94 -4.67 32.21
N ASN A 213 -22.23 -4.38 32.02
CA ASN A 213 -23.28 -4.87 32.92
C ASN A 213 -24.04 -6.06 32.32
N ILE A 214 -23.81 -7.25 32.87
CA ILE A 214 -24.44 -8.49 32.41
C ILE A 214 -25.97 -8.48 32.53
N ASN A 215 -26.52 -7.78 33.54
CA ASN A 215 -27.96 -7.63 33.73
C ASN A 215 -28.60 -6.67 32.71
N ARG A 216 -27.79 -6.02 31.87
CA ARG A 216 -28.26 -5.18 30.76
C ARG A 216 -28.11 -5.81 29.39
N LEU A 217 -27.33 -6.90 29.28
CA LEU A 217 -27.19 -7.71 28.07
C LEU A 217 -28.48 -8.47 27.76
N ASP A 218 -29.25 -8.01 26.77
CA ASP A 218 -30.46 -8.68 26.28
C ASP A 218 -30.11 -9.69 25.18
N GLU A 219 -29.10 -9.37 24.37
CA GLU A 219 -28.62 -10.20 23.28
C GLU A 219 -27.10 -10.15 23.16
N LEU A 220 -26.44 -11.31 23.08
CA LEU A 220 -25.07 -11.42 22.57
C LEU A 220 -25.15 -12.03 21.18
N ALA A 221 -24.61 -11.34 20.18
CA ALA A 221 -24.70 -11.74 18.78
C ALA A 221 -23.32 -11.76 18.11
N MET A 222 -23.23 -12.47 17.00
CA MET A 222 -22.07 -12.50 16.12
C MET A 222 -22.36 -11.67 14.87
N ASP A 223 -21.41 -10.85 14.45
CA ASP A 223 -21.48 -10.19 13.14
C ASP A 223 -21.37 -11.26 12.03
N PRO A 224 -22.35 -11.39 11.11
CA PRO A 224 -22.27 -12.33 10.00
C PRO A 224 -21.25 -11.90 8.93
N ARG A 225 -20.75 -10.66 8.97
CA ARG A 225 -19.81 -10.17 7.97
C ARG A 225 -18.42 -10.76 8.23
N PRO A 226 -17.69 -11.10 7.16
CA PRO A 226 -16.29 -11.49 7.27
C PRO A 226 -15.46 -10.32 7.85
N TYR A 227 -14.44 -10.63 8.64
CA TYR A 227 -13.53 -9.62 9.16
C TYR A 227 -12.56 -9.14 8.07
N ASP A 228 -12.60 -7.85 7.74
CA ASP A 228 -11.75 -7.26 6.71
C ASP A 228 -10.56 -6.49 7.27
N HIS A 229 -9.38 -7.11 7.31
CA HIS A 229 -8.20 -6.51 7.92
C HIS A 229 -7.76 -5.16 7.33
N THR A 230 -8.17 -4.83 6.10
CA THR A 230 -7.83 -3.54 5.47
C THR A 230 -8.80 -2.42 5.85
N HIS A 231 -9.98 -2.74 6.39
CA HIS A 231 -10.98 -1.74 6.77
C HIS A 231 -10.47 -0.89 7.96
N PRO A 232 -10.49 0.45 7.90
CA PRO A 232 -9.93 1.33 8.92
C PRO A 232 -10.61 1.19 10.29
N SER A 233 -11.89 0.83 10.34
CA SER A 233 -12.57 0.52 11.63
C SER A 233 -11.84 -0.54 12.46
N ASN A 234 -11.09 -1.43 11.81
CA ASN A 234 -10.33 -2.49 12.47
C ASN A 234 -9.00 -1.99 13.08
N ARG A 235 -8.61 -0.74 12.82
CA ARG A 235 -7.54 -0.04 13.54
C ARG A 235 -8.02 0.50 14.89
N ARG A 236 -9.34 0.57 15.11
CA ARG A 236 -9.92 0.95 16.40
C ARG A 236 -9.53 -0.09 17.47
N PRO A 237 -8.94 0.33 18.61
CA PRO A 237 -8.53 -0.59 19.66
C PRO A 237 -9.69 -1.51 20.08
N ASN A 238 -9.40 -2.81 20.23
CA ASN A 238 -10.33 -3.84 20.65
C ASN A 238 -11.58 -4.05 19.78
N TYR A 239 -11.75 -3.34 18.64
CA TYR A 239 -12.91 -3.53 17.75
C TYR A 239 -13.00 -4.94 17.17
N LEU A 240 -11.84 -5.58 16.98
CA LEU A 240 -11.77 -6.99 16.59
C LEU A 240 -12.49 -7.89 17.60
N PHE A 241 -12.53 -7.52 18.89
CA PHE A 241 -13.16 -8.25 19.98
C PHE A 241 -14.68 -8.11 20.05
N GLY A 242 -15.21 -7.05 19.45
CA GLY A 242 -16.63 -6.73 19.40
C GLY A 242 -16.91 -5.32 19.89
N GLU A 243 -18.19 -5.01 20.04
CA GLU A 243 -18.66 -3.73 20.54
C GLU A 243 -20.09 -3.84 21.07
N TRP A 244 -20.47 -2.93 21.96
CA TRP A 244 -21.88 -2.63 22.20
C TRP A 244 -22.51 -2.03 20.95
N ASP A 245 -23.72 -2.48 20.62
CA ASP A 245 -24.44 -2.03 19.43
C ASP A 245 -25.16 -0.69 19.66
N PRO A 246 -24.75 0.39 18.95
CA PRO A 246 -25.36 1.70 19.11
C PRO A 246 -26.82 1.77 18.66
N HIS A 247 -27.28 0.83 17.81
CA HIS A 247 -28.65 0.81 17.30
C HIS A 247 -29.64 0.08 18.21
N CYS A 248 -29.16 -0.59 19.24
CA CYS A 248 -29.98 -1.31 20.22
C CYS A 248 -29.87 -0.64 21.60
N ILE A 249 -30.46 0.55 21.72
CA ILE A 249 -30.46 1.38 22.92
C ILE A 249 -31.83 1.37 23.62
N ASP A 250 -31.84 1.39 24.94
CA ASP A 250 -33.07 1.53 25.72
C ASP A 250 -33.47 3.01 25.96
N GLY A 251 -34.64 3.21 26.58
CA GLY A 251 -35.12 4.56 26.94
C GLY A 251 -34.31 5.26 28.05
N SER A 252 -33.34 4.59 28.67
CA SER A 252 -32.42 5.14 29.67
C SER A 252 -31.03 5.45 29.10
N GLY A 253 -30.81 5.24 27.79
CA GLY A 253 -29.55 5.51 27.11
C GLY A 253 -28.51 4.39 27.17
N TYR A 254 -28.88 3.17 27.58
CA TYR A 254 -27.95 2.04 27.65
C TYR A 254 -28.10 1.08 26.48
N TYR A 255 -26.97 0.60 25.97
CA TYR A 255 -26.94 -0.43 24.93
C TYR A 255 -27.37 -1.80 25.48
N ARG A 256 -28.09 -2.57 24.67
CA ARG A 256 -28.74 -3.84 25.07
C ARG A 256 -28.24 -5.07 24.30
N ARG A 257 -27.55 -4.85 23.19
CA ARG A 257 -26.94 -5.91 22.37
C ARG A 257 -25.43 -5.74 22.30
N PHE A 258 -24.69 -6.82 22.56
CA PHE A 258 -23.25 -6.87 22.33
C PHE A 258 -22.96 -7.72 21.09
N VAL A 259 -22.12 -7.24 20.18
CA VAL A 259 -21.80 -7.93 18.92
C VAL A 259 -20.33 -8.30 18.85
N VAL A 260 -20.04 -9.60 18.82
CA VAL A 260 -18.68 -10.15 18.67
C VAL A 260 -18.33 -10.45 17.21
N ARG A 261 -17.03 -10.47 16.88
CA ARG A 261 -16.55 -10.81 15.53
C ARG A 261 -16.29 -12.31 15.37
N PRO A 262 -16.53 -12.87 14.17
CA PRO A 262 -16.45 -14.32 13.94
C PRO A 262 -15.04 -14.91 14.08
N ASN A 263 -13.98 -14.15 13.78
CA ASN A 263 -12.61 -14.66 13.78
C ASN A 263 -12.16 -15.11 15.18
N ILE A 264 -12.55 -14.38 16.23
CA ILE A 264 -12.19 -14.75 17.61
C ILE A 264 -12.91 -16.02 18.03
N LEU A 265 -14.21 -16.09 17.76
CA LEU A 265 -14.98 -17.29 18.11
C LEU A 265 -14.40 -18.52 17.41
N SER A 266 -13.97 -18.37 16.16
CA SER A 266 -13.35 -19.44 15.37
C SER A 266 -11.98 -19.84 15.91
N ALA A 267 -11.10 -18.88 16.22
CA ALA A 267 -9.79 -19.16 16.82
C ALA A 267 -9.90 -19.81 18.21
N LEU A 268 -10.81 -19.32 19.06
CA LEU A 268 -11.04 -19.90 20.39
C LEU A 268 -11.69 -21.30 20.31
N ALA A 269 -12.55 -21.54 19.32
CA ALA A 269 -13.12 -22.86 19.07
C ALA A 269 -12.09 -23.87 18.57
N GLN A 270 -11.15 -23.43 17.73
CA GLN A 270 -10.04 -24.26 17.28
C GLN A 270 -9.18 -24.72 18.46
N TRP A 271 -8.83 -23.81 19.39
CA TRP A 271 -8.12 -24.16 20.63
C TRP A 271 -8.87 -25.20 21.47
N ALA A 272 -10.18 -24.98 21.68
CA ALA A 272 -11.01 -25.84 22.52
C ALA A 272 -11.21 -27.27 21.97
N THR A 273 -11.04 -27.47 20.67
CA THR A 273 -11.33 -28.73 19.97
C THR A 273 -10.10 -29.51 19.51
N ASP A 274 -8.89 -28.98 19.73
CA ASP A 274 -7.66 -29.59 19.22
C ASP A 274 -7.36 -30.96 19.91
N PRO A 275 -7.24 -32.05 19.12
CA PRO A 275 -7.23 -33.42 19.62
C PRO A 275 -5.89 -33.82 20.28
N GLY A 276 -5.93 -34.17 21.56
CA GLY A 276 -4.78 -34.70 22.30
C GLY A 276 -4.57 -34.12 23.70
N GLU A 277 -5.31 -33.07 24.06
CA GLU A 277 -5.22 -32.39 25.36
C GLU A 277 -6.51 -32.42 26.19
N ASP A 278 -6.45 -31.90 27.42
CA ASP A 278 -7.59 -31.74 28.33
C ASP A 278 -8.66 -30.81 27.73
N SER A 279 -9.64 -31.41 27.05
CA SER A 279 -10.71 -30.69 26.35
C SER A 279 -11.53 -29.79 27.28
N GLU A 280 -11.74 -30.18 28.54
CA GLU A 280 -12.48 -29.36 29.51
C GLU A 280 -11.64 -28.15 29.96
N GLY A 281 -10.36 -28.38 30.24
CA GLY A 281 -9.41 -27.32 30.58
C GLY A 281 -9.24 -26.28 29.45
N ARG A 282 -9.11 -26.74 28.20
CA ARG A 282 -8.98 -25.85 27.03
C ARG A 282 -10.29 -25.09 26.73
N LEU A 283 -11.44 -25.73 26.90
CA LEU A 283 -12.73 -25.05 26.83
C LEU A 283 -12.83 -23.91 27.85
N PHE A 284 -12.37 -24.14 29.08
CA PHE A 284 -12.32 -23.11 30.12
C PHE A 284 -11.38 -21.96 29.75
N GLU A 285 -10.19 -22.25 29.23
CA GLU A 285 -9.27 -21.21 28.74
C GLU A 285 -9.89 -20.37 27.61
N SER A 286 -10.53 -21.01 26.63
CA SER A 286 -11.23 -20.32 25.53
C SER A 286 -12.35 -19.41 26.03
N ALA A 287 -13.12 -19.88 27.01
CA ALA A 287 -14.17 -19.09 27.65
C ALA A 287 -13.61 -17.92 28.48
N ALA A 288 -12.49 -18.13 29.18
CA ALA A 288 -11.81 -17.11 29.96
C ALA A 288 -11.28 -15.98 29.07
N VAL A 289 -10.66 -16.33 27.93
CA VAL A 289 -10.19 -15.35 26.95
C VAL A 289 -11.34 -14.63 26.29
N LEU A 290 -12.43 -15.32 25.91
CA LEU A 290 -13.64 -14.66 25.38
C LEU A 290 -14.20 -13.64 26.36
N ALA A 291 -14.32 -14.00 27.65
CA ALA A 291 -14.77 -13.08 28.69
C ALA A 291 -13.84 -11.85 28.81
N GLY A 292 -12.52 -12.07 28.83
CA GLY A 292 -11.54 -10.97 28.87
C GLY A 292 -11.63 -10.05 27.64
N THR A 293 -11.80 -10.61 26.44
CA THR A 293 -11.92 -9.81 25.21
C THR A 293 -13.22 -9.01 25.15
N LEU A 294 -14.33 -9.56 25.67
CA LEU A 294 -15.60 -8.83 25.82
C LEU A 294 -15.43 -7.59 26.73
N LEU A 295 -14.76 -7.74 27.87
CA LEU A 295 -14.49 -6.64 28.79
C LEU A 295 -13.59 -5.56 28.17
N MET A 296 -12.57 -5.97 27.41
CA MET A 296 -11.67 -5.04 26.70
C MET A 296 -12.40 -4.26 25.60
N ALA A 297 -13.27 -4.91 24.82
CA ALA A 297 -14.08 -4.24 23.79
C ALA A 297 -15.14 -3.31 24.40
N SER A 298 -15.75 -3.73 25.50
CA SER A 298 -16.73 -2.93 26.24
C SER A 298 -16.12 -1.62 26.75
N GLY A 299 -14.90 -1.65 27.30
CA GLY A 299 -14.24 -0.45 27.82
C GLY A 299 -13.88 0.60 26.75
N ILE A 300 -13.79 0.22 25.46
CA ILE A 300 -13.59 1.16 24.35
C ILE A 300 -14.92 1.63 23.74
N SER A 301 -15.96 0.79 23.73
CA SER A 301 -17.28 1.17 23.17
C SER A 301 -18.16 1.94 24.15
N GLY A 302 -17.98 1.73 25.46
CA GLY A 302 -18.83 2.27 26.51
C GLY A 302 -20.20 1.57 26.58
N ASP A 303 -20.93 1.74 27.68
CA ASP A 303 -22.25 1.12 27.89
C ASP A 303 -23.43 1.96 27.37
N GLY A 304 -23.14 3.12 26.79
CA GLY A 304 -24.11 4.04 26.21
C GLY A 304 -23.45 5.25 25.52
N PRO A 305 -24.21 6.10 24.80
CA PRO A 305 -23.66 7.25 24.07
C PRO A 305 -22.96 8.28 24.95
N SER A 306 -23.34 8.38 26.24
CA SER A 306 -22.79 9.32 27.21
C SER A 306 -21.69 8.71 28.09
N CYS A 307 -21.20 7.51 27.78
CA CYS A 307 -20.19 6.83 28.59
C CYS A 307 -18.81 7.51 28.51
N HIS A 308 -18.46 8.00 27.32
CA HIS A 308 -17.24 8.75 27.06
C HIS A 308 -17.64 10.16 26.60
N ASP A 309 -17.03 11.17 27.20
CA ASP A 309 -17.17 12.57 26.79
C ASP A 309 -16.32 12.86 25.53
N SER A 310 -16.47 14.07 24.99
CA SER A 310 -15.72 14.52 23.81
C SER A 310 -14.21 14.62 24.05
N ASP A 311 -13.80 14.75 25.32
CA ASP A 311 -12.41 14.92 25.73
C ASP A 311 -11.71 13.57 26.00
N SER A 312 -12.47 12.47 25.97
CA SER A 312 -11.95 11.12 26.13
C SER A 312 -11.10 10.72 24.91
N LYS A 313 -9.87 10.29 25.19
CA LYS A 313 -8.87 9.91 24.17
C LYS A 313 -8.51 8.43 24.28
N LEU A 314 -8.22 7.79 23.15
CA LEU A 314 -7.76 6.38 23.15
C LEU A 314 -6.45 6.20 23.93
N ALA A 315 -5.58 7.22 23.96
CA ALA A 315 -4.33 7.21 24.72
C ALA A 315 -4.53 6.99 26.23
N ILE A 316 -5.68 7.38 26.78
CA ILE A 316 -6.04 7.20 28.20
C ILE A 316 -6.75 5.85 28.40
N LEU A 317 -7.69 5.51 27.50
CA LEU A 317 -8.53 4.31 27.64
C LEU A 317 -7.72 3.01 27.46
N VAL A 318 -6.76 2.96 26.54
CA VAL A 318 -6.00 1.73 26.23
C VAL A 318 -5.17 1.24 27.44
N PRO A 319 -4.36 2.08 28.13
CA PRO A 319 -3.65 1.67 29.34
C PRO A 319 -4.58 1.25 30.48
N GLN A 320 -5.72 1.94 30.66
CA GLN A 320 -6.71 1.56 31.65
C GLN A 320 -7.27 0.17 31.37
N ASN A 321 -7.55 -0.13 30.10
CA ASN A 321 -8.01 -1.45 29.66
C ASN A 321 -7.00 -2.56 29.91
N ALA A 322 -5.72 -2.30 29.67
CA ALA A 322 -4.65 -3.27 29.98
C ALA A 322 -4.58 -3.58 31.49
N ARG A 323 -4.77 -2.56 32.35
CA ARG A 323 -4.72 -2.71 33.81
C ARG A 323 -5.81 -3.64 34.33
N TYR A 324 -7.08 -3.38 34.00
CA TYR A 324 -8.16 -4.24 34.49
C TYR A 324 -8.20 -5.60 33.81
N ARG A 325 -7.72 -5.71 32.56
CA ARG A 325 -7.50 -7.00 31.87
C ARG A 325 -6.56 -7.89 32.68
N ASP A 326 -5.42 -7.35 33.10
CA ASP A 326 -4.43 -8.13 33.84
C ASP A 326 -4.93 -8.47 35.25
N ALA A 327 -5.66 -7.56 35.90
CA ALA A 327 -6.36 -7.83 37.16
C ALA A 327 -7.40 -8.96 37.00
N PHE A 328 -8.21 -8.93 35.94
CA PHE A 328 -9.20 -9.96 35.63
C PHE A 328 -8.56 -11.34 35.51
N TYR A 329 -7.51 -11.47 34.68
CA TYR A 329 -6.87 -12.78 34.49
C TYR A 329 -6.11 -13.27 35.72
N ALA A 330 -5.48 -12.38 36.48
CA ALA A 330 -4.81 -12.74 37.74
C ALA A 330 -5.81 -13.31 38.76
N GLN A 331 -6.93 -12.60 38.98
CA GLN A 331 -7.97 -13.06 39.89
C GLN A 331 -8.66 -14.35 39.41
N LEU A 332 -8.87 -14.49 38.10
CA LEU A 332 -9.45 -15.71 37.55
C LEU A 332 -8.54 -16.93 37.75
N LEU A 333 -7.22 -16.74 37.62
CA LEU A 333 -6.21 -17.77 37.88
C LEU A 333 -6.18 -18.16 39.37
N ASP A 334 -6.25 -17.19 40.27
CA ASP A 334 -6.23 -17.42 41.73
C ASP A 334 -7.48 -18.18 42.23
N LYS A 335 -8.61 -18.07 41.54
CA LYS A 335 -9.84 -18.83 41.82
C LYS A 335 -9.75 -20.31 41.40
N GLN A 336 -8.79 -20.69 40.55
CA GLN A 336 -8.66 -22.07 40.08
C GLN A 336 -7.97 -22.96 41.11
N ASN A 337 -8.41 -24.22 41.21
CA ASN A 337 -7.85 -25.20 42.12
C ASN A 337 -7.43 -26.48 41.38
N GLY A 338 -6.62 -27.32 42.05
CA GLY A 338 -6.27 -28.66 41.55
C GLY A 338 -5.10 -28.71 40.55
N THR A 339 -5.07 -29.75 39.72
CA THR A 339 -4.01 -30.01 38.74
C THR A 339 -4.02 -29.00 37.59
N PHE A 340 -5.20 -28.58 37.15
CA PHE A 340 -5.40 -27.55 36.13
C PHE A 340 -4.79 -26.20 36.54
N ALA A 341 -5.05 -25.74 37.76
CA ALA A 341 -4.48 -24.52 38.31
C ALA A 341 -2.94 -24.55 38.37
N LYS A 342 -2.35 -25.68 38.78
CA LYS A 342 -0.89 -25.85 38.79
C LYS A 342 -0.27 -25.76 37.39
N ARG A 343 -0.95 -26.28 36.37
CA ARG A 343 -0.53 -26.16 34.96
C ARG A 343 -0.55 -24.69 34.54
N LEU A 344 -1.66 -23.99 34.75
CA LEU A 344 -1.80 -22.58 34.39
C LEU A 344 -0.81 -21.68 35.15
N GLN A 345 -0.53 -21.94 36.43
CA GLN A 345 0.49 -21.19 37.18
C GLN A 345 1.91 -21.44 36.66
N LYS A 346 2.24 -22.69 36.28
CA LYS A 346 3.54 -23.02 35.67
C LYS A 346 3.68 -22.35 34.31
N GLU A 347 2.63 -22.37 33.51
CA GLU A 347 2.55 -21.70 32.22
C GLU A 347 2.66 -20.19 32.38
N ALA A 348 1.92 -19.58 33.30
CA ALA A 348 1.98 -18.14 33.57
C ALA A 348 3.37 -17.68 34.02
N LYS A 349 4.08 -18.48 34.81
CA LYS A 349 5.49 -18.22 35.14
C LYS A 349 6.42 -18.33 33.94
N LYS A 350 6.19 -19.31 33.06
CA LYS A 350 6.98 -19.52 31.84
C LYS A 350 6.77 -18.39 30.83
N LEU A 351 5.51 -18.03 30.57
CA LEU A 351 5.10 -17.05 29.58
C LEU A 351 5.06 -15.61 30.14
N ARG A 352 5.25 -15.45 31.45
CA ARG A 352 5.16 -14.19 32.20
C ARG A 352 3.80 -13.50 32.13
N GLN A 353 2.75 -14.25 31.80
CA GLN A 353 1.37 -13.75 31.75
C GLN A 353 0.36 -14.88 32.06
N PRO A 354 -0.71 -14.61 32.83
CA PRO A 354 -1.80 -15.56 33.01
C PRO A 354 -2.47 -15.90 31.67
N PHE A 355 -2.87 -17.17 31.50
CA PHE A 355 -3.50 -17.68 30.26
C PHE A 355 -2.67 -17.38 29.00
N GLY A 356 -1.33 -17.34 29.13
CA GLY A 356 -0.45 -16.89 28.06
C GLY A 356 -0.50 -17.75 26.80
N GLY A 357 -0.70 -19.06 26.90
CA GLY A 357 -0.65 -19.98 25.77
C GLY A 357 -1.81 -19.74 24.81
N ILE A 358 -3.04 -19.66 25.31
CA ILE A 358 -4.19 -19.33 24.49
C ILE A 358 -4.14 -17.90 23.95
N ARG A 359 -3.63 -16.93 24.72
CA ARG A 359 -3.47 -15.55 24.23
C ARG A 359 -2.45 -15.46 23.09
N GLN A 360 -1.31 -16.13 23.22
CA GLN A 360 -0.32 -16.27 22.15
C GLN A 360 -0.91 -17.00 20.93
N HIS A 361 -1.66 -18.08 21.15
CA HIS A 361 -2.36 -18.80 20.07
C HIS A 361 -3.34 -17.88 19.32
N LEU A 362 -4.15 -17.10 20.04
CA LEU A 362 -5.09 -16.15 19.44
C LEU A 362 -4.35 -15.10 18.59
N ASN A 363 -3.34 -14.43 19.15
CA ASN A 363 -2.56 -13.41 18.43
C ASN A 363 -1.88 -14.00 17.19
N HIS A 364 -1.26 -15.17 17.31
CA HIS A 364 -0.60 -15.84 16.18
C HIS A 364 -1.57 -16.31 15.09
N THR A 365 -2.78 -16.73 15.46
CA THR A 365 -3.80 -17.15 14.51
C THR A 365 -4.31 -15.93 13.75
N LEU A 366 -4.65 -14.84 14.45
CA LEU A 366 -5.09 -13.59 13.83
C LEU A 366 -4.01 -12.95 12.94
N ALA A 367 -2.75 -12.95 13.37
CA ALA A 367 -1.64 -12.46 12.56
C ALA A 367 -1.43 -13.32 11.30
N ARG A 368 -1.61 -14.64 11.39
CA ARG A 368 -1.53 -15.55 10.23
C ARG A 368 -2.65 -15.32 9.24
N GLU A 369 -3.88 -15.21 9.73
CA GLU A 369 -5.04 -14.92 8.88
C GLU A 369 -4.87 -13.57 8.17
N ARG A 370 -4.42 -12.55 8.90
CA ARG A 370 -4.13 -11.22 8.34
C ARG A 370 -3.07 -11.27 7.25
N ALA A 371 -1.93 -11.89 7.51
CA ALA A 371 -0.86 -12.04 6.53
C ALA A 371 -1.32 -12.81 5.28
N GLY A 372 -2.06 -13.89 5.47
CA GLY A 372 -2.63 -14.68 4.37
C GLY A 372 -3.61 -13.88 3.52
N GLN A 373 -4.55 -13.16 4.15
CA GLN A 373 -5.52 -12.34 3.42
C GLN A 373 -4.84 -11.20 2.64
N LEU A 374 -3.86 -10.53 3.24
CA LEU A 374 -3.14 -9.45 2.56
C LEU A 374 -2.34 -9.99 1.35
N GLN A 375 -1.64 -11.11 1.52
CA GLN A 375 -0.92 -11.73 0.42
C GLN A 375 -1.84 -12.19 -0.71
N ASP A 376 -2.91 -12.92 -0.37
CA ASP A 376 -3.89 -13.39 -1.38
C ASP A 376 -4.58 -12.19 -2.06
N ARG A 377 -4.77 -11.07 -1.36
CA ARG A 377 -5.35 -9.84 -1.90
C ARG A 377 -4.45 -9.26 -2.98
N GLU A 378 -3.19 -9.01 -2.62
CA GLU A 378 -2.21 -8.46 -3.54
C GLU A 378 -1.97 -9.39 -4.73
N LEU A 379 -1.96 -10.71 -4.53
CA LEU A 379 -1.89 -11.69 -5.63
C LEU A 379 -3.13 -11.64 -6.53
N ALA A 380 -4.33 -11.51 -5.96
CA ALA A 380 -5.56 -11.38 -6.75
C ALA A 380 -5.52 -10.13 -7.64
N LEU A 381 -5.01 -9.00 -7.13
CA LEU A 381 -4.85 -7.77 -7.90
C LEU A 381 -3.72 -7.88 -8.94
N LEU A 382 -2.57 -8.45 -8.56
CA LEU A 382 -1.45 -8.71 -9.48
C LEU A 382 -1.90 -9.52 -10.70
N PHE A 383 -2.61 -10.63 -10.49
CA PHE A 383 -3.12 -11.46 -11.60
C PHE A 383 -4.24 -10.76 -12.40
N ALA A 384 -5.02 -9.87 -11.78
CA ALA A 384 -5.98 -9.05 -12.50
C ALA A 384 -5.27 -8.05 -13.44
N ASP A 385 -4.17 -7.44 -12.98
CA ASP A 385 -3.37 -6.51 -13.77
C ASP A 385 -2.52 -7.20 -14.85
N MET A 386 -2.09 -8.44 -14.62
CA MET A 386 -1.42 -9.26 -15.64
C MET A 386 -2.39 -9.77 -16.73
N GLY A 387 -3.70 -9.75 -16.47
CA GLY A 387 -4.71 -10.22 -17.42
C GLY A 387 -5.10 -11.69 -17.28
N TYR A 388 -5.09 -12.24 -16.05
CA TYR A 388 -5.47 -13.62 -15.74
C TYR A 388 -6.71 -13.72 -14.82
N PRO A 389 -7.95 -13.57 -15.37
CA PRO A 389 -9.17 -13.47 -14.58
C PRO A 389 -9.48 -14.68 -13.69
N ARG A 390 -9.19 -15.90 -14.18
CA ARG A 390 -9.49 -17.13 -13.43
C ARG A 390 -8.62 -17.24 -12.17
N ILE A 391 -7.32 -17.00 -12.33
CA ILE A 391 -6.35 -17.06 -11.23
C ILE A 391 -6.65 -15.96 -10.20
N SER A 392 -6.94 -14.74 -10.66
CA SER A 392 -7.35 -13.64 -9.79
C SER A 392 -8.58 -14.00 -8.95
N ARG A 393 -9.62 -14.59 -9.56
CA ARG A 393 -10.81 -15.08 -8.84
C ARG A 393 -10.50 -16.20 -7.85
N ASP A 394 -9.60 -17.12 -8.20
CA ASP A 394 -9.22 -18.22 -7.32
C ASP A 394 -8.54 -17.70 -6.03
N TYR A 395 -7.68 -16.67 -6.14
CA TYR A 395 -7.10 -16.00 -4.97
C TYR A 395 -8.13 -15.16 -4.20
N ALA A 396 -8.95 -14.36 -4.90
CA ALA A 396 -10.01 -13.57 -4.26
C ALA A 396 -11.03 -14.44 -3.51
N ALA A 397 -11.32 -15.65 -4.00
CA ALA A 397 -12.23 -16.60 -3.35
C ALA A 397 -11.68 -17.22 -2.06
N ARG A 398 -10.35 -17.19 -1.84
CA ARG A 398 -9.74 -17.59 -0.55
C ARG A 398 -10.03 -16.59 0.55
N ILE A 399 -10.32 -15.34 0.18
CA ILE A 399 -10.57 -14.25 1.11
C ILE A 399 -12.08 -14.12 1.36
N PRO A 400 -12.51 -14.17 2.64
CA PRO A 400 -13.92 -14.06 2.96
C PRO A 400 -14.57 -12.71 2.60
N THR A 401 -13.80 -11.62 2.48
CA THR A 401 -14.27 -10.22 2.44
C THR A 401 -14.80 -9.78 1.08
N ALA A 402 -15.85 -8.95 1.08
CA ALA A 402 -16.51 -8.48 -0.14
C ALA A 402 -15.68 -7.45 -0.91
N SER A 403 -14.89 -6.63 -0.20
CA SER A 403 -14.01 -5.58 -0.74
C SER A 403 -13.13 -6.10 -1.87
N ILE A 404 -12.30 -7.11 -1.58
CA ILE A 404 -11.39 -7.66 -2.58
C ILE A 404 -12.10 -8.38 -3.72
N ARG A 405 -13.21 -9.09 -3.47
CA ARG A 405 -13.96 -9.74 -4.56
C ARG A 405 -14.47 -8.72 -5.58
N ILE A 406 -15.06 -7.62 -5.10
CA ILE A 406 -15.56 -6.55 -5.95
C ILE A 406 -14.41 -5.85 -6.66
N LEU A 407 -13.34 -5.50 -5.93
CA LEU A 407 -12.17 -4.83 -6.50
C LEU A 407 -11.48 -5.68 -7.57
N SER A 408 -11.31 -6.98 -7.34
CA SER A 408 -10.77 -7.91 -8.35
C SER A 408 -11.66 -7.98 -9.58
N GLU A 409 -12.99 -8.05 -9.44
CA GLU A 409 -13.90 -8.06 -10.61
C GLU A 409 -13.86 -6.75 -11.41
N ILE A 410 -13.65 -5.62 -10.74
CA ILE A 410 -13.40 -4.31 -11.38
C ILE A 410 -12.08 -4.35 -12.16
N ARG A 411 -10.97 -4.70 -11.51
CA ARG A 411 -9.62 -4.73 -12.14
C ARG A 411 -9.55 -5.70 -13.31
N ILE A 412 -10.12 -6.89 -13.18
CA ILE A 412 -10.20 -7.91 -14.24
C ILE A 412 -10.83 -7.31 -15.51
N ARG A 413 -11.95 -6.59 -15.37
CA ARG A 413 -12.65 -5.99 -16.51
C ARG A 413 -11.91 -4.79 -17.06
N GLN A 414 -11.32 -3.96 -16.20
CA GLN A 414 -10.50 -2.83 -16.62
C GLN A 414 -9.31 -3.28 -17.46
N THR A 415 -8.50 -4.21 -16.97
CA THR A 415 -7.36 -4.78 -17.72
C THR A 415 -7.81 -5.47 -19.00
N GLY A 416 -8.87 -6.29 -18.94
CA GLY A 416 -9.40 -6.96 -20.13
C GLY A 416 -9.85 -5.97 -21.21
N LEU A 417 -10.48 -4.86 -20.81
CA LEU A 417 -10.92 -3.81 -21.72
C LEU A 417 -9.74 -3.02 -22.31
N GLU A 418 -8.71 -2.71 -21.52
CA GLU A 418 -7.47 -2.09 -22.03
C GLU A 418 -6.81 -2.96 -23.11
N PHE A 419 -6.73 -4.28 -22.90
CA PHE A 419 -6.18 -5.20 -23.90
C PHE A 419 -7.03 -5.23 -25.17
N GLN A 420 -8.36 -5.23 -25.04
CA GLN A 420 -9.27 -5.15 -26.19
C GLN A 420 -9.09 -3.85 -26.98
N ILE A 421 -9.01 -2.70 -26.29
CA ILE A 421 -8.80 -1.39 -26.90
C ILE A 421 -7.45 -1.32 -27.61
N ARG A 422 -6.36 -1.78 -26.98
CA ARG A 422 -5.01 -1.82 -27.59
C ARG A 422 -4.97 -2.71 -28.84
N ASN A 423 -5.72 -3.81 -28.85
CA ASN A 423 -5.85 -4.70 -30.02
C ASN A 423 -6.84 -4.18 -31.09
N GLY A 424 -7.37 -2.96 -30.94
CA GLY A 424 -8.33 -2.35 -31.86
C GLY A 424 -9.74 -2.97 -31.83
N ARG A 425 -10.04 -3.81 -30.83
CA ARG A 425 -11.33 -4.49 -30.68
C ARG A 425 -12.23 -3.68 -29.74
N THR A 426 -13.11 -2.87 -30.31
CA THR A 426 -13.99 -1.99 -29.52
C THR A 426 -15.42 -2.54 -29.36
N ALA A 427 -15.75 -3.63 -30.06
CA ALA A 427 -17.07 -4.25 -29.99
C ALA A 427 -17.34 -4.79 -28.58
N GLY A 428 -18.44 -4.33 -27.96
CA GLY A 428 -18.83 -4.75 -26.60
C GLY A 428 -18.17 -3.97 -25.45
N ALA A 429 -17.29 -3.00 -25.73
CA ALA A 429 -16.65 -2.15 -24.70
C ALA A 429 -17.66 -1.49 -23.75
N HIS A 430 -18.79 -1.01 -24.28
CA HIS A 430 -19.84 -0.37 -23.48
C HIS A 430 -20.50 -1.29 -22.44
N LEU A 431 -20.57 -2.61 -22.70
CA LEU A 431 -21.14 -3.57 -21.76
C LEU A 431 -20.20 -3.77 -20.59
N LEU A 432 -18.91 -4.01 -20.87
CA LEU A 432 -17.89 -4.17 -19.83
C LEU A 432 -17.75 -2.92 -18.96
N ILE A 433 -17.83 -1.73 -19.58
CA ILE A 433 -17.86 -0.46 -18.87
C ILE A 433 -19.05 -0.38 -17.91
N SER A 434 -20.27 -0.71 -18.38
CA SER A 434 -21.46 -0.71 -17.53
C SER A 434 -21.35 -1.71 -16.39
N GLU A 435 -20.81 -2.90 -16.65
CA GLU A 435 -20.56 -3.90 -15.59
C GLU A 435 -19.59 -3.38 -14.53
N ILE A 436 -18.52 -2.66 -14.92
CA ILE A 436 -17.58 -2.05 -13.98
C ILE A 436 -18.29 -1.03 -13.09
N GLU A 437 -19.09 -0.12 -13.68
CA GLU A 437 -19.87 0.87 -12.93
C GLU A 437 -20.83 0.21 -11.95
N ASP A 438 -21.52 -0.87 -12.35
CA ASP A 438 -22.42 -1.63 -11.48
C ASP A 438 -21.66 -2.22 -10.28
N PHE A 439 -20.43 -2.73 -10.47
CA PHE A 439 -19.60 -3.21 -9.36
C PHE A 439 -19.14 -2.08 -8.43
N ILE A 440 -18.81 -0.90 -8.96
CA ILE A 440 -18.45 0.27 -8.13
C ILE A 440 -19.64 0.67 -7.24
N HIS A 441 -20.83 0.83 -7.84
CA HIS A 441 -22.03 1.20 -7.08
C HIS A 441 -22.42 0.14 -6.04
N ARG A 442 -22.42 -1.15 -6.41
CA ARG A 442 -22.69 -2.24 -5.46
C ARG A 442 -21.67 -2.31 -4.34
N GLY A 443 -20.39 -2.05 -4.66
CA GLY A 443 -19.32 -1.97 -3.68
C GLY A 443 -19.58 -0.91 -2.62
N ILE A 444 -20.00 0.28 -3.03
CA ILE A 444 -20.35 1.39 -2.14
C ILE A 444 -21.62 1.04 -1.33
N ASP A 445 -22.68 0.56 -2.00
CA ASP A 445 -23.98 0.27 -1.37
C ASP A 445 -23.90 -0.80 -0.27
N CYS A 446 -22.98 -1.77 -0.38
CA CYS A 446 -22.78 -2.80 0.62
C CYS A 446 -21.62 -2.52 1.61
N GLY A 447 -20.95 -1.37 1.49
CA GLY A 447 -19.82 -0.96 2.34
C GLY A 447 -18.50 -1.68 2.05
N ALA A 448 -18.39 -2.38 0.92
CA ALA A 448 -17.16 -3.03 0.46
C ALA A 448 -16.15 -2.03 -0.11
N LEU A 449 -16.63 -0.95 -0.74
CA LEU A 449 -15.88 0.24 -1.11
C LEU A 449 -16.28 1.40 -0.17
N PRO A 450 -15.39 2.37 0.09
CA PRO A 450 -15.70 3.47 1.01
C PRO A 450 -16.80 4.37 0.43
N ASP A 451 -17.57 5.00 1.32
CA ASP A 451 -18.55 6.01 0.95
C ASP A 451 -17.83 7.29 0.49
N PRO A 452 -17.97 7.70 -0.78
CA PRO A 452 -17.23 8.84 -1.31
C PRO A 452 -17.62 10.17 -0.64
N TRP A 453 -18.78 10.28 0.02
CA TRP A 453 -19.11 11.48 0.80
C TRP A 453 -18.18 11.69 2.01
N ASN A 454 -17.55 10.62 2.50
CA ASN A 454 -16.60 10.72 3.61
C ASN A 454 -15.28 11.37 3.19
N ILE A 455 -14.97 11.44 1.88
CA ILE A 455 -13.79 12.13 1.37
C ILE A 455 -13.83 13.60 1.81
N LEU A 456 -14.89 14.33 1.44
CA LEU A 456 -15.05 15.73 1.83
C LEU A 456 -15.37 15.88 3.32
N GLY A 457 -16.25 15.01 3.86
CA GLY A 457 -16.73 15.17 5.25
C GLY A 457 -15.69 14.90 6.34
N PHE A 458 -14.67 14.09 6.05
CA PHE A 458 -13.60 13.77 7.00
C PHE A 458 -12.20 14.02 6.43
N GLN A 459 -12.08 14.73 5.30
CA GLN A 459 -10.79 15.03 4.65
C GLN A 459 -9.96 13.76 4.36
N GLY A 460 -10.61 12.67 3.92
CA GLY A 460 -9.96 11.38 3.68
C GLY A 460 -9.59 10.57 4.95
N LEU A 461 -9.86 11.11 6.14
CA LEU A 461 -9.65 10.42 7.42
C LEU A 461 -10.84 9.53 7.80
N PHE A 462 -10.58 8.58 8.68
CA PHE A 462 -11.56 7.73 9.33
C PHE A 462 -11.49 7.91 10.85
N PRO A 463 -12.51 8.52 11.47
CA PRO A 463 -12.58 8.67 12.93
C PRO A 463 -12.67 7.31 13.65
N LEU A 464 -11.68 6.94 14.47
CA LEU A 464 -11.75 5.74 15.31
C LEU A 464 -12.47 6.00 16.64
N PHE A 465 -12.43 7.25 17.09
CA PHE A 465 -13.05 7.71 18.33
C PHE A 465 -13.58 9.15 18.20
N GLN A 466 -14.05 9.75 19.30
CA GLN A 466 -14.65 11.08 19.27
C GLN A 466 -13.63 12.19 18.98
N ALA A 467 -12.41 12.07 19.51
CA ALA A 467 -11.36 13.06 19.32
C ALA A 467 -10.79 13.01 17.89
N ARG A 468 -10.51 14.18 17.30
CA ARG A 468 -9.95 14.27 15.93
C ARG A 468 -8.60 13.58 15.81
N GLU A 469 -7.76 13.68 16.84
CA GLU A 469 -6.45 13.03 16.93
C GLU A 469 -6.51 11.49 16.87
N ASP A 470 -7.66 10.91 17.23
CA ASP A 470 -7.91 9.46 17.16
C ASP A 470 -8.38 9.02 15.75
N SER A 471 -8.13 9.82 14.72
CA SER A 471 -8.46 9.48 13.32
C SER A 471 -7.27 8.86 12.59
N VAL A 472 -7.55 7.98 11.63
CA VAL A 472 -6.53 7.38 10.76
C VAL A 472 -6.85 7.66 9.32
N PHE A 473 -5.82 7.77 8.47
CA PHE A 473 -6.02 7.85 7.03
C PHE A 473 -6.70 6.59 6.49
N ASP A 474 -7.74 6.77 5.68
CA ASP A 474 -8.48 5.67 5.04
C ASP A 474 -7.96 5.45 3.62
N THR A 475 -7.00 4.53 3.51
CA THR A 475 -6.33 4.16 2.25
C THR A 475 -7.29 3.65 1.17
N ARG A 476 -8.51 3.23 1.55
CA ARG A 476 -9.50 2.76 0.57
C ARG A 476 -10.01 3.89 -0.32
N HIS A 477 -9.95 5.16 0.13
CA HIS A 477 -10.35 6.28 -0.72
C HIS A 477 -9.38 6.43 -1.90
N GLU A 478 -8.08 6.27 -1.69
CA GLU A 478 -7.09 6.25 -2.77
C GLU A 478 -7.37 5.12 -3.77
N GLU A 479 -7.71 3.92 -3.28
CA GLU A 479 -8.09 2.79 -4.14
C GLU A 479 -9.34 3.08 -4.97
N LEU A 480 -10.36 3.71 -4.37
CA LEU A 480 -11.57 4.13 -5.08
C LEU A 480 -11.25 5.20 -6.13
N ILE A 481 -10.43 6.19 -5.78
CA ILE A 481 -9.99 7.25 -6.68
C ILE A 481 -9.20 6.66 -7.86
N ASP A 482 -8.28 5.72 -7.61
CA ASP A 482 -7.52 5.05 -8.67
C ASP A 482 -8.43 4.21 -9.58
N VAL A 483 -9.42 3.51 -9.02
CA VAL A 483 -10.44 2.79 -9.81
C VAL A 483 -11.22 3.75 -10.71
N VAL A 484 -11.64 4.90 -10.20
CA VAL A 484 -12.38 5.93 -10.95
C VAL A 484 -11.49 6.58 -12.01
N GLN A 485 -10.26 6.94 -11.67
CA GLN A 485 -9.27 7.52 -12.59
C GLN A 485 -8.99 6.57 -13.74
N ARG A 486 -8.72 5.29 -13.45
CA ARG A 486 -8.51 4.25 -14.45
C ARG A 486 -9.75 4.04 -15.31
N GLN A 487 -10.95 4.09 -14.73
CA GLN A 487 -12.19 3.99 -15.50
C GLN A 487 -12.38 5.16 -16.48
N LEU A 488 -12.11 6.39 -16.06
CA LEU A 488 -12.15 7.58 -16.93
C LEU A 488 -11.09 7.51 -18.04
N ALA A 489 -9.89 7.01 -17.73
CA ALA A 489 -8.83 6.78 -18.71
C ALA A 489 -9.26 5.75 -19.77
N ILE A 490 -9.86 4.63 -19.35
CA ILE A 490 -10.38 3.59 -20.24
C ILE A 490 -11.49 4.14 -21.16
N TYR A 491 -12.43 4.90 -20.60
CA TYR A 491 -13.45 5.60 -21.39
C TYR A 491 -12.81 6.47 -22.48
N SER A 492 -11.78 7.22 -22.11
CA SER A 492 -11.05 8.10 -23.01
C SER A 492 -10.35 7.34 -24.14
N SER A 493 -9.61 6.28 -23.81
CA SER A 493 -8.95 5.42 -24.81
C SER A 493 -9.96 4.73 -25.73
N ALA A 494 -11.09 4.23 -25.19
CA ALA A 494 -12.16 3.64 -25.98
C ALA A 494 -12.77 4.65 -26.96
N LEU A 495 -13.03 5.88 -26.50
CA LEU A 495 -13.53 6.97 -27.33
C LEU A 495 -12.53 7.36 -28.44
N ALA A 496 -11.24 7.43 -28.12
CA ALA A 496 -10.20 7.77 -29.10
C ALA A 496 -10.08 6.70 -30.21
N VAL A 497 -10.04 5.41 -29.85
CA VAL A 497 -9.95 4.32 -30.83
C VAL A 497 -11.23 4.19 -31.66
N THR A 498 -12.41 4.31 -31.05
CA THR A 498 -13.69 4.27 -31.79
C THR A 498 -13.84 5.44 -32.75
N ALA A 499 -13.41 6.64 -32.36
CA ALA A 499 -13.36 7.81 -33.22
C ALA A 499 -12.42 7.63 -34.40
N ALA A 500 -11.19 7.12 -34.16
CA ALA A 500 -10.23 6.85 -35.23
C ALA A 500 -10.73 5.81 -36.24
N ASN A 501 -11.50 4.82 -35.77
CA ASN A 501 -12.12 3.78 -36.61
C ASN A 501 -13.41 4.24 -37.32
N GLY A 502 -14.00 5.37 -36.93
CA GLY A 502 -15.22 5.94 -37.53
C GLY A 502 -16.55 5.30 -37.09
N ASP A 503 -16.60 4.62 -35.93
CA ASP A 503 -17.84 4.07 -35.37
C ASP A 503 -18.63 5.12 -34.58
N THR A 504 -19.44 5.90 -35.29
CA THR A 504 -20.21 7.03 -34.73
C THR A 504 -21.28 6.61 -33.72
N SER A 505 -21.83 5.39 -33.84
CA SER A 505 -22.85 4.87 -32.93
C SER A 505 -22.25 4.55 -31.56
N LEU A 506 -21.16 3.78 -31.55
CA LEU A 506 -20.47 3.40 -30.32
C LEU A 506 -19.83 4.62 -29.65
N GLN A 507 -19.25 5.55 -30.42
CA GLN A 507 -18.74 6.83 -29.91
C GLN A 507 -19.83 7.62 -29.18
N SER A 508 -21.04 7.71 -29.74
CA SER A 508 -22.17 8.42 -29.12
C SER A 508 -22.64 7.75 -27.82
N MET A 509 -22.61 6.41 -27.76
CA MET A 509 -22.95 5.66 -26.55
C MET A 509 -21.92 5.90 -25.44
N LEU A 510 -20.63 5.70 -25.74
CA LEU A 510 -19.53 5.94 -24.80
C LEU A 510 -19.50 7.39 -24.31
N GLY A 511 -19.79 8.34 -25.21
CA GLY A 511 -19.81 9.76 -24.88
C GLY A 511 -20.95 10.17 -23.93
N ARG A 512 -22.07 9.43 -23.92
CA ARG A 512 -23.12 9.62 -22.89
C ARG A 512 -22.74 8.95 -21.57
N GLY A 513 -22.10 7.78 -21.63
CA GLY A 513 -21.62 7.04 -20.46
C GLY A 513 -20.64 7.85 -19.64
N ILE A 514 -19.56 8.35 -20.27
CA ILE A 514 -18.52 9.13 -19.58
C ILE A 514 -19.09 10.39 -18.90
N LYS A 515 -20.02 11.11 -19.54
CA LYS A 515 -20.67 12.29 -18.93
C LYS A 515 -21.48 11.93 -17.69
N LYS A 516 -22.22 10.82 -17.75
CA LYS A 516 -23.04 10.35 -16.62
C LYS A 516 -22.15 9.94 -15.46
N PHE A 517 -21.09 9.20 -15.73
CA PHE A 517 -20.14 8.74 -14.71
C PHE A 517 -19.37 9.91 -14.08
N ALA A 518 -18.88 10.85 -14.90
CA ALA A 518 -18.24 12.07 -14.45
C ALA A 518 -19.14 12.92 -13.53
N ALA A 519 -20.40 13.16 -13.93
CA ALA A 519 -21.35 13.91 -13.12
C ALA A 519 -21.67 13.21 -11.78
N TRP A 520 -21.70 11.87 -11.76
CA TRP A 520 -21.85 11.11 -10.54
C TRP A 520 -20.62 11.26 -9.63
N TRP A 521 -19.41 11.28 -10.16
CA TRP A 521 -18.19 11.42 -9.35
C TRP A 521 -18.03 12.84 -8.78
N ASP A 522 -18.26 13.86 -9.61
CA ASP A 522 -18.02 15.26 -9.22
C ASP A 522 -18.89 15.74 -8.06
N GLN A 523 -20.03 15.10 -7.80
CA GLN A 523 -20.91 15.44 -6.67
C GLN A 523 -20.23 15.27 -5.30
N PHE A 524 -19.18 14.44 -5.22
CA PHE A 524 -18.46 14.15 -3.97
C PHE A 524 -17.31 15.12 -3.70
N ALA A 525 -16.99 16.01 -4.66
CA ALA A 525 -15.93 17.02 -4.55
C ALA A 525 -14.57 16.46 -4.09
N ALA A 526 -14.22 15.24 -4.51
CA ALA A 526 -12.96 14.60 -4.11
C ALA A 526 -11.72 15.40 -4.54
N TYR A 527 -11.84 16.24 -5.58
CA TYR A 527 -10.76 17.10 -6.08
C TYR A 527 -10.48 18.35 -5.23
N GLU A 528 -11.30 18.64 -4.19
CA GLU A 528 -11.10 19.78 -3.28
C GLU A 528 -10.27 19.40 -2.03
N VAL A 529 -9.99 18.12 -1.81
CA VAL A 529 -9.21 17.65 -0.64
C VAL A 529 -7.74 17.60 -1.01
N SER A 530 -6.91 18.41 -0.34
CA SER A 530 -5.47 18.55 -0.62
C SER A 530 -4.68 17.25 -0.47
N ASP A 531 -5.04 16.43 0.51
CA ASP A 531 -4.26 15.25 0.92
C ASP A 531 -4.61 13.98 0.13
N LEU A 532 -5.43 14.11 -0.93
CA LEU A 532 -5.84 13.01 -1.80
C LEU A 532 -5.62 13.35 -3.27
N PRO A 533 -5.46 12.35 -4.16
CA PRO A 533 -5.32 12.60 -5.58
C PRO A 533 -6.55 13.31 -6.16
N ALA A 534 -6.35 14.47 -6.78
CA ALA A 534 -7.43 15.28 -7.32
C ALA A 534 -7.92 14.72 -8.68
N VAL A 535 -9.14 14.19 -8.69
CA VAL A 535 -9.79 13.71 -9.94
C VAL A 535 -11.11 14.44 -10.15
N LYS A 536 -11.14 15.33 -11.15
CA LYS A 536 -12.35 16.01 -11.60
C LYS A 536 -12.89 15.37 -12.88
N GLY A 537 -13.99 14.65 -12.74
CA GLY A 537 -14.61 13.85 -13.79
C GLY A 537 -15.10 14.69 -14.96
N GLY A 538 -15.71 15.85 -14.72
CA GLY A 538 -16.21 16.76 -15.74
C GLY A 538 -15.12 17.18 -16.72
N ASP A 539 -13.98 17.63 -16.19
CA ASP A 539 -12.84 18.08 -17.00
C ASP A 539 -12.25 16.93 -17.84
N ARG A 540 -12.15 15.73 -17.25
CA ARG A 540 -11.71 14.51 -17.96
C ARG A 540 -12.71 14.08 -19.04
N SER A 541 -14.01 14.19 -18.77
CA SER A 541 -15.07 13.86 -19.73
C SER A 541 -15.10 14.82 -20.91
N GLU A 542 -15.02 16.12 -20.66
CA GLU A 542 -14.98 17.13 -21.72
C GLU A 542 -13.75 16.95 -22.60
N ALA A 543 -12.57 16.77 -21.98
CA ALA A 543 -11.33 16.45 -22.67
C ALA A 543 -11.50 15.25 -23.62
N ALA A 544 -11.92 14.09 -23.09
CA ALA A 544 -12.05 12.86 -23.87
C ALA A 544 -12.98 13.01 -25.09
N LEU A 545 -14.09 13.74 -24.92
CA LEU A 545 -15.05 14.00 -26.01
C LEU A 545 -14.48 14.91 -27.09
N HIS A 546 -13.76 15.97 -26.68
CA HIS A 546 -13.08 16.86 -27.63
C HIS A 546 -12.00 16.13 -28.41
N VAL A 547 -11.19 15.33 -27.73
CA VAL A 547 -10.15 14.47 -28.34
C VAL A 547 -10.76 13.50 -29.35
N ALA A 548 -11.81 12.78 -28.96
CA ALA A 548 -12.50 11.85 -29.86
C ALA A 548 -13.08 12.57 -31.08
N SER A 549 -13.70 13.74 -30.91
CA SER A 549 -14.20 14.52 -32.05
C SER A 549 -13.07 14.97 -32.98
N ALA A 550 -11.93 15.40 -32.44
CA ALA A 550 -10.79 15.84 -33.24
C ALA A 550 -10.15 14.67 -34.01
N LEU A 551 -9.99 13.50 -33.37
CA LEU A 551 -9.46 12.30 -34.01
C LEU A 551 -10.39 11.76 -35.11
N ALA A 552 -11.70 11.83 -34.94
CA ALA A 552 -12.66 11.45 -35.98
C ALA A 552 -12.53 12.34 -37.23
N LEU A 553 -12.47 13.67 -37.03
CA LEU A 553 -12.27 14.64 -38.11
C LEU A 553 -10.91 14.43 -38.80
N TRP A 554 -9.84 14.18 -38.03
CA TRP A 554 -8.52 13.91 -38.57
C TRP A 554 -8.50 12.63 -39.40
N ALA A 555 -9.17 11.57 -38.96
CA ALA A 555 -9.29 10.32 -39.70
C ALA A 555 -10.07 10.48 -41.02
N GLU A 556 -11.05 11.38 -41.08
CA GLU A 556 -11.74 11.74 -42.33
C GLU A 556 -10.82 12.49 -43.29
N GLU A 557 -10.09 13.50 -42.81
CA GLU A 557 -9.16 14.28 -43.64
C GLU A 557 -8.01 13.42 -44.18
N ARG A 558 -7.50 12.49 -43.35
CA ARG A 558 -6.45 11.54 -43.75
C ARG A 558 -6.91 10.56 -44.84
N ARG A 559 -8.20 10.19 -44.85
CA ARG A 559 -8.81 9.37 -45.91
C ARG A 559 -8.98 10.13 -47.22
N GLN A 560 -9.10 11.47 -47.17
CA GLN A 560 -9.29 12.32 -48.34
C GLN A 560 -7.98 12.81 -48.97
N THR A 561 -6.85 12.71 -48.25
CA THR A 561 -5.54 13.20 -48.71
C THR A 561 -4.79 12.13 -49.53
N ASP A 562 -4.40 12.47 -50.77
CA ASP A 562 -3.80 11.54 -51.74
C ASP A 562 -2.37 11.08 -51.34
N LYS A 563 -2.01 9.83 -51.67
CA LYS A 563 -0.84 9.11 -51.10
C LYS A 563 0.55 9.64 -51.47
N PHE A 564 0.70 10.56 -52.43
CA PHE A 564 1.98 10.84 -53.10
C PHE A 564 2.60 12.23 -52.86
N ASP A 565 2.06 13.08 -51.96
CA ASP A 565 2.55 14.47 -51.78
C ASP A 565 2.85 14.79 -50.29
N LEU A 566 4.02 14.35 -49.79
CA LEU A 566 4.45 14.49 -48.38
C LEU A 566 4.45 15.93 -47.83
N PRO A 567 4.93 16.97 -48.55
CA PRO A 567 5.01 18.33 -48.00
C PRO A 567 3.65 18.99 -47.72
N LYS A 568 2.65 18.72 -48.58
CA LYS A 568 1.27 19.19 -48.36
C LYS A 568 0.60 18.49 -47.19
N LYS A 569 0.91 17.21 -46.97
CA LYS A 569 0.39 16.42 -45.86
C LYS A 569 0.80 17.02 -44.51
N THR A 570 2.07 17.45 -44.37
CA THR A 570 2.57 18.08 -43.14
C THR A 570 1.95 19.46 -42.88
N GLN A 571 1.81 20.30 -43.92
CA GLN A 571 1.18 21.62 -43.77
C GLN A 571 -0.31 21.53 -43.44
N ASN A 572 -1.04 20.57 -44.03
CA ASN A 572 -2.45 20.34 -43.74
C ASN A 572 -2.64 19.81 -42.31
N ALA A 573 -1.78 18.87 -41.85
CA ALA A 573 -1.80 18.38 -40.48
C ALA A 573 -1.62 19.51 -39.45
N LEU A 574 -0.60 20.35 -39.62
CA LEU A 574 -0.34 21.47 -38.72
C LEU A 574 -1.48 22.49 -38.73
N ARG A 575 -2.06 22.78 -39.90
CA ARG A 575 -3.22 23.68 -40.03
C ARG A 575 -4.48 23.12 -39.36
N PHE A 576 -4.73 21.82 -39.51
CA PHE A 576 -5.86 21.14 -38.88
C PHE A 576 -5.79 21.24 -37.36
N TRP A 577 -4.68 20.81 -36.77
CA TRP A 577 -4.51 20.79 -35.31
C TRP A 577 -4.47 22.20 -34.71
N ARG A 578 -3.93 23.18 -35.44
CA ARG A 578 -4.03 24.61 -35.06
C ARG A 578 -5.48 25.09 -34.95
N ASN A 579 -6.37 24.65 -35.84
CA ASN A 579 -7.79 25.00 -35.79
C ASN A 579 -8.56 24.26 -34.66
N GLN A 580 -8.03 23.12 -34.20
CA GLN A 580 -8.63 22.37 -33.08
C GLN A 580 -8.11 22.80 -31.71
N ARG A 581 -7.04 23.62 -31.65
CA ARG A 581 -6.37 24.04 -30.41
C ARG A 581 -7.30 24.62 -29.35
N GLU A 582 -8.21 25.54 -29.73
CA GLU A 582 -9.16 26.20 -28.80
C GLU A 582 -10.11 25.22 -28.09
N ARG A 583 -10.17 23.95 -28.54
CA ARG A 583 -11.03 22.92 -27.96
C ARG A 583 -10.34 22.08 -26.89
N PHE A 584 -9.02 22.16 -26.75
CA PHE A 584 -8.30 21.51 -25.66
C PHE A 584 -8.22 22.46 -24.48
N LYS A 585 -8.99 22.20 -23.42
CA LYS A 585 -9.10 23.07 -22.24
C LYS A 585 -8.40 22.52 -21.00
N SER A 586 -7.76 21.36 -21.11
CA SER A 586 -7.10 20.70 -19.99
C SER A 586 -5.88 19.90 -20.46
N ALA A 587 -4.88 19.75 -19.59
CA ALA A 587 -3.67 18.97 -19.85
C ALA A 587 -3.95 17.52 -20.29
N PRO A 588 -4.90 16.78 -19.65
CA PRO A 588 -5.26 15.42 -20.09
C PRO A 588 -5.74 15.34 -21.54
N ALA A 589 -6.38 16.39 -22.07
CA ALA A 589 -6.82 16.42 -23.46
C ALA A 589 -5.63 16.41 -24.43
N TYR A 590 -4.61 17.21 -24.13
CA TYR A 590 -3.37 17.23 -24.90
C TYR A 590 -2.66 15.88 -24.84
N VAL A 591 -2.51 15.31 -23.63
CA VAL A 591 -1.87 14.02 -23.40
C VAL A 591 -2.46 12.94 -24.31
N GLN A 592 -3.78 12.79 -24.32
CA GLN A 592 -4.46 11.73 -25.08
C GLN A 592 -4.27 11.87 -26.60
N VAL A 593 -4.33 13.09 -27.13
CA VAL A 593 -4.14 13.32 -28.58
C VAL A 593 -2.69 13.09 -28.97
N ILE A 594 -1.75 13.63 -28.20
CA ILE A 594 -0.32 13.52 -28.46
C ILE A 594 0.10 12.05 -28.41
N ASP A 595 -0.34 11.31 -27.39
CA ASP A 595 -0.08 9.88 -27.26
C ASP A 595 -0.64 9.10 -28.46
N ALA A 596 -1.90 9.37 -28.85
CA ALA A 596 -2.49 8.73 -30.03
C ALA A 596 -1.72 9.04 -31.33
N LEU A 597 -1.20 10.25 -31.49
CA LEU A 597 -0.40 10.64 -32.66
C LEU A 597 1.00 10.00 -32.65
N ILE A 598 1.64 9.90 -31.48
CA ILE A 598 2.91 9.18 -31.31
C ILE A 598 2.74 7.70 -31.67
N GLN A 599 1.67 7.06 -31.21
CA GLN A 599 1.34 5.67 -31.57
C GLN A 599 1.12 5.50 -33.08
N GLN A 600 0.54 6.49 -33.74
CA GLN A 600 0.37 6.52 -35.20
C GLN A 600 1.64 6.95 -35.97
N GLN A 601 2.75 7.21 -35.29
CA GLN A 601 4.02 7.69 -35.84
C GLN A 601 3.87 9.02 -36.61
N ASP A 602 2.92 9.88 -36.22
CA ASP A 602 2.70 11.19 -36.84
C ASP A 602 3.49 12.28 -36.10
N TRP A 603 4.83 12.22 -36.24
CA TRP A 603 5.78 12.99 -35.44
C TRP A 603 5.61 14.52 -35.55
N TRP A 604 5.20 15.02 -36.72
CA TRP A 604 4.99 16.45 -36.97
C TRP A 604 3.74 16.97 -36.26
N ALA A 605 2.63 16.22 -36.33
CA ALA A 605 1.38 16.60 -35.68
C ALA A 605 1.51 16.53 -34.15
N SER A 606 2.14 15.48 -33.62
CA SER A 606 2.38 15.34 -32.18
C SER A 606 3.29 16.46 -31.66
N MET A 607 4.38 16.78 -32.36
CA MET A 607 5.25 17.91 -32.02
C MET A 607 4.47 19.23 -32.03
N GLY A 608 3.71 19.50 -33.09
CA GLY A 608 2.94 20.75 -33.19
C GLY A 608 1.96 20.96 -32.04
N LEU A 609 1.32 19.89 -31.56
CA LEU A 609 0.43 19.93 -30.40
C LEU A 609 1.17 20.04 -29.07
N MET A 610 2.32 19.38 -28.92
CA MET A 610 3.19 19.59 -27.75
C MET A 610 3.56 21.07 -27.62
N MET A 611 3.94 21.74 -28.71
CA MET A 611 4.27 23.16 -28.68
C MET A 611 3.05 24.05 -28.38
N ALA A 612 1.86 23.65 -28.84
CA ALA A 612 0.63 24.36 -28.51
C ALA A 612 0.31 24.29 -27.00
N TRP A 613 0.47 23.11 -26.40
CA TRP A 613 0.33 22.91 -24.96
C TRP A 613 1.39 23.71 -24.17
N LEU A 614 2.65 23.68 -24.61
CA LEU A 614 3.73 24.43 -23.97
C LEU A 614 3.46 25.95 -23.95
N ASN A 615 2.88 26.51 -25.00
CA ASN A 615 2.47 27.93 -25.02
C ASN A 615 1.31 28.26 -24.05
N GLU A 616 0.53 27.26 -23.65
CA GLU A 616 -0.58 27.40 -22.70
C GLU A 616 -0.20 27.02 -21.28
N ALA A 617 1.10 26.76 -21.02
CA ALA A 617 1.60 26.17 -19.78
C ALA A 617 1.36 27.03 -18.50
N GLU A 618 1.11 28.33 -18.64
CA GLU A 618 0.68 29.20 -17.53
C GLU A 618 -0.76 28.89 -17.08
N THR A 619 -1.64 28.59 -18.05
CA THR A 619 -3.04 28.28 -17.81
C THR A 619 -3.31 26.79 -17.64
N MET A 620 -2.46 25.94 -18.21
CA MET A 620 -2.57 24.48 -18.18
C MET A 620 -1.25 23.85 -17.74
N PRO A 621 -1.15 23.29 -16.54
CA PRO A 621 0.08 22.69 -16.05
C PRO A 621 0.60 21.57 -16.97
N LEU A 622 1.92 21.48 -17.11
CA LEU A 622 2.59 20.43 -17.90
C LEU A 622 2.65 19.06 -17.20
N THR A 623 2.43 19.06 -15.88
CA THR A 623 2.58 17.90 -14.99
C THR A 623 1.24 17.31 -14.51
N ASP A 624 0.10 17.81 -15.00
CA ASP A 624 -1.21 17.35 -14.56
C ASP A 624 -1.72 16.17 -15.41
N GLY A 625 -1.28 14.96 -15.04
CA GLY A 625 -1.73 13.68 -15.59
C GLY A 625 -0.60 12.73 -16.00
N GLU A 626 -0.91 11.42 -16.07
CA GLU A 626 0.01 10.39 -16.56
C GLU A 626 -0.46 9.85 -17.93
N PRO A 627 0.40 9.81 -18.96
CA PRO A 627 1.75 10.35 -19.00
C PRO A 627 1.77 11.89 -19.02
N ASP A 628 2.78 12.53 -18.43
CA ASP A 628 2.94 13.98 -18.41
C ASP A 628 3.63 14.52 -19.68
N PHE A 629 3.81 15.85 -19.79
CA PHE A 629 4.51 16.46 -20.94
C PHE A 629 5.93 15.91 -21.10
N PHE A 630 6.64 15.67 -20.00
CA PHE A 630 8.04 15.26 -20.00
C PHE A 630 8.20 13.83 -20.52
N GLU A 631 7.34 12.92 -20.07
CA GLU A 631 7.28 11.55 -20.54
C GLU A 631 6.91 11.48 -22.02
N LEU A 632 5.91 12.26 -22.47
CA LEU A 632 5.58 12.36 -23.89
C LEU A 632 6.76 12.87 -24.72
N GLY A 633 7.53 13.83 -24.21
CA GLY A 633 8.77 14.29 -24.85
C GLY A 633 9.82 13.20 -25.00
N HIS A 634 10.05 12.40 -23.96
CA HIS A 634 10.95 11.24 -24.04
C HIS A 634 10.44 10.16 -25.00
N ARG A 635 9.16 9.84 -24.98
CA ARG A 635 8.54 8.86 -25.88
C ARG A 635 8.58 9.33 -27.33
N TRP A 636 8.34 10.61 -27.59
CA TRP A 636 8.48 11.22 -28.91
C TRP A 636 9.92 11.11 -29.41
N MET A 637 10.91 11.51 -28.59
CA MET A 637 12.33 11.42 -28.95
C MET A 637 12.74 9.97 -29.24
N ALA A 638 12.39 9.01 -28.37
CA ALA A 638 12.70 7.60 -28.58
C ALA A 638 12.07 7.03 -29.87
N GLY A 639 10.86 7.46 -30.20
CA GLY A 639 10.19 7.18 -31.47
C GLY A 639 10.92 7.71 -32.69
N VAL A 640 11.31 8.98 -32.67
CA VAL A 640 12.06 9.62 -33.75
C VAL A 640 13.44 8.99 -33.94
N LEU A 641 14.09 8.58 -32.85
CA LEU A 641 15.39 7.90 -32.92
C LEU A 641 15.33 6.57 -33.71
N ARG A 642 14.19 5.87 -33.72
CA ARG A 642 13.99 4.62 -34.49
C ARG A 642 13.77 4.84 -36.00
N ILE A 643 13.68 6.08 -36.47
CA ILE A 643 13.53 6.37 -37.90
C ILE A 643 14.83 5.98 -38.64
N ASN A 644 14.69 5.11 -39.64
CA ASN A 644 15.82 4.60 -40.45
C ASN A 644 16.42 5.66 -41.39
N ASP A 645 15.69 6.70 -41.75
CA ASP A 645 16.18 7.81 -42.58
C ASP A 645 16.90 8.86 -41.72
N ASP A 646 18.23 8.86 -41.79
CA ASP A 646 19.11 9.78 -41.05
C ASP A 646 18.81 11.26 -41.32
N ALA A 647 18.47 11.63 -42.56
CA ALA A 647 18.21 13.02 -42.92
C ALA A 647 16.88 13.50 -42.32
N ALA A 648 15.84 12.67 -42.43
CA ALA A 648 14.54 12.96 -41.83
C ALA A 648 14.61 12.99 -40.30
N ARG A 649 15.36 12.06 -39.68
CA ARG A 649 15.58 12.02 -38.23
C ARG A 649 16.26 13.28 -37.73
N ARG A 650 17.37 13.70 -38.35
CA ARG A 650 18.09 14.92 -37.95
C ARG A 650 17.22 16.17 -38.07
N SER A 651 16.50 16.31 -39.18
CA SER A 651 15.61 17.46 -39.39
C SER A 651 14.49 17.54 -38.35
N LEU A 652 13.93 16.40 -37.93
CA LEU A 652 12.92 16.37 -36.87
C LEU A 652 13.50 16.76 -35.50
N ILE A 653 14.69 16.25 -35.16
CA ILE A 653 15.36 16.57 -33.89
C ILE A 653 15.67 18.07 -33.82
N GLU A 654 16.36 18.61 -34.84
CA GLU A 654 16.71 20.03 -34.93
C GLU A 654 15.46 20.90 -34.75
N ARG A 655 14.39 20.58 -35.51
CA ARG A 655 13.15 21.34 -35.46
C ARG A 655 12.42 21.24 -34.11
N PHE A 656 12.48 20.08 -33.44
CA PHE A 656 11.83 19.88 -32.16
C PHE A 656 12.40 20.80 -31.08
N PHE A 657 13.73 20.87 -30.99
CA PHE A 657 14.38 21.73 -30.02
C PHE A 657 14.30 23.22 -30.37
N GLU A 658 14.41 23.61 -31.66
CA GLU A 658 14.14 25.00 -32.08
C GLU A 658 12.75 25.46 -31.61
N MET A 659 11.76 24.58 -31.72
CA MET A 659 10.40 24.88 -31.30
C MET A 659 10.27 24.88 -29.77
N LEU A 660 10.95 23.99 -29.04
CA LEU A 660 10.95 24.04 -27.57
C LEU A 660 11.51 25.38 -27.06
N GLU A 661 12.65 25.82 -27.60
CA GLU A 661 13.26 27.11 -27.27
C GLU A 661 12.30 28.29 -27.55
N ALA A 662 11.66 28.31 -28.72
CA ALA A 662 10.78 29.39 -29.12
C ALA A 662 9.45 29.46 -28.34
N ASN A 663 8.99 28.36 -27.74
CA ASN A 663 7.66 28.27 -27.12
C ASN A 663 7.70 28.09 -25.59
N ALA A 664 8.87 27.82 -24.99
CA ALA A 664 8.99 27.56 -23.55
C ALA A 664 8.77 28.78 -22.65
N GLY A 665 8.95 30.01 -23.16
CA GLY A 665 8.77 31.24 -22.38
C GLY A 665 9.56 31.20 -21.06
N ASP A 666 8.87 31.38 -19.94
CA ASP A 666 9.45 31.34 -18.59
C ASP A 666 10.04 29.97 -18.21
N TYR A 667 9.54 28.86 -18.77
CA TYR A 667 10.07 27.51 -18.51
C TYR A 667 11.49 27.32 -19.08
N TRP A 668 11.91 28.19 -20.01
CA TRP A 668 13.27 28.19 -20.54
C TRP A 668 14.29 28.74 -19.54
N ASN A 669 13.85 29.46 -18.50
CA ASN A 669 14.72 30.11 -17.53
C ASN A 669 14.68 29.37 -16.18
N VAL A 670 15.82 29.42 -15.48
CA VAL A 670 15.89 28.94 -14.09
C VAL A 670 15.05 29.87 -13.22
N PRO A 671 14.22 29.34 -12.29
CA PRO A 671 13.41 30.19 -11.43
C PRO A 671 14.25 31.02 -10.45
N ASP A 672 13.80 32.25 -10.17
CA ASP A 672 14.40 33.17 -9.21
C ASP A 672 13.59 33.20 -7.89
N LEU A 673 14.25 33.30 -6.73
CA LEU A 673 13.62 33.57 -5.42
C LEU A 673 13.48 35.08 -5.21
N VAL A 674 12.26 35.58 -5.04
CA VAL A 674 12.02 36.98 -4.65
C VAL A 674 12.07 37.06 -3.12
N VAL A 675 13.25 37.24 -2.56
CA VAL A 675 13.41 37.54 -1.12
C VAL A 675 13.30 39.05 -0.94
N SER A 676 12.12 39.56 -0.57
CA SER A 676 11.97 40.99 -0.24
C SER A 676 12.58 41.27 1.14
N SER A 677 13.79 41.83 1.15
CA SER A 677 14.49 42.24 2.38
C SER A 677 14.24 43.71 2.78
N THR A 678 13.14 44.31 2.33
CA THR A 678 12.76 45.70 2.69
C THR A 678 11.33 45.75 3.19
N PRO A 679 11.07 46.19 4.44
CA PRO A 679 9.72 46.46 4.88
C PRO A 679 9.19 47.61 4.02
N VAL A 680 8.16 47.33 3.23
CA VAL A 680 7.45 48.37 2.48
C VAL A 680 6.56 49.09 3.50
N ASP A 681 6.89 50.33 3.82
CA ASP A 681 5.96 51.26 4.49
C ASP A 681 4.70 51.38 3.61
N LYS A 682 3.64 50.63 3.95
CA LYS A 682 2.33 50.72 3.32
C LYS A 682 1.36 51.46 4.23
N GLU A 683 1.52 52.79 4.31
CA GLU A 683 0.42 53.66 4.77
C GLU A 683 -0.42 54.27 3.63
N GLU A 684 -0.19 53.95 2.34
CA GLU A 684 -0.89 54.66 1.24
C GLU A 684 -1.52 53.82 0.11
N THR A 685 -1.77 52.51 0.26
CA THR A 685 -2.32 51.72 -0.88
C THR A 685 -3.60 50.91 -0.63
N TYR A 686 -4.22 51.01 0.56
CA TYR A 686 -5.51 50.37 0.84
C TYR A 686 -6.69 51.34 1.07
N SER A 687 -6.55 52.63 0.75
CA SER A 687 -7.62 53.62 0.92
C SER A 687 -8.52 53.84 -0.30
N SER A 688 -8.49 53.00 -1.34
CA SER A 688 -9.20 53.32 -2.61
C SER A 688 -10.09 52.25 -3.22
N ALA A 689 -10.50 51.20 -2.48
CA ALA A 689 -11.46 50.21 -3.02
C ALA A 689 -12.63 49.80 -2.10
N TYR A 690 -12.76 50.35 -0.89
CA TYR A 690 -13.91 50.05 0.00
C TYR A 690 -14.44 51.29 0.75
N ASP A 691 -14.67 52.39 0.03
CA ASP A 691 -15.21 53.62 0.62
C ASP A 691 -16.74 53.60 0.89
N ASP A 692 -17.45 52.48 0.72
CA ASP A 692 -18.92 52.48 0.82
C ASP A 692 -19.60 51.24 1.43
N VAL A 693 -18.90 50.42 2.23
CA VAL A 693 -19.58 49.38 3.03
C VAL A 693 -19.05 49.35 4.46
N SER A 694 -19.81 49.95 5.38
CA SER A 694 -19.60 49.77 6.82
C SER A 694 -20.37 48.54 7.30
N TYR A 695 -19.66 47.45 7.57
CA TYR A 695 -20.22 46.34 8.33
C TYR A 695 -20.19 46.74 9.82
N LYS A 696 -21.37 47.01 10.40
CA LYS A 696 -21.53 47.14 11.86
C LYS A 696 -21.85 45.77 12.42
N ASP A 697 -20.83 45.15 13.02
CA ASP A 697 -21.06 44.06 13.95
C ASP A 697 -21.69 44.62 15.23
N SER A 698 -22.74 43.96 15.72
CA SER A 698 -23.54 44.35 16.88
C SER A 698 -23.48 43.33 18.02
N THR A 699 -22.47 42.46 18.04
CA THR A 699 -22.20 41.56 19.17
C THR A 699 -20.77 41.72 19.63
N SER A 700 -20.52 42.82 20.35
CA SER A 700 -19.34 43.00 21.18
C SER A 700 -19.51 42.21 22.48
N ASP A 701 -19.04 40.97 22.52
CA ASP A 701 -18.58 40.35 23.76
C ASP A 701 -17.09 40.05 23.57
N GLU A 702 -16.29 40.73 24.40
CA GLU A 702 -14.84 40.60 24.50
C GLU A 702 -14.50 39.22 25.13
N ASP A 703 -14.37 38.19 24.30
CA ASP A 703 -13.55 37.01 24.58
C ASP A 703 -13.36 36.23 23.26
N ASP A 704 -12.43 36.75 22.45
CA ASP A 704 -11.94 36.03 21.27
C ASP A 704 -11.01 34.93 21.80
N GLY A 705 -11.56 33.72 21.95
CA GLY A 705 -10.80 32.52 22.24
C GLY A 705 -9.76 32.32 21.16
N GLY A 706 -8.51 32.68 21.46
CA GLY A 706 -7.41 32.63 20.52
C GLY A 706 -7.30 31.25 19.86
N ILE A 707 -7.45 31.24 18.54
CA ILE A 707 -6.95 30.16 17.69
C ILE A 707 -5.43 30.14 17.90
N ILE A 708 -4.96 29.21 18.74
CA ILE A 708 -3.53 28.92 18.88
C ILE A 708 -3.09 28.31 17.55
N GLY A 709 -2.30 29.08 16.78
CA GLY A 709 -1.80 28.66 15.47
C GLY A 709 -1.68 29.78 14.41
N GLY A 710 -1.94 31.05 14.75
CA GLY A 710 -1.75 32.18 13.83
C GLY A 710 -0.50 32.98 14.15
N GLY A 711 0.68 32.47 13.77
CA GLY A 711 1.83 33.35 13.56
C GLY A 711 1.62 34.13 12.27
N GLU A 712 1.60 35.46 12.37
CA GLU A 712 1.62 36.37 11.22
C GLU A 712 2.98 36.23 10.48
N ASP A 713 3.05 35.32 9.51
CA ASP A 713 4.13 35.26 8.52
C ASP A 713 3.59 35.78 7.18
N ASP A 714 3.90 37.04 6.86
CA ASP A 714 3.71 37.68 5.55
C ASP A 714 4.79 37.22 4.51
N ASP A 715 5.31 36.00 4.65
CA ASP A 715 6.31 35.37 3.77
C ASP A 715 5.67 34.25 2.91
N ILE A 716 5.96 34.21 1.61
CA ILE A 716 5.51 33.12 0.72
C ILE A 716 6.07 31.78 1.26
N SER A 717 5.18 30.87 1.68
CA SER A 717 5.53 29.54 2.19
C SER A 717 6.42 28.75 1.21
N LEU A 718 7.37 27.96 1.73
CA LEU A 718 8.22 27.03 0.96
C LEU A 718 7.39 26.08 0.08
N GLU A 719 6.19 25.70 0.53
CA GLU A 719 5.23 24.90 -0.22
C GLU A 719 4.85 25.56 -1.56
N THR A 720 4.70 26.89 -1.58
CA THR A 720 4.35 27.63 -2.81
C THR A 720 5.52 27.63 -3.79
N TYR A 721 6.75 27.80 -3.28
CA TYR A 721 7.96 27.70 -4.10
C TYR A 721 8.15 26.29 -4.67
N GLN A 722 7.82 25.25 -3.89
CA GLN A 722 7.88 23.86 -4.34
C GLN A 722 7.07 23.61 -5.61
N VAL A 723 5.78 24.00 -5.59
CA VAL A 723 4.88 23.81 -6.75
C VAL A 723 5.36 24.59 -7.99
N LEU A 724 5.87 25.81 -7.80
CA LEU A 724 6.38 26.63 -8.90
C LEU A 724 7.70 26.07 -9.48
N PHE A 725 8.59 25.59 -8.62
CA PHE A 725 9.93 25.14 -9.01
C PHE A 725 9.88 23.76 -9.64
N GLU A 726 9.07 22.85 -9.12
CA GLU A 726 8.90 21.49 -9.63
C GLU A 726 8.65 21.49 -11.15
N ARG A 727 7.75 22.36 -11.62
CA ARG A 727 7.40 22.46 -13.05
C ARG A 727 8.53 22.98 -13.93
N ARG A 728 9.21 24.04 -13.49
CA ARG A 728 10.31 24.69 -14.25
C ARG A 728 11.58 23.82 -14.23
N LEU A 729 11.94 23.30 -13.08
CA LEU A 729 13.07 22.39 -12.90
C LEU A 729 12.84 21.08 -13.66
N GLY A 730 11.62 20.52 -13.60
CA GLY A 730 11.24 19.34 -14.40
C GLY A 730 11.43 19.54 -15.90
N PHE A 731 11.04 20.71 -16.44
CA PHE A 731 11.25 21.04 -17.85
C PHE A 731 12.74 21.11 -18.22
N LEU A 732 13.56 21.80 -17.42
CA LEU A 732 15.01 21.90 -17.66
C LEU A 732 15.72 20.55 -17.52
N LYS A 733 15.27 19.70 -16.58
CA LYS A 733 15.76 18.33 -16.44
C LYS A 733 15.49 17.51 -17.69
N MET A 734 14.24 17.53 -18.18
CA MET A 734 13.85 16.89 -19.45
C MET A 734 14.73 17.39 -20.60
N MET A 735 14.97 18.70 -20.70
CA MET A 735 15.85 19.28 -21.74
C MET A 735 17.27 18.71 -21.67
N GLY A 736 17.88 18.66 -20.48
CA GLY A 736 19.20 18.04 -20.28
C GLY A 736 19.24 16.58 -20.75
N GLU A 737 18.24 15.79 -20.36
CA GLU A 737 18.13 14.37 -20.75
C GLU A 737 17.87 14.17 -22.25
N LEU A 738 17.06 15.03 -22.88
CA LEU A 738 16.81 15.00 -24.32
C LEU A 738 18.07 15.35 -25.11
N ILE A 739 18.84 16.34 -24.66
CA ILE A 739 20.14 16.71 -25.24
C ILE A 739 21.07 15.50 -25.23
N CYS A 740 21.20 14.81 -24.08
CA CYS A 740 22.01 13.59 -23.97
C CYS A 740 21.59 12.50 -24.99
N LYS A 741 20.28 12.32 -25.22
CA LYS A 741 19.74 11.34 -26.18
C LYS A 741 19.96 11.75 -27.64
N ALA A 742 19.99 13.05 -27.95
CA ALA A 742 20.07 13.58 -29.31
C ALA A 742 21.51 13.65 -29.87
N ILE A 743 22.50 13.99 -29.02
CA ILE A 743 23.90 14.25 -29.42
C ILE A 743 24.53 13.13 -30.27
N PRO A 744 24.32 11.83 -30.00
CA PRO A 744 24.88 10.76 -30.83
C PRO A 744 24.41 10.80 -32.29
N TYR A 745 23.28 11.46 -32.57
CA TYR A 745 22.62 11.47 -33.88
C TYR A 745 22.66 12.84 -34.58
N HIS A 746 22.74 13.93 -33.81
CA HIS A 746 22.75 15.31 -34.31
C HIS A 746 23.57 16.23 -33.38
N HIS A 747 24.39 17.10 -33.97
CA HIS A 747 25.28 18.00 -33.22
C HIS A 747 24.75 19.43 -33.25
N CYS A 748 24.44 19.98 -32.07
CA CYS A 748 23.84 21.31 -31.91
C CYS A 748 24.84 22.26 -31.23
N LYS A 749 25.65 22.98 -32.02
CA LYS A 749 26.69 23.87 -31.47
C LYS A 749 26.11 25.03 -30.66
N ASP A 750 24.98 25.57 -31.09
CA ASP A 750 24.39 26.79 -30.51
C ASP A 750 23.81 26.58 -29.09
N TRP A 751 23.68 25.34 -28.62
CA TRP A 751 23.09 25.05 -27.30
C TRP A 751 24.11 24.88 -26.18
N LEU A 752 25.40 24.82 -26.48
CA LEU A 752 26.42 24.73 -25.45
C LEU A 752 26.38 25.96 -24.54
N ASP A 753 26.27 27.16 -25.12
CA ASP A 753 26.18 28.41 -24.37
C ASP A 753 24.92 28.49 -23.50
N THR A 754 23.76 28.06 -24.03
CA THR A 754 22.49 28.01 -23.30
C THR A 754 22.55 27.03 -22.13
N ALA A 755 23.09 25.83 -22.34
CA ALA A 755 23.21 24.84 -21.28
C ALA A 755 24.20 25.29 -20.18
N TRP A 756 25.28 25.99 -20.55
CA TRP A 756 26.19 26.64 -19.59
C TRP A 756 25.49 27.72 -18.76
N TYR A 757 24.66 28.54 -19.40
CA TYR A 757 23.86 29.55 -18.72
C TYR A 757 22.93 28.93 -17.68
N TRP A 758 22.16 27.89 -18.06
CA TRP A 758 21.28 27.16 -17.14
C TRP A 758 22.05 26.57 -15.96
N ARG A 759 23.16 25.87 -16.23
CA ARG A 759 23.98 25.29 -15.17
C ARG A 759 24.43 26.33 -14.16
N LYS A 760 24.96 27.46 -14.62
CA LYS A 760 25.41 28.54 -13.74
C LYS A 760 24.27 29.06 -12.87
N LYS A 761 23.10 29.29 -13.46
CA LYS A 761 21.93 29.79 -12.75
C LYS A 761 21.36 28.79 -11.76
N LEU A 762 21.37 27.50 -12.07
CA LEU A 762 20.97 26.44 -11.14
C LEU A 762 21.93 26.33 -9.95
N GLU A 763 23.25 26.48 -10.19
CA GLU A 763 24.24 26.55 -9.10
C GLU A 763 24.01 27.79 -8.20
N GLU A 764 23.66 28.94 -8.77
CA GLU A 764 23.24 30.15 -8.01
C GLU A 764 21.96 29.88 -7.19
N LEU A 765 20.96 29.21 -7.77
CA LEU A 765 19.71 28.85 -7.08
C LEU A 765 19.95 27.92 -5.88
N LEU A 766 20.85 26.94 -6.03
CA LEU A 766 21.23 26.02 -4.95
C LEU A 766 21.87 26.74 -3.77
N ASP A 767 22.66 27.79 -4.01
CA ASP A 767 23.23 28.61 -2.95
C ASP A 767 22.14 29.34 -2.17
N ILE A 768 21.19 29.97 -2.87
CA ILE A 768 20.09 30.71 -2.24
C ILE A 768 19.20 29.76 -1.42
N LEU A 769 18.82 28.61 -1.97
CA LEU A 769 18.00 27.61 -1.26
C LEU A 769 18.71 27.07 -0.01
N HIS A 770 20.03 26.94 -0.04
CA HIS A 770 20.80 26.48 1.11
C HIS A 770 20.74 27.48 2.28
N GLU A 771 20.81 28.78 1.99
CA GLU A 771 20.85 29.87 2.97
C GLU A 771 19.55 30.08 3.75
N ILE A 772 18.42 29.53 3.29
CA ILE A 772 17.12 29.63 3.98
C ILE A 772 17.18 28.92 5.35
N MET A 773 16.99 29.64 6.45
CA MET A 773 17.03 29.06 7.80
C MET A 773 15.63 28.66 8.29
N ILE A 774 15.48 27.44 8.80
CA ILE A 774 14.24 26.97 9.45
C ILE A 774 14.42 27.08 10.97
N SER A 775 13.52 27.78 11.64
CA SER A 775 13.55 27.98 13.10
C SER A 775 13.45 26.65 13.86
N PRO A 776 14.22 26.46 14.95
CA PRO A 776 14.14 25.24 15.75
C PRO A 776 12.81 25.15 16.54
N PRO A 777 12.30 23.94 16.82
CA PRO A 777 10.99 23.76 17.48
C PRO A 777 11.04 24.11 18.97
N SER A 778 9.91 24.59 19.52
CA SER A 778 9.72 24.92 20.95
C SER A 778 9.74 23.71 21.89
N GLY A 779 9.53 22.50 21.36
CA GLY A 779 9.77 21.23 22.05
C GLY A 779 8.55 20.32 22.21
N GLY A 780 7.35 20.76 21.83
CA GLY A 780 6.16 19.89 21.75
C GLY A 780 6.30 18.82 20.66
N VAL A 781 5.58 17.70 20.79
CA VAL A 781 5.59 16.63 19.77
C VAL A 781 5.09 17.16 18.42
N GLU A 782 4.05 17.99 18.42
CA GLU A 782 3.51 18.62 17.21
C GLU A 782 4.52 19.60 16.57
N ASP A 783 5.15 20.48 17.36
CA ASP A 783 6.20 21.39 16.88
C ASP A 783 7.37 20.63 16.23
N VAL A 784 7.75 19.49 16.81
CA VAL A 784 8.82 18.64 16.29
C VAL A 784 8.42 17.98 14.97
N ILE A 785 7.16 17.58 14.82
CA ILE A 785 6.61 17.03 13.56
C ILE A 785 6.53 18.13 12.48
N GLU A 786 6.10 19.33 12.82
CA GLU A 786 6.03 20.45 11.86
C GLU A 786 7.43 20.88 11.40
N TYR A 787 8.41 20.88 12.30
CA TYR A 787 9.81 21.11 11.96
C TYR A 787 10.36 20.06 10.99
N ASP A 788 10.09 18.75 11.23
CA ASP A 788 10.43 17.66 10.30
C ASP A 788 9.82 17.89 8.92
N ARG A 789 8.55 18.31 8.87
CA ARG A 789 7.82 18.61 7.62
C ARG A 789 8.46 19.75 6.83
N LYS A 790 8.65 20.93 7.44
CA LYS A 790 9.27 22.11 6.79
C LYS A 790 10.69 21.83 6.31
N LYS A 791 11.46 21.05 7.07
CA LYS A 791 12.81 20.63 6.69
C LYS A 791 12.79 19.67 5.49
N ALA A 792 11.89 18.69 5.49
CA ALA A 792 11.71 17.77 4.38
C ALA A 792 11.33 18.50 3.08
N GLU A 793 10.45 19.49 3.14
CA GLU A 793 10.08 20.33 1.99
C GLU A 793 11.29 21.10 1.41
N LYS A 794 12.09 21.73 2.28
CA LYS A 794 13.34 22.40 1.87
C LYS A 794 14.32 21.43 1.22
N ASP A 795 14.53 20.26 1.83
CA ASP A 795 15.44 19.23 1.33
C ASP A 795 14.98 18.70 -0.03
N GLN A 796 13.67 18.50 -0.23
CA GLN A 796 13.08 18.09 -1.50
C GLN A 796 13.30 19.14 -2.60
N LEU A 797 13.11 20.43 -2.30
CA LEU A 797 13.39 21.54 -3.20
C LEU A 797 14.85 21.56 -3.67
N ILE A 798 15.78 21.42 -2.73
CA ILE A 798 17.22 21.36 -3.04
C ILE A 798 17.53 20.12 -3.87
N GLU A 799 16.95 18.96 -3.54
CA GLU A 799 17.17 17.72 -4.30
C GLU A 799 16.68 17.85 -5.76
N MET A 800 15.50 18.41 -5.99
CA MET A 800 15.01 18.68 -7.36
C MET A 800 15.95 19.59 -8.15
N ALA A 801 16.47 20.66 -7.51
CA ALA A 801 17.43 21.56 -8.13
C ALA A 801 18.76 20.86 -8.43
N ILE A 802 19.26 20.01 -7.52
CA ILE A 802 20.46 19.20 -7.75
C ILE A 802 20.25 18.25 -8.93
N ASP A 803 19.16 17.48 -8.94
CA ASP A 803 18.88 16.50 -10.00
C ASP A 803 18.76 17.17 -11.37
N THR A 804 18.13 18.34 -11.42
CA THR A 804 18.05 19.17 -12.63
C THR A 804 19.43 19.65 -13.09
N THR A 805 20.26 20.11 -12.14
CA THR A 805 21.64 20.55 -12.43
C THR A 805 22.50 19.38 -12.93
N VAL A 806 22.29 18.17 -12.42
CA VAL A 806 22.97 16.96 -12.88
C VAL A 806 22.58 16.63 -14.32
N ALA A 807 21.27 16.62 -14.64
CA ALA A 807 20.79 16.36 -15.99
C ALA A 807 21.30 17.39 -17.02
N VAL A 808 21.21 18.69 -16.68
CA VAL A 808 21.74 19.78 -17.52
C VAL A 808 23.26 19.68 -17.63
N GLY A 809 23.95 19.40 -16.52
CA GLY A 809 25.40 19.23 -16.47
C GLY A 809 25.90 18.08 -17.35
N ALA A 810 25.16 16.96 -17.40
CA ALA A 810 25.42 15.86 -18.31
C ALA A 810 25.28 16.28 -19.79
N GLY A 811 24.24 17.06 -20.10
CA GLY A 811 24.05 17.67 -21.41
C GLY A 811 25.23 18.58 -21.79
N VAL A 812 25.67 19.46 -20.90
CA VAL A 812 26.84 20.34 -21.09
C VAL A 812 28.10 19.52 -21.37
N GLN A 813 28.35 18.45 -20.60
CA GLN A 813 29.52 17.59 -20.79
C GLN A 813 29.53 16.94 -22.19
N LEU A 814 28.39 16.42 -22.64
CA LEU A 814 28.28 15.79 -23.96
C LEU A 814 28.36 16.81 -25.11
N LEU A 815 27.75 17.99 -24.96
CA LEU A 815 27.83 19.07 -25.95
C LEU A 815 29.27 19.57 -26.10
N ALA A 816 29.95 19.83 -24.98
CA ALA A 816 31.35 20.24 -24.96
C ALA A 816 32.26 19.15 -25.56
N ALA A 817 32.00 17.89 -25.23
CA ALA A 817 32.73 16.74 -25.78
C ALA A 817 32.59 16.62 -27.31
N ALA A 818 31.41 16.95 -27.83
CA ALA A 818 31.15 16.91 -29.26
C ALA A 818 31.81 18.08 -30.02
N ASP A 819 31.97 19.25 -29.38
CA ASP A 819 32.60 20.44 -30.00
C ASP A 819 34.14 20.43 -29.90
N LEU A 820 34.69 19.85 -28.83
CA LEU A 820 36.14 19.74 -28.56
C LEU A 820 36.57 18.27 -28.34
N PRO A 821 36.71 17.47 -29.42
CA PRO A 821 36.90 16.02 -29.33
C PRO A 821 38.31 15.54 -28.90
N GLU A 822 39.25 16.45 -28.58
CA GLU A 822 40.66 16.11 -28.34
C GLU A 822 41.03 15.81 -26.86
N ASP A 823 40.15 16.05 -25.89
CA ASP A 823 40.38 15.66 -24.48
C ASP A 823 40.01 14.17 -24.23
N PRO A 824 40.70 13.45 -23.31
CA PRO A 824 40.35 12.08 -22.95
C PRO A 824 38.89 11.85 -22.56
N LEU A 825 38.26 12.80 -21.85
CA LEU A 825 36.84 12.71 -21.49
C LEU A 825 35.96 12.76 -22.74
N SER A 826 36.21 13.73 -23.62
CA SER A 826 35.46 13.90 -24.88
C SER A 826 35.55 12.67 -25.76
N THR A 827 36.74 12.08 -25.86
CA THR A 827 36.97 10.84 -26.62
C THR A 827 36.15 9.69 -26.06
N CYS A 828 36.13 9.48 -24.74
CA CYS A 828 35.37 8.39 -24.11
C CYS A 828 33.85 8.58 -24.22
N LEU A 829 33.37 9.83 -24.29
CA LEU A 829 31.94 10.16 -24.35
C LEU A 829 31.35 10.18 -25.75
N VAL A 830 32.11 10.55 -26.78
CA VAL A 830 31.57 10.74 -28.15
C VAL A 830 32.17 9.78 -29.19
N SER A 831 33.43 9.33 -29.06
CA SER A 831 34.05 8.43 -30.04
C SER A 831 33.33 7.09 -30.13
N ASN A 832 33.15 6.55 -31.34
CA ASN A 832 32.67 5.18 -31.58
C ASN A 832 33.80 4.19 -31.89
N ASP A 833 35.07 4.60 -31.74
CA ASP A 833 36.25 3.77 -32.00
C ASP A 833 36.79 3.17 -30.68
N PRO A 834 36.72 1.83 -30.48
CA PRO A 834 37.19 1.17 -29.27
C PRO A 834 38.67 1.41 -28.97
N GLN A 835 39.52 1.56 -29.99
CA GLN A 835 40.96 1.76 -29.79
C GLN A 835 41.25 3.16 -29.23
N LYS A 836 40.53 4.18 -29.73
CA LYS A 836 40.64 5.55 -29.22
C LYS A 836 40.13 5.65 -27.78
N ILE A 837 39.03 4.98 -27.46
CA ILE A 837 38.49 4.92 -26.08
C ILE A 837 39.53 4.27 -25.15
N ARG A 838 40.11 3.13 -25.56
CA ARG A 838 41.14 2.44 -24.78
C ARG A 838 42.37 3.31 -24.52
N ALA A 839 42.82 4.08 -25.50
CA ALA A 839 43.99 4.97 -25.35
C ALA A 839 43.69 6.22 -24.48
N ALA A 840 42.46 6.71 -24.49
CA ALA A 840 42.05 7.88 -23.71
C ALA A 840 41.75 7.54 -22.24
N LEU A 841 41.27 6.33 -21.95
CA LEU A 841 40.76 5.96 -20.65
C LEU A 841 41.76 6.12 -19.49
N PRO A 842 43.05 5.71 -19.59
CA PRO A 842 44.00 5.85 -18.48
C PRO A 842 44.14 7.29 -17.97
N GLY A 843 44.25 8.27 -18.89
CA GLY A 843 44.33 9.68 -18.55
C GLY A 843 43.04 10.24 -17.94
N LEU A 844 41.88 9.68 -18.27
CA LEU A 844 40.61 10.02 -17.63
C LEU A 844 40.51 9.43 -16.21
N LEU A 845 40.90 8.17 -16.03
CA LEU A 845 40.88 7.49 -14.73
C LEU A 845 41.78 8.19 -13.70
N GLU A 846 42.95 8.67 -14.12
CA GLU A 846 43.84 9.47 -13.26
C GLU A 846 43.16 10.75 -12.78
N LYS A 847 42.52 11.50 -13.70
CA LYS A 847 41.77 12.73 -13.36
C LYS A 847 40.61 12.44 -12.40
N LEU A 848 39.85 11.36 -12.63
CA LEU A 848 38.69 10.99 -11.79
C LEU A 848 39.08 10.55 -10.38
N SER A 849 40.25 9.93 -10.21
CA SER A 849 40.67 9.35 -8.92
C SER A 849 40.72 10.34 -7.74
N GLY A 850 40.90 11.64 -8.03
CA GLY A 850 40.93 12.72 -7.03
C GLY A 850 39.59 13.43 -6.81
N GLU A 851 38.55 13.07 -7.55
CA GLU A 851 37.22 13.68 -7.45
C GLU A 851 36.36 13.00 -6.37
N PRO A 852 35.49 13.73 -5.64
CA PRO A 852 34.66 13.14 -4.60
C PRO A 852 33.49 12.35 -5.19
N LEU A 853 33.23 11.17 -4.60
CA LEU A 853 32.04 10.35 -4.86
C LEU A 853 31.13 10.20 -3.64
N LEU A 854 31.66 10.34 -2.43
CA LEU A 854 30.89 10.34 -1.18
C LEU A 854 30.39 11.74 -0.84
N PHE A 855 29.16 11.83 -0.36
CA PHE A 855 28.57 13.04 0.19
C PHE A 855 27.76 12.73 1.45
N ILE A 856 27.48 13.78 2.23
CA ILE A 856 26.53 13.74 3.35
C ILE A 856 25.16 14.09 2.76
N PRO A 857 24.11 13.29 2.95
CA PRO A 857 22.76 13.62 2.46
C PRO A 857 22.21 14.89 3.13
N LEU A 858 21.29 15.58 2.45
CA LEU A 858 20.72 16.85 2.91
C LEU A 858 20.04 16.74 4.28
N VAL A 859 19.32 15.65 4.51
CA VAL A 859 18.63 15.34 5.78
C VAL A 859 19.59 15.35 6.97
N GLU A 860 20.83 14.90 6.76
CA GLU A 860 21.91 14.82 7.75
C GLU A 860 22.79 16.10 7.77
N GLY A 861 22.35 17.18 7.11
CA GLY A 861 23.04 18.47 7.07
C GLY A 861 24.10 18.63 5.98
N GLY A 862 24.04 17.81 4.93
CA GLY A 862 24.97 17.88 3.80
C GLY A 862 24.92 19.19 3.02
N HIS A 863 26.08 19.70 2.59
CA HIS A 863 26.14 20.92 1.78
C HIS A 863 25.77 20.63 0.30
N PRO A 864 24.79 21.35 -0.30
CA PRO A 864 24.28 21.06 -1.64
C PRO A 864 25.34 20.99 -2.74
N LYS A 865 26.32 21.91 -2.76
CA LYS A 865 27.46 21.85 -3.70
C LYS A 865 28.30 20.57 -3.62
N GLN A 866 28.47 20.01 -2.42
CA GLN A 866 29.21 18.75 -2.27
C GLN A 866 28.41 17.58 -2.83
N VAL A 867 27.11 17.55 -2.55
CA VAL A 867 26.15 16.57 -3.10
C VAL A 867 26.12 16.65 -4.63
N LEU A 868 26.00 17.86 -5.18
CA LEU A 868 25.98 18.10 -6.62
C LEU A 868 27.27 17.60 -7.29
N ARG A 869 28.44 17.93 -6.75
CA ARG A 869 29.72 17.49 -7.32
C ARG A 869 29.82 15.95 -7.35
N ALA A 870 29.42 15.29 -6.26
CA ALA A 870 29.38 13.84 -6.19
C ALA A 870 28.38 13.23 -7.17
N LYS A 871 27.14 13.75 -7.26
CA LYS A 871 26.12 13.27 -8.22
C LYS A 871 26.52 13.49 -9.69
N LEU A 872 27.22 14.59 -10.02
CA LEU A 872 27.77 14.82 -11.37
C LEU A 872 28.83 13.77 -11.74
N ASN A 873 29.75 13.47 -10.83
CA ASN A 873 30.77 12.44 -11.03
C ASN A 873 30.13 11.05 -11.12
N LEU A 874 29.14 10.76 -10.28
CA LEU A 874 28.35 9.53 -10.34
C LEU A 874 27.69 9.37 -11.71
N HIS A 875 26.97 10.37 -12.20
CA HIS A 875 26.30 10.33 -13.50
C HIS A 875 27.28 10.14 -14.67
N LEU A 876 28.47 10.77 -14.60
CA LEU A 876 29.52 10.54 -15.57
C LEU A 876 29.98 9.07 -15.56
N LEU A 877 30.23 8.50 -14.38
CA LEU A 877 30.60 7.09 -14.24
C LEU A 877 29.49 6.16 -14.76
N GLU A 878 28.22 6.46 -14.50
CA GLU A 878 27.07 5.73 -15.05
C GLU A 878 27.04 5.74 -16.57
N THR A 879 27.26 6.91 -17.18
CA THR A 879 27.30 7.07 -18.64
C THR A 879 28.44 6.25 -19.25
N LEU A 880 29.62 6.28 -18.62
CA LEU A 880 30.77 5.49 -19.05
C LEU A 880 30.52 3.98 -18.87
N LEU A 881 29.92 3.55 -17.76
CA LEU A 881 29.59 2.15 -17.48
C LEU A 881 28.47 1.61 -18.37
N ASP A 882 27.56 2.46 -18.84
CA ASP A 882 26.57 2.05 -19.84
C ASP A 882 27.19 1.90 -21.25
N ARG A 883 28.16 2.78 -21.58
CA ARG A 883 28.74 2.89 -22.92
C ARG A 883 29.92 1.95 -23.17
N ILE A 884 30.93 1.93 -22.30
CA ILE A 884 32.21 1.22 -22.50
C ILE A 884 32.02 -0.30 -22.71
N PRO A 885 31.19 -1.02 -21.92
CA PRO A 885 31.00 -2.46 -22.10
C PRO A 885 30.46 -2.86 -23.48
N ARG A 886 29.70 -1.97 -24.13
CA ARG A 886 29.11 -2.19 -25.46
C ARG A 886 30.14 -2.20 -26.59
N PHE A 887 31.31 -1.63 -26.35
CA PHE A 887 32.46 -1.67 -27.26
C PHE A 887 33.38 -2.90 -27.00
N GLY A 888 32.95 -3.84 -26.14
CA GLY A 888 33.73 -5.03 -25.80
C GLY A 888 34.94 -4.74 -24.90
N LEU A 889 34.95 -3.59 -24.21
CA LEU A 889 36.02 -3.13 -23.32
C LEU A 889 35.74 -3.54 -21.87
N VAL A 890 35.76 -4.86 -21.64
CA VAL A 890 35.31 -5.48 -20.39
C VAL A 890 36.33 -5.29 -19.26
N ARG A 891 37.63 -5.38 -19.57
CA ARG A 891 38.71 -5.10 -18.60
C ARG A 891 38.67 -3.63 -18.14
N GLU A 892 38.54 -2.73 -19.10
CA GLU A 892 38.42 -1.29 -18.90
C GLU A 892 37.26 -0.92 -17.97
N THR A 893 36.12 -1.59 -18.16
CA THR A 893 34.94 -1.42 -17.31
C THR A 893 35.23 -1.74 -15.85
N PHE A 894 36.01 -2.79 -15.55
CA PHE A 894 36.35 -3.11 -14.16
C PHE A 894 37.29 -2.11 -13.52
N HIS A 895 38.29 -1.63 -14.24
CA HIS A 895 39.19 -0.61 -13.72
C HIS A 895 38.42 0.69 -13.42
N LEU A 896 37.39 1.01 -14.19
CA LEU A 896 36.49 2.13 -13.88
C LEU A 896 35.79 1.93 -12.53
N VAL A 897 35.32 0.72 -12.22
CA VAL A 897 34.75 0.39 -10.89
C VAL A 897 35.81 0.45 -9.79
N GLN A 898 37.04 -0.01 -10.03
CA GLN A 898 38.13 0.11 -9.06
C GLN A 898 38.45 1.58 -8.75
N VAL A 899 38.43 2.46 -9.75
CA VAL A 899 38.63 3.89 -9.57
C VAL A 899 37.46 4.51 -8.82
N ALA A 900 36.21 4.16 -9.15
CA ALA A 900 35.04 4.60 -8.41
C ALA A 900 35.13 4.26 -6.91
N ARG A 901 35.64 3.07 -6.58
CA ARG A 901 35.91 2.69 -5.18
C ARG A 901 37.02 3.55 -4.55
N SER A 902 38.12 3.78 -5.26
CA SER A 902 39.22 4.62 -4.76
C SER A 902 38.76 6.06 -4.52
N MET A 903 37.86 6.59 -5.35
CA MET A 903 37.26 7.92 -5.19
C MET A 903 36.51 8.06 -3.85
N GLU A 904 35.84 7.00 -3.38
CA GLU A 904 35.20 7.02 -2.06
C GLU A 904 36.20 7.03 -0.89
N GLN A 905 37.39 6.47 -1.08
CA GLN A 905 38.41 6.36 -0.03
C GLN A 905 39.29 7.62 0.09
N ASN A 906 39.52 8.34 -1.01
CA ASN A 906 40.52 9.40 -1.08
C ASN A 906 40.08 10.73 -0.45
N SER A 907 38.78 11.02 -0.33
CA SER A 907 38.28 12.27 0.25
C SER A 907 36.97 12.08 1.03
N PRO A 908 37.00 11.34 2.15
CA PRO A 908 35.80 11.03 2.90
C PRO A 908 35.40 12.24 3.77
N PRO A 909 34.20 12.86 3.61
CA PRO A 909 33.77 14.00 4.44
C PRO A 909 33.62 13.62 5.94
N GLU A 910 33.48 14.56 6.87
CA GLU A 910 33.22 14.23 8.29
C GLU A 910 31.71 14.09 8.54
N GLY A 911 31.23 12.90 8.93
CA GLY A 911 29.79 12.65 9.17
C GLY A 911 29.28 11.32 8.60
N ARG A 912 27.96 11.10 8.68
CA ARG A 912 27.27 9.93 8.08
C ARG A 912 27.19 10.12 6.56
N LYS A 913 27.61 9.11 5.79
CA LYS A 913 27.77 9.19 4.33
C LYS A 913 26.89 8.18 3.64
N ILE A 914 26.47 8.52 2.44
CA ILE A 914 25.87 7.57 1.50
C ILE A 914 26.94 7.18 0.48
N SER A 915 27.07 5.87 0.26
CA SER A 915 27.90 5.31 -0.80
C SER A 915 27.00 4.95 -1.98
N GLU A 916 27.25 5.58 -3.13
CA GLU A 916 26.58 5.28 -4.40
C GLU A 916 27.33 4.22 -5.21
N PHE A 917 28.42 3.70 -4.67
CA PHE A 917 29.22 2.64 -5.31
C PHE A 917 28.41 1.41 -5.66
N ASP A 918 27.39 1.07 -4.86
CA ASP A 918 26.50 -0.06 -5.14
C ASP A 918 25.82 0.04 -6.52
N ARG A 919 25.31 1.24 -6.86
CA ARG A 919 24.64 1.48 -8.14
C ARG A 919 25.59 1.28 -9.31
N LEU A 920 26.77 1.90 -9.24
CA LEU A 920 27.84 1.75 -10.25
C LEU A 920 28.30 0.29 -10.37
N PHE A 921 28.51 -0.39 -9.25
CA PHE A 921 28.91 -1.78 -9.20
C PHE A 921 27.89 -2.69 -9.88
N ARG A 922 26.58 -2.50 -9.58
CA ARG A 922 25.48 -3.24 -10.21
C ARG A 922 25.45 -3.04 -11.72
N MET A 923 25.54 -1.79 -12.17
CA MET A 923 25.55 -1.45 -13.61
C MET A 923 26.72 -2.13 -14.31
N ALA A 924 27.93 -2.03 -13.76
CA ALA A 924 29.13 -2.62 -14.32
C ALA A 924 29.03 -4.15 -14.43
N LEU A 925 28.66 -4.82 -13.33
CA LEU A 925 28.56 -6.28 -13.30
C LEU A 925 27.47 -6.79 -14.25
N ARG A 926 26.32 -6.09 -14.30
CA ARG A 926 25.24 -6.40 -15.25
C ARG A 926 25.74 -6.26 -16.68
N ALA A 927 26.31 -5.12 -17.04
CA ALA A 927 26.78 -4.85 -18.39
C ALA A 927 27.88 -5.82 -18.84
N VAL A 928 28.85 -6.15 -17.98
CA VAL A 928 29.88 -7.14 -18.31
C VAL A 928 29.28 -8.55 -18.48
N SER A 929 28.39 -8.96 -17.57
CA SER A 929 27.74 -10.27 -17.64
C SER A 929 26.89 -10.39 -18.91
N GLU A 930 26.18 -9.33 -19.28
CA GLU A 930 25.43 -9.24 -20.53
C GLU A 930 26.32 -9.36 -21.77
N THR A 931 27.42 -8.61 -21.84
CA THR A 931 28.39 -8.70 -22.95
C THR A 931 28.97 -10.12 -23.05
N LEU A 932 29.27 -10.77 -21.92
CA LEU A 932 29.73 -12.16 -21.90
C LEU A 932 28.70 -13.13 -22.51
N LEU A 933 27.43 -12.98 -22.15
CA LEU A 933 26.35 -13.82 -22.67
C LEU A 933 26.09 -13.58 -24.17
N ASP A 934 26.20 -12.34 -24.64
CA ASP A 934 26.07 -12.01 -26.06
C ASP A 934 27.17 -12.70 -26.89
N VAL A 935 28.43 -12.59 -26.45
CA VAL A 935 29.58 -13.24 -27.10
C VAL A 935 29.45 -14.78 -27.06
N ALA A 936 28.89 -15.33 -25.99
CA ALA A 936 28.58 -16.75 -25.89
C ALA A 936 27.53 -17.17 -26.93
N ALA A 937 26.44 -16.42 -27.05
CA ALA A 937 25.36 -16.71 -27.99
C ALA A 937 25.80 -16.62 -29.46
N GLU A 938 26.68 -15.67 -29.80
CA GLU A 938 27.27 -15.56 -31.15
C GLU A 938 28.20 -16.74 -31.45
N SER A 939 29.06 -17.12 -30.50
CA SER A 939 29.97 -18.27 -30.64
C SER A 939 29.23 -19.60 -30.79
N GLU A 940 28.08 -19.78 -30.12
CA GLU A 940 27.24 -20.97 -30.28
C GLU A 940 26.61 -21.07 -31.67
N LYS A 941 26.19 -19.92 -32.25
CA LYS A 941 25.68 -19.86 -33.63
C LYS A 941 26.77 -20.24 -34.66
N GLU A 942 28.02 -19.86 -34.41
CA GLU A 942 29.16 -20.15 -35.31
C GLU A 942 29.70 -21.57 -35.17
N SER A 943 29.76 -22.14 -33.96
CA SER A 943 30.51 -23.39 -33.67
C SER A 943 29.66 -24.67 -33.54
N LYS A 944 28.32 -24.59 -33.47
CA LYS A 944 27.38 -25.73 -33.28
C LYS A 944 27.64 -26.64 -32.06
N LEU A 945 28.59 -26.31 -31.18
CA LEU A 945 28.92 -27.05 -29.95
C LEU A 945 28.49 -26.22 -28.74
N SER A 946 27.61 -26.76 -27.89
CA SER A 946 27.15 -26.10 -26.67
C SER A 946 28.29 -25.97 -25.66
N ASN A 947 28.70 -24.73 -25.36
CA ASN A 947 29.84 -24.43 -24.49
C ASN A 947 29.42 -24.23 -23.01
N VAL A 948 28.42 -24.97 -22.53
CA VAL A 948 27.75 -24.78 -21.22
C VAL A 948 28.72 -24.69 -20.03
N ARG A 949 29.73 -25.58 -19.97
CA ARG A 949 30.73 -25.55 -18.90
C ARG A 949 31.65 -24.33 -18.97
N ASN A 950 31.94 -23.83 -20.17
CA ASN A 950 32.85 -22.71 -20.38
C ASN A 950 32.20 -21.37 -20.00
N VAL A 951 30.91 -21.18 -20.31
CA VAL A 951 30.17 -19.95 -19.97
C VAL A 951 30.03 -19.82 -18.44
N SER A 952 29.59 -20.88 -17.76
CA SER A 952 29.43 -20.89 -16.30
C SER A 952 30.74 -20.62 -15.55
N GLN A 953 31.86 -21.19 -16.01
CA GLN A 953 33.17 -20.96 -15.42
C GLN A 953 33.66 -19.52 -15.61
N LEU A 954 33.43 -18.93 -16.79
CA LEU A 954 33.81 -17.54 -17.05
C LEU A 954 32.94 -16.56 -16.27
N LEU A 955 31.62 -16.79 -16.21
CA LEU A 955 30.73 -15.98 -15.38
C LEU A 955 31.10 -16.08 -13.91
N ARG A 956 31.47 -17.28 -13.43
CA ARG A 956 31.98 -17.46 -12.06
C ARG A 956 33.25 -16.67 -11.82
N LYS A 957 34.19 -16.69 -12.76
CA LYS A 957 35.42 -15.90 -12.68
C LYS A 957 35.13 -14.41 -12.57
N VAL A 958 34.22 -13.89 -13.40
CA VAL A 958 33.78 -12.49 -13.34
C VAL A 958 33.14 -12.18 -11.98
N ALA A 959 32.18 -12.99 -11.55
CA ALA A 959 31.48 -12.78 -10.29
C ALA A 959 32.43 -12.84 -9.08
N ASP A 960 33.42 -13.74 -9.07
CA ASP A 960 34.41 -13.86 -7.99
C ASP A 960 35.34 -12.63 -7.92
N SER A 961 35.79 -12.10 -9.06
CA SER A 961 36.58 -10.85 -9.11
C SER A 961 35.80 -9.66 -8.58
N PHE A 962 34.53 -9.50 -9.00
CA PHE A 962 33.64 -8.48 -8.48
C PHE A 962 33.32 -8.70 -6.98
N LEU A 963 33.18 -9.94 -6.54
CA LEU A 963 32.93 -10.29 -5.15
C LEU A 963 34.09 -9.87 -4.23
N GLN A 964 35.35 -10.04 -4.65
CA GLN A 964 36.50 -9.57 -3.88
C GLN A 964 36.50 -8.04 -3.71
N LEU A 965 36.19 -7.32 -4.79
CA LEU A 965 36.05 -5.87 -4.77
C LEU A 965 34.91 -5.45 -3.82
N TRP A 966 33.78 -6.15 -3.91
CA TRP A 966 32.61 -5.89 -3.08
C TRP A 966 32.83 -6.16 -1.59
N ILE A 967 33.43 -7.30 -1.23
CA ILE A 967 33.68 -7.65 0.18
C ILE A 967 34.54 -6.58 0.84
N SER A 968 35.61 -6.17 0.16
CA SER A 968 36.55 -5.20 0.69
C SER A 968 35.97 -3.78 0.77
N HIS A 969 34.96 -3.44 -0.03
CA HIS A 969 34.15 -2.24 0.14
C HIS A 969 33.11 -2.39 1.27
N SER A 970 32.39 -3.53 1.32
CA SER A 970 31.33 -3.76 2.32
C SER A 970 31.83 -3.71 3.77
N GLN A 971 33.11 -4.03 4.02
CA GLN A 971 33.71 -4.00 5.36
C GLN A 971 33.90 -2.59 5.91
N THR A 972 33.96 -1.56 5.06
CA THR A 972 34.19 -0.18 5.50
C THR A 972 32.89 0.56 5.83
N LEU A 973 31.72 -0.05 5.59
CA LEU A 973 30.40 0.54 5.77
C LEU A 973 29.59 -0.17 6.88
N ARG A 974 28.79 0.59 7.62
CA ARG A 974 27.78 0.08 8.56
C ARG A 974 26.42 0.00 7.87
N LEU A 975 25.74 -1.13 7.99
CA LEU A 975 24.39 -1.36 7.44
C LEU A 975 23.30 -0.94 8.42
N SER A 976 23.56 -1.06 9.73
CA SER A 976 22.62 -0.65 10.77
C SER A 976 23.37 -0.05 11.97
N ALA A 977 22.68 0.82 12.70
CA ALA A 977 23.14 1.38 13.97
C ALA A 977 23.59 0.29 14.97
N ILE A 978 22.92 -0.87 14.96
CA ILE A 978 23.19 -2.00 15.87
C ILE A 978 24.61 -2.55 15.71
N GLU A 979 25.19 -2.51 14.50
CA GLU A 979 26.55 -3.01 14.27
C GLU A 979 27.62 -2.15 14.94
N GLY A 980 27.30 -0.90 15.26
CA GLY A 980 28.20 0.04 15.93
C GLY A 980 28.30 -0.13 17.45
N VAL A 981 27.52 -1.04 18.04
CA VAL A 981 27.45 -1.19 19.51
C VAL A 981 28.59 -2.06 20.03
N GLU A 982 29.56 -1.43 20.71
CA GLU A 982 30.69 -2.14 21.33
C GLU A 982 30.29 -2.87 22.63
N ASP A 983 29.49 -2.22 23.51
CA ASP A 983 29.04 -2.78 24.79
C ASP A 983 27.53 -3.05 24.79
N TRP A 984 27.16 -4.26 24.34
CA TRP A 984 25.78 -4.72 24.30
C TRP A 984 25.12 -4.83 25.69
N VAL A 985 25.92 -5.14 26.72
CA VAL A 985 25.41 -5.34 28.08
C VAL A 985 25.02 -4.00 28.69
N ALA A 986 25.82 -2.95 28.47
CA ALA A 986 25.48 -1.60 28.90
C ALA A 986 24.19 -1.08 28.25
N LEU A 987 24.03 -1.28 26.93
CA LEU A 987 22.81 -0.89 26.22
C LEU A 987 21.57 -1.60 26.79
N ARG A 988 21.66 -2.92 27.03
CA ARG A 988 20.59 -3.70 27.66
C ARG A 988 20.25 -3.18 29.05
N SER A 989 21.26 -2.81 29.84
CA SER A 989 21.07 -2.26 31.18
C SER A 989 20.38 -0.89 31.14
N PHE A 990 20.76 -0.03 30.19
CA PHE A 990 20.13 1.27 29.98
C PHE A 990 18.63 1.13 29.71
N ILE A 991 18.26 0.31 28.72
CA ILE A 991 16.85 0.08 28.35
C ILE A 991 16.05 -0.49 29.54
N LYS A 992 16.60 -1.47 30.27
CA LYS A 992 15.91 -2.05 31.44
C LYS A 992 15.69 -1.04 32.57
N THR A 993 16.58 -0.06 32.70
CA THR A 993 16.58 0.88 33.83
C THR A 993 15.66 2.06 33.59
N TYR A 994 15.64 2.59 32.36
CA TYR A 994 14.94 3.83 31.99
C TYR A 994 13.80 3.63 30.98
N GLY A 995 13.72 2.48 30.31
CA GLY A 995 12.81 2.26 29.19
C GLY A 995 11.32 2.34 29.54
N ARG A 996 10.93 2.07 30.79
CA ARG A 996 9.53 2.13 31.24
C ARG A 996 8.93 3.53 31.11
N GLU A 997 9.72 4.56 31.42
CA GLU A 997 9.28 5.96 31.39
C GLU A 997 9.57 6.61 30.02
N LEU A 998 10.60 6.14 29.31
CA LEU A 998 10.99 6.69 28.01
C LEU A 998 10.19 6.14 26.84
N PHE A 999 10.15 4.82 26.66
CA PHE A 999 9.63 4.18 25.45
C PHE A 999 8.11 3.95 25.55
N THR A 1000 7.37 5.04 25.71
CA THR A 1000 5.89 5.04 25.70
C THR A 1000 5.37 4.94 24.26
N PRO A 1001 4.10 4.52 24.05
CA PRO A 1001 3.52 4.47 22.70
C PRO A 1001 3.56 5.81 21.96
N ALA A 1002 3.35 6.94 22.66
CA ALA A 1002 3.43 8.27 22.09
C ALA A 1002 4.88 8.64 21.69
N PHE A 1003 5.85 8.34 22.56
CA PHE A 1003 7.26 8.59 22.29
C PHE A 1003 7.76 7.78 21.08
N MET A 1004 7.31 6.53 20.95
CA MET A 1004 7.70 5.60 19.89
C MET A 1004 6.98 5.83 18.55
N ASN A 1005 6.23 6.93 18.40
CA ASN A 1005 5.70 7.34 17.11
C ASN A 1005 6.85 7.65 16.14
N HIS A 1006 6.80 7.07 14.93
CA HIS A 1006 7.85 7.19 13.93
C HIS A 1006 8.24 8.65 13.63
N GLY A 1007 7.27 9.55 13.50
CA GLY A 1007 7.54 10.98 13.25
C GLY A 1007 8.32 11.63 14.39
N ASN A 1008 7.94 11.34 15.64
CA ASN A 1008 8.63 11.83 16.83
C ASN A 1008 10.07 11.27 16.92
N LEU A 1009 10.28 9.97 16.64
CA LEU A 1009 11.61 9.37 16.62
C LEU A 1009 12.54 10.06 15.62
N ARG A 1010 12.06 10.32 14.39
CA ARG A 1010 12.82 11.05 13.36
C ARG A 1010 13.12 12.48 13.78
N GLY A 1011 12.13 13.20 14.31
CA GLY A 1011 12.30 14.57 14.76
C GLY A 1011 13.34 14.71 15.89
N ILE A 1012 13.36 13.78 16.85
CA ILE A 1012 14.39 13.76 17.91
C ILE A 1012 15.79 13.49 17.32
N LEU A 1013 15.91 12.53 16.40
CA LEU A 1013 17.18 12.21 15.74
C LEU A 1013 17.71 13.42 14.95
N GLN A 1014 16.85 14.10 14.19
CA GLN A 1014 17.23 15.29 13.41
C GLN A 1014 17.62 16.48 14.28
N ARG A 1015 16.95 16.69 15.42
CA ARG A 1015 17.31 17.74 16.39
C ARG A 1015 18.65 17.45 17.09
N GLY A 1016 19.02 16.17 17.16
CA GLY A 1016 20.11 15.67 17.97
C GLY A 1016 19.64 15.28 19.37
N VAL A 1017 19.93 14.05 19.77
CA VAL A 1017 19.45 13.46 21.02
C VAL A 1017 19.96 14.21 22.25
N GLU A 1018 21.20 14.71 22.23
CA GLU A 1018 21.76 15.49 23.34
C GLU A 1018 21.03 16.84 23.52
N ASN A 1019 20.70 17.53 22.42
CA ASN A 1019 19.95 18.79 22.44
C ASN A 1019 18.51 18.59 22.92
N TRP A 1020 17.91 17.46 22.52
CA TRP A 1020 16.58 17.07 23.01
C TRP A 1020 16.61 16.81 24.52
N LEU A 1021 17.62 16.09 25.04
CA LEU A 1021 17.78 15.86 26.48
C LEU A 1021 17.96 17.17 27.27
N GLU A 1022 18.63 18.16 26.69
CA GLU A 1022 18.80 19.48 27.31
C GLU A 1022 17.48 20.25 27.39
N SER A 1023 16.74 20.34 26.28
CA SER A 1023 15.44 20.99 26.24
C SER A 1023 14.40 20.31 27.12
N LEU A 1024 14.48 18.99 27.29
CA LEU A 1024 13.57 18.25 28.17
C LEU A 1024 13.83 18.56 29.64
N ALA A 1025 15.07 18.90 30.02
CA ALA A 1025 15.37 19.37 31.38
C ALA A 1025 14.87 20.80 31.63
N GLU A 1026 14.71 21.61 30.58
CA GLU A 1026 14.28 23.01 30.66
C GLU A 1026 12.76 23.20 30.57
N ASN A 1027 12.05 22.34 29.84
CA ASN A 1027 10.62 22.46 29.55
C ASN A 1027 9.77 21.45 30.34
N ALA A 1028 8.71 21.92 31.01
CA ALA A 1028 7.75 21.06 31.69
C ALA A 1028 6.85 20.34 30.69
N THR A 1029 7.09 19.05 30.46
CA THR A 1029 6.25 18.17 29.64
C THR A 1029 5.17 17.50 30.48
N GLU A 1030 4.05 17.11 29.87
CA GLU A 1030 3.06 16.23 30.50
C GLU A 1030 3.66 14.82 30.65
N ASN A 1031 4.22 14.51 31.83
CA ASN A 1031 4.89 13.24 32.20
C ASN A 1031 6.36 13.09 31.73
N PRO A 1032 7.32 13.82 32.35
CA PRO A 1032 8.74 13.64 32.06
C PRO A 1032 9.29 12.31 32.61
N PRO A 1033 10.36 11.75 32.03
CA PRO A 1033 11.06 10.57 32.54
C PRO A 1033 11.87 10.92 33.80
N GLU A 1034 11.17 11.01 34.95
CA GLU A 1034 11.70 11.45 36.24
C GLU A 1034 12.99 10.73 36.63
N LYS A 1035 13.08 9.42 36.41
CA LYS A 1035 14.25 8.63 36.82
C LYS A 1035 15.48 8.98 35.98
N LEU A 1036 15.34 9.13 34.67
CA LEU A 1036 16.46 9.49 33.79
C LEU A 1036 16.96 10.89 34.13
N LEU A 1037 16.05 11.86 34.31
CA LEU A 1037 16.42 13.23 34.65
C LEU A 1037 17.12 13.29 36.02
N THR A 1038 16.59 12.58 37.02
CA THR A 1038 17.20 12.49 38.34
C THR A 1038 18.61 11.89 38.27
N ASP A 1039 18.80 10.81 37.53
CA ASP A 1039 20.10 10.14 37.41
C ASP A 1039 21.11 10.97 36.58
N LEU A 1040 20.64 11.81 35.65
CA LEU A 1040 21.45 12.80 34.93
C LEU A 1040 21.89 13.94 35.86
N GLU A 1041 20.99 14.48 36.68
CA GLU A 1041 21.29 15.52 37.68
C GLU A 1041 22.25 15.02 38.76
N GLN A 1042 22.08 13.78 39.21
CA GLN A 1042 22.94 13.13 40.20
C GLN A 1042 24.27 12.64 39.62
N GLY A 1043 24.46 12.70 38.30
CA GLY A 1043 25.68 12.28 37.61
C GLY A 1043 25.91 10.75 37.59
N VAL A 1044 24.87 9.95 37.82
CA VAL A 1044 24.91 8.48 37.76
C VAL A 1044 25.20 8.01 36.32
N ILE A 1045 24.65 8.72 35.34
CA ILE A 1045 24.97 8.57 33.91
C ILE A 1045 25.33 9.93 33.33
N SER A 1046 26.35 9.99 32.47
CA SER A 1046 26.67 11.24 31.76
C SER A 1046 25.70 11.49 30.63
N ARG A 1047 25.36 12.77 30.37
CA ARG A 1047 24.47 13.18 29.26
C ARG A 1047 24.93 12.59 27.92
N ARG A 1048 26.23 12.66 27.62
CA ARG A 1048 26.82 12.05 26.42
C ARG A 1048 26.57 10.55 26.31
N ARG A 1049 26.72 9.80 27.41
CA ARG A 1049 26.50 8.34 27.40
C ARG A 1049 25.03 7.99 27.26
N ALA A 1050 24.15 8.75 27.91
CA ALA A 1050 22.70 8.60 27.76
C ALA A 1050 22.26 8.92 26.31
N GLY A 1051 22.78 10.01 25.74
CA GLY A 1051 22.56 10.41 24.35
C GLY A 1051 22.99 9.32 23.36
N GLN A 1052 24.21 8.79 23.50
CA GLN A 1052 24.71 7.70 22.65
C GLN A 1052 23.85 6.43 22.71
N HIS A 1053 23.43 6.00 23.90
CA HIS A 1053 22.58 4.82 24.03
C HIS A 1053 21.19 5.07 23.43
N LEU A 1054 20.61 6.24 23.67
CA LEU A 1054 19.30 6.59 23.15
C LEU A 1054 19.33 6.73 21.62
N GLU A 1055 20.31 7.43 21.05
CA GLU A 1055 20.51 7.56 19.61
C GLU A 1055 20.57 6.22 18.89
N VAL A 1056 21.35 5.26 19.41
CA VAL A 1056 21.40 3.89 18.86
C VAL A 1056 20.04 3.21 18.90
N VAL A 1057 19.28 3.34 19.99
CA VAL A 1057 17.95 2.72 20.11
C VAL A 1057 16.97 3.34 19.13
N LEU A 1058 16.89 4.67 19.08
CA LEU A 1058 15.96 5.37 18.19
C LEU A 1058 16.29 5.07 16.72
N GLN A 1059 17.57 5.08 16.36
CA GLN A 1059 18.01 4.77 15.01
C GLN A 1059 17.73 3.30 14.66
N ALA A 1060 18.04 2.36 15.54
CA ALA A 1060 17.77 0.93 15.32
C ALA A 1060 16.27 0.64 15.14
N VAL A 1061 15.40 1.29 15.92
CA VAL A 1061 13.94 1.14 15.77
C VAL A 1061 13.44 1.82 14.50
N THR A 1062 13.97 2.99 14.14
CA THR A 1062 13.62 3.68 12.89
C THR A 1062 14.02 2.87 11.67
N GLU A 1063 15.20 2.23 11.68
CA GLU A 1063 15.70 1.35 10.62
C GLU A 1063 14.93 0.02 10.50
N HIS A 1064 14.26 -0.42 11.58
CA HIS A 1064 13.58 -1.72 11.70
C HIS A 1064 12.17 -1.56 12.28
N PHE A 1065 11.43 -0.58 11.75
CA PHE A 1065 10.14 -0.20 12.32
C PHE A 1065 9.06 -1.28 12.13
N ASP A 1066 9.13 -2.06 11.06
CA ASP A 1066 8.19 -3.18 10.83
C ASP A 1066 8.40 -4.33 11.81
N GLU A 1067 9.65 -4.64 12.16
CA GLU A 1067 9.95 -5.57 13.25
C GLU A 1067 9.46 -5.05 14.60
N PHE A 1068 9.55 -3.74 14.83
CA PHE A 1068 8.97 -3.11 16.02
C PHE A 1068 7.44 -3.22 16.03
N ARG A 1069 6.77 -3.07 14.89
CA ARG A 1069 5.32 -3.26 14.78
C ARG A 1069 4.91 -4.72 14.96
N ASP A 1070 5.66 -5.70 14.43
CA ASP A 1070 5.47 -7.13 14.74
C ASP A 1070 5.62 -7.36 16.25
N TYR A 1071 6.69 -6.83 16.85
CA TYR A 1071 6.90 -6.92 18.30
C TYR A 1071 5.70 -6.37 19.09
N ASN A 1072 5.17 -5.20 18.71
CA ASN A 1072 4.01 -4.60 19.38
C ASN A 1072 2.68 -5.37 19.19
N THR A 1073 2.54 -6.12 18.10
CA THR A 1073 1.30 -6.84 17.77
C THR A 1073 1.32 -8.28 18.26
N THR A 1074 2.48 -8.92 18.29
CA THR A 1074 2.62 -10.35 18.56
C THR A 1074 2.84 -10.65 20.04
N THR A 1075 3.49 -9.76 20.80
CA THR A 1075 3.76 -9.97 22.23
C THR A 1075 3.06 -8.93 23.11
N THR A 1076 2.62 -9.33 24.31
CA THR A 1076 2.11 -8.42 25.34
C THR A 1076 3.24 -7.77 26.14
N GLN A 1077 4.49 -8.22 25.95
CA GLN A 1077 5.65 -7.64 26.63
C GLN A 1077 6.00 -6.25 26.08
N SER A 1078 5.52 -5.90 24.88
CA SER A 1078 5.66 -4.57 24.27
C SER A 1078 4.88 -3.48 24.98
N ASP A 1079 3.86 -3.83 25.78
CA ASP A 1079 3.11 -2.89 26.62
C ASP A 1079 4.04 -2.16 27.62
N TYR A 1080 5.27 -2.67 27.82
CA TYR A 1080 6.27 -2.16 28.77
C TYR A 1080 7.61 -1.83 28.08
N GLY A 1081 7.97 -0.54 28.06
CA GLY A 1081 9.15 -0.04 27.34
C GLY A 1081 10.49 -0.61 27.82
N GLU A 1082 10.62 -1.05 29.07
CA GLU A 1082 11.84 -1.70 29.59
C GLU A 1082 12.17 -3.05 28.92
N ASN A 1083 11.18 -3.67 28.26
CA ASN A 1083 11.35 -4.92 27.52
C ASN A 1083 11.84 -4.70 26.08
N LEU A 1084 11.99 -3.46 25.60
CA LEU A 1084 12.47 -3.16 24.25
C LEU A 1084 13.84 -3.79 23.94
N HIS A 1085 14.64 -4.07 24.97
CA HIS A 1085 15.92 -4.77 24.82
C HIS A 1085 15.78 -6.17 24.21
N VAL A 1086 14.61 -6.82 24.36
CA VAL A 1086 14.32 -8.11 23.74
C VAL A 1086 14.29 -7.96 22.23
N LEU A 1087 13.60 -6.94 21.71
CA LEU A 1087 13.60 -6.63 20.28
C LEU A 1087 15.02 -6.38 19.78
N MET A 1088 15.84 -5.63 20.53
CA MET A 1088 17.25 -5.38 20.15
C MET A 1088 18.06 -6.68 19.99
N ASP A 1089 17.86 -7.68 20.86
CA ASP A 1089 18.54 -8.98 20.75
C ASP A 1089 18.16 -9.70 19.45
N PHE A 1090 16.90 -9.66 19.04
CA PHE A 1090 16.43 -10.23 17.77
C PHE A 1090 16.93 -9.45 16.55
N LEU A 1091 16.89 -8.12 16.59
CA LEU A 1091 17.38 -7.26 15.51
C LEU A 1091 18.87 -7.47 15.26
N ARG A 1092 19.66 -7.68 16.33
CA ARG A 1092 21.09 -8.01 16.20
C ARG A 1092 21.34 -9.28 15.38
N LEU A 1093 20.49 -10.29 15.51
CA LEU A 1093 20.59 -11.51 14.71
C LEU A 1093 20.16 -11.26 13.25
N LYS A 1094 19.08 -10.51 13.03
CA LYS A 1094 18.62 -10.13 11.68
C LYS A 1094 19.71 -9.33 10.94
N VAL A 1095 20.29 -8.32 11.58
CA VAL A 1095 21.37 -7.50 11.02
C VAL A 1095 22.59 -8.35 10.66
N ALA A 1096 22.92 -9.38 11.48
CA ALA A 1096 23.97 -10.33 11.13
C ALA A 1096 23.63 -11.11 9.84
N TYR A 1097 22.39 -11.57 9.68
CA TYR A 1097 21.91 -12.19 8.44
C TYR A 1097 22.01 -11.23 7.25
N ASP A 1098 21.47 -10.01 7.38
CA ASP A 1098 21.48 -9.01 6.30
C ASP A 1098 22.90 -8.63 5.88
N ARG A 1099 23.86 -8.62 6.82
CA ARG A 1099 25.28 -8.42 6.51
C ARG A 1099 25.84 -9.54 5.62
N TYR A 1100 25.47 -10.79 5.86
CA TYR A 1100 25.87 -11.90 4.99
C TYR A 1100 25.17 -11.83 3.63
N ALA A 1101 23.88 -11.52 3.60
CA ALA A 1101 23.13 -11.30 2.36
C ALA A 1101 23.77 -10.18 1.51
N TRP A 1102 24.13 -9.06 2.15
CA TRP A 1102 24.81 -7.94 1.51
C TRP A 1102 26.12 -8.37 0.85
N ARG A 1103 26.94 -9.19 1.52
CA ARG A 1103 28.20 -9.71 0.94
C ARG A 1103 27.98 -10.58 -0.30
N MET A 1104 26.81 -11.21 -0.44
CA MET A 1104 26.48 -12.11 -1.54
C MET A 1104 25.81 -11.41 -2.74
N ARG A 1105 25.52 -10.11 -2.65
CA ARG A 1105 24.89 -9.30 -3.71
C ARG A 1105 25.48 -9.50 -5.12
N PRO A 1106 26.81 -9.61 -5.33
CA PRO A 1106 27.37 -9.87 -6.66
C PRO A 1106 26.92 -11.20 -7.29
N LEU A 1107 26.73 -12.24 -6.47
CA LEU A 1107 26.26 -13.54 -6.94
C LEU A 1107 24.78 -13.49 -7.35
N VAL A 1108 23.97 -12.71 -6.64
CA VAL A 1108 22.55 -12.46 -6.96
C VAL A 1108 22.43 -11.66 -8.26
N ILE A 1109 23.23 -10.61 -8.45
CA ILE A 1109 23.20 -9.81 -9.69
C ILE A 1109 23.54 -10.67 -10.92
N ALA A 1110 24.54 -11.55 -10.82
CA ALA A 1110 24.87 -12.46 -11.92
C ALA A 1110 23.71 -13.42 -12.24
N HIS A 1111 22.99 -13.88 -11.22
CA HIS A 1111 21.79 -14.72 -11.38
C HIS A 1111 20.63 -13.97 -12.05
N GLU A 1112 20.36 -12.73 -11.63
CA GLU A 1112 19.35 -11.85 -12.23
C GLU A 1112 19.58 -11.70 -13.74
N VAL A 1113 20.83 -11.49 -14.17
CA VAL A 1113 21.18 -11.37 -15.59
C VAL A 1113 20.89 -12.65 -16.37
N LEU A 1114 21.21 -13.82 -15.80
CA LEU A 1114 20.88 -15.11 -16.42
C LEU A 1114 19.36 -15.26 -16.61
N CYS A 1115 18.57 -14.90 -15.60
CA CYS A 1115 17.11 -14.95 -15.65
C CYS A 1115 16.55 -14.02 -16.74
N ARG A 1116 16.93 -12.72 -16.71
CA ARG A 1116 16.45 -11.73 -17.68
C ARG A 1116 16.87 -12.03 -19.13
N ARG A 1117 17.97 -12.75 -19.35
CA ARG A 1117 18.43 -13.18 -20.69
C ARG A 1117 17.85 -14.54 -21.12
N GLY A 1118 16.91 -15.11 -20.36
CA GLY A 1118 16.23 -16.36 -20.70
C GLY A 1118 17.12 -17.61 -20.59
N GLN A 1119 18.21 -17.54 -19.82
CA GLN A 1119 19.20 -18.60 -19.66
C GLN A 1119 18.84 -19.54 -18.49
N ALA A 1120 17.67 -20.17 -18.56
CA ALA A 1120 17.07 -20.91 -17.44
C ALA A 1120 17.95 -22.05 -16.87
N GLU A 1121 18.62 -22.82 -17.74
CA GLU A 1121 19.48 -23.93 -17.30
C GLU A 1121 20.69 -23.41 -16.49
N TYR A 1122 21.28 -22.30 -16.93
CA TYR A 1122 22.42 -21.68 -16.24
C TYR A 1122 22.01 -21.03 -14.91
N ALA A 1123 20.85 -20.37 -14.88
CA ALA A 1123 20.29 -19.77 -13.67
C ALA A 1123 20.07 -20.83 -12.58
N GLU A 1124 19.43 -21.95 -12.93
CA GLU A 1124 19.14 -23.03 -11.98
C GLU A 1124 20.43 -23.68 -11.42
N GLN A 1125 21.43 -23.95 -12.27
CA GLN A 1125 22.73 -24.43 -11.81
C GLN A 1125 23.44 -23.44 -10.88
N TRP A 1126 23.34 -22.14 -11.19
CA TRP A 1126 23.92 -21.08 -10.37
C TRP A 1126 23.25 -20.99 -9.00
N ARG A 1127 21.92 -21.05 -8.95
CA ARG A 1127 21.12 -21.07 -7.73
C ARG A 1127 21.48 -22.25 -6.84
N ALA A 1128 21.59 -23.46 -7.39
CA ALA A 1128 21.98 -24.66 -6.65
C ALA A 1128 23.36 -24.52 -6.00
N ASN A 1129 24.33 -23.91 -6.70
CA ASN A 1129 25.67 -23.67 -6.15
C ASN A 1129 25.65 -22.65 -4.99
N ILE A 1130 24.83 -21.60 -5.08
CA ILE A 1130 24.66 -20.63 -3.98
C ILE A 1130 24.01 -21.30 -2.78
N GLU A 1131 22.98 -22.12 -3.00
CA GLU A 1131 22.30 -22.86 -1.93
C GLU A 1131 23.24 -23.79 -1.16
N ASP A 1132 24.10 -24.53 -1.86
CA ASP A 1132 25.12 -25.37 -1.22
C ASP A 1132 26.13 -24.54 -0.42
N PHE A 1133 26.52 -23.37 -0.94
CA PHE A 1133 27.45 -22.46 -0.27
C PHE A 1133 26.87 -21.84 1.01
N THR A 1134 25.59 -21.47 1.02
CA THR A 1134 24.95 -20.76 2.15
C THR A 1134 24.33 -21.68 3.20
N ARG A 1135 24.09 -22.96 2.89
CA ARG A 1135 23.37 -23.91 3.75
C ARG A 1135 23.83 -23.89 5.21
N LYS A 1136 25.12 -24.11 5.46
CA LYS A 1136 25.67 -24.19 6.83
C LYS A 1136 25.51 -22.87 7.60
N LEU A 1137 25.66 -21.73 6.90
CA LEU A 1137 25.51 -20.41 7.51
C LEU A 1137 24.05 -20.16 7.91
N ALA A 1138 23.11 -20.49 7.02
CA ALA A 1138 21.69 -20.35 7.29
C ALA A 1138 21.23 -21.25 8.45
N ASP A 1139 21.70 -22.50 8.49
CA ASP A 1139 21.36 -23.44 9.57
C ASP A 1139 21.86 -22.92 10.94
N ASN A 1140 23.08 -22.38 11.01
CA ASN A 1140 23.60 -21.78 12.25
C ASN A 1140 22.76 -20.57 12.73
N LEU A 1141 22.36 -19.67 11.82
CA LEU A 1141 21.55 -18.49 12.18
C LEU A 1141 20.15 -18.90 12.65
N LEU A 1142 19.57 -19.95 12.07
CA LEU A 1142 18.29 -20.51 12.52
C LEU A 1142 18.39 -21.19 13.89
N GLU A 1143 19.51 -21.84 14.21
CA GLU A 1143 19.77 -22.38 15.54
C GLU A 1143 19.90 -21.27 16.60
N ASP A 1144 20.59 -20.18 16.26
CA ASP A 1144 20.70 -19.01 17.14
C ASP A 1144 19.32 -18.33 17.33
N LEU A 1145 18.51 -18.23 16.27
CA LEU A 1145 17.14 -17.74 16.36
C LEU A 1145 16.30 -18.62 17.31
N ALA A 1146 16.34 -19.94 17.12
CA ALA A 1146 15.60 -20.89 17.97
C ALA A 1146 16.00 -20.77 19.45
N ARG A 1147 17.27 -20.44 19.74
CA ARG A 1147 17.75 -20.17 21.09
C ARG A 1147 17.15 -18.89 21.67
N LEU A 1148 17.14 -17.80 20.91
CA LEU A 1148 16.53 -16.52 21.32
C LEU A 1148 15.01 -16.64 21.51
N GLU A 1149 14.33 -17.33 20.61
CA GLU A 1149 12.89 -17.62 20.72
C GLU A 1149 12.58 -18.41 22.00
N ALA A 1150 13.44 -19.37 22.37
CA ALA A 1150 13.29 -20.15 23.59
C ALA A 1150 13.59 -19.35 24.86
N GLU A 1151 14.59 -18.46 24.83
CA GLU A 1151 14.97 -17.62 25.97
C GLU A 1151 13.89 -16.60 26.33
N HIS A 1152 13.36 -15.90 25.32
CA HIS A 1152 12.39 -14.81 25.52
C HIS A 1152 10.93 -15.27 25.44
N VAL A 1153 10.70 -16.50 24.95
CA VAL A 1153 9.37 -17.09 24.73
C VAL A 1153 8.51 -16.24 23.80
N ILE A 1154 9.16 -15.70 22.76
CA ILE A 1154 8.59 -14.85 21.73
C ILE A 1154 9.03 -15.40 20.37
N ARG A 1155 8.13 -15.35 19.39
CA ARG A 1155 8.41 -15.67 17.99
C ARG A 1155 8.02 -14.48 17.13
N LEU A 1156 9.01 -13.73 16.65
CA LEU A 1156 8.82 -12.62 15.71
C LEU A 1156 8.87 -13.16 14.29
N ARG A 1157 7.78 -13.00 13.54
CA ARG A 1157 7.63 -13.58 12.21
C ARG A 1157 8.45 -12.84 11.18
N THR A 1158 8.46 -11.52 11.21
CA THR A 1158 9.24 -10.68 10.29
C THR A 1158 10.71 -11.11 10.26
N ILE A 1159 11.29 -11.38 11.43
CA ILE A 1159 12.69 -11.83 11.55
C ILE A 1159 12.85 -13.30 11.18
N ARG A 1160 11.93 -14.16 11.63
CA ARG A 1160 12.01 -15.59 11.34
C ARG A 1160 11.88 -15.89 9.85
N ASP A 1161 10.88 -15.31 9.21
CA ASP A 1161 10.61 -15.51 7.79
C ASP A 1161 11.81 -15.06 6.97
N ARG A 1162 12.40 -13.90 7.31
CA ARG A 1162 13.64 -13.40 6.70
C ARG A 1162 14.80 -14.38 6.80
N LEU A 1163 15.01 -15.02 7.96
CA LEU A 1163 16.06 -16.04 8.13
C LEU A 1163 15.72 -17.37 7.44
N GLU A 1164 14.43 -17.74 7.38
CA GLU A 1164 13.94 -18.96 6.72
C GLU A 1164 14.06 -18.90 5.18
N GLU A 1165 14.25 -17.70 4.60
CA GLU A 1165 14.61 -17.52 3.19
C GLU A 1165 15.95 -18.18 2.82
N ARG A 1166 16.85 -18.39 3.80
CA ARG A 1166 18.18 -19.02 3.61
C ARG A 1166 19.01 -18.38 2.50
N PHE A 1167 18.86 -17.07 2.28
CA PHE A 1167 19.48 -16.28 1.21
C PHE A 1167 19.01 -16.60 -0.22
N LEU A 1168 17.96 -17.41 -0.38
CA LEU A 1168 17.50 -17.88 -1.70
C LEU A 1168 16.33 -17.09 -2.26
N LEU A 1169 15.60 -16.32 -1.44
CA LEU A 1169 14.43 -15.57 -1.90
C LEU A 1169 14.76 -14.61 -3.06
N PRO A 1170 15.83 -13.80 -3.02
CA PRO A 1170 16.16 -12.91 -4.15
C PRO A 1170 16.35 -13.66 -5.47
N LEU A 1171 16.97 -14.84 -5.43
CA LEU A 1171 17.17 -15.67 -6.62
C LEU A 1171 15.83 -16.20 -7.17
N ARG A 1172 14.90 -16.58 -6.30
CA ARG A 1172 13.56 -16.99 -6.73
C ARG A 1172 12.77 -15.83 -7.34
N LEU A 1173 12.97 -14.61 -6.81
CA LEU A 1173 12.31 -13.42 -7.34
C LEU A 1173 12.87 -13.02 -8.70
N ASP A 1174 14.18 -13.14 -8.93
CA ASP A 1174 14.77 -12.94 -10.26
C ASP A 1174 14.08 -13.82 -11.33
N GLU A 1175 13.82 -15.09 -11.01
CA GLU A 1175 13.15 -16.02 -11.91
C GLU A 1175 11.68 -15.66 -12.16
N LEU A 1176 10.96 -15.24 -11.12
CA LEU A 1176 9.55 -14.83 -11.23
C LEU A 1176 9.42 -13.51 -12.01
N SER A 1177 10.24 -12.52 -11.69
CA SER A 1177 10.27 -11.21 -12.34
C SER A 1177 10.57 -11.35 -13.84
N ALA A 1178 11.51 -12.23 -14.22
CA ALA A 1178 11.82 -12.50 -15.62
C ALA A 1178 10.67 -13.15 -16.42
N LEU A 1179 9.70 -13.77 -15.75
CA LEU A 1179 8.53 -14.40 -16.38
C LEU A 1179 7.33 -13.46 -16.52
N ILE A 1180 7.30 -12.31 -15.83
CA ILE A 1180 6.15 -11.39 -15.83
C ILE A 1180 5.85 -10.83 -17.21
N GLU A 1181 6.83 -10.23 -17.89
CA GLU A 1181 6.66 -9.65 -19.22
C GLU A 1181 6.16 -10.71 -20.24
N PRO A 1182 6.79 -11.89 -20.36
CA PRO A 1182 6.26 -12.99 -21.18
C PRO A 1182 4.82 -13.41 -20.83
N CYS A 1183 4.46 -13.44 -19.55
CA CYS A 1183 3.10 -13.77 -19.13
C CYS A 1183 2.08 -12.70 -19.56
N ILE A 1184 2.42 -11.41 -19.47
CA ILE A 1184 1.53 -10.33 -19.89
C ILE A 1184 1.35 -10.35 -21.41
N GLU A 1185 2.42 -10.61 -22.17
CA GLU A 1185 2.34 -10.79 -23.62
C GLU A 1185 1.49 -12.00 -24.03
N GLU A 1186 1.62 -13.14 -23.33
CA GLU A 1186 0.79 -14.33 -23.53
C GLU A 1186 -0.70 -14.00 -23.29
N ALA A 1187 -1.03 -13.28 -22.21
CA ALA A 1187 -2.39 -12.86 -21.90
C ALA A 1187 -2.95 -11.87 -22.94
N ARG A 1188 -2.15 -10.89 -23.39
CA ARG A 1188 -2.56 -9.86 -24.36
C ARG A 1188 -2.87 -10.43 -25.74
N ASN A 1189 -2.11 -11.44 -26.18
CA ASN A 1189 -2.23 -12.02 -27.52
C ASN A 1189 -3.35 -13.07 -27.64
N GLU A 1190 -4.02 -13.45 -26.54
CA GLU A 1190 -5.04 -14.50 -26.48
C GLU A 1190 -4.59 -15.80 -27.18
N SER A 1191 -3.29 -16.11 -27.15
CA SER A 1191 -2.67 -17.14 -27.99
C SER A 1191 -3.14 -18.58 -27.67
N GLY A 1192 -3.98 -18.76 -26.64
CA GLY A 1192 -4.46 -20.05 -26.16
C GLY A 1192 -3.39 -20.89 -25.44
N SER A 1193 -2.11 -20.58 -25.67
CA SER A 1193 -0.97 -21.05 -24.87
C SER A 1193 -1.12 -20.57 -23.43
N LYS A 1194 -0.81 -21.46 -22.49
CA LYS A 1194 -0.73 -21.16 -21.05
C LYS A 1194 0.61 -21.62 -20.48
N GLU A 1195 1.61 -21.76 -21.33
CA GLU A 1195 2.90 -22.33 -20.95
C GLU A 1195 3.63 -21.42 -19.97
N LYS A 1196 3.65 -20.11 -20.25
CA LYS A 1196 4.37 -19.13 -19.42
C LYS A 1196 3.70 -18.89 -18.09
N ILE A 1197 2.38 -18.77 -18.07
CA ILE A 1197 1.67 -18.63 -16.80
C ILE A 1197 1.76 -19.89 -15.93
N ASN A 1198 1.73 -21.09 -16.53
CA ASN A 1198 1.88 -22.32 -15.75
C ASN A 1198 3.29 -22.41 -15.13
N GLU A 1199 4.33 -22.06 -15.88
CA GLU A 1199 5.71 -21.98 -15.37
C GLU A 1199 5.82 -20.96 -14.22
N PHE A 1200 5.21 -19.78 -14.36
CA PHE A 1200 5.17 -18.77 -13.30
C PHE A 1200 4.45 -19.27 -12.04
N LEU A 1201 3.29 -19.93 -12.19
CA LEU A 1201 2.53 -20.48 -11.07
C LEU A 1201 3.28 -21.58 -10.33
N GLU A 1202 3.97 -22.48 -11.06
CA GLU A 1202 4.79 -23.53 -10.45
C GLU A 1202 5.90 -22.94 -9.57
N LYS A 1203 6.55 -21.88 -10.04
CA LYS A 1203 7.62 -21.18 -9.30
C LYS A 1203 7.09 -20.32 -8.16
N LEU A 1204 5.89 -19.74 -8.30
CA LEU A 1204 5.25 -18.91 -7.28
C LEU A 1204 4.71 -19.75 -6.11
N HIS A 1205 4.23 -20.97 -6.38
CA HIS A 1205 3.55 -21.83 -5.42
C HIS A 1205 4.25 -21.95 -4.05
N PRO A 1206 5.58 -22.19 -3.95
CA PRO A 1206 6.26 -22.31 -2.66
C PRO A 1206 6.24 -21.02 -1.81
N LEU A 1207 6.14 -19.85 -2.45
CA LEU A 1207 6.01 -18.55 -1.78
C LEU A 1207 4.56 -18.28 -1.40
N ALA A 1208 3.63 -18.51 -2.33
CA ALA A 1208 2.21 -18.28 -2.11
C ALA A 1208 1.59 -19.15 -1.01
N GLU A 1209 2.09 -20.37 -0.77
CA GLU A 1209 1.59 -21.25 0.30
C GLU A 1209 2.01 -20.84 1.71
N ARG A 1210 3.00 -19.96 1.86
CA ARG A 1210 3.59 -19.58 3.15
C ARG A 1210 3.51 -18.07 3.34
N PRO A 1211 2.37 -17.55 3.86
CA PRO A 1211 2.24 -16.13 4.17
C PRO A 1211 3.33 -15.67 5.12
N THR A 1212 4.07 -14.64 4.71
CA THR A 1212 5.17 -14.03 5.48
C THR A 1212 4.71 -12.82 6.28
N GLY A 1213 5.36 -12.56 7.41
CA GLY A 1213 5.12 -11.42 8.28
C GLY A 1213 3.84 -11.52 9.11
N VAL A 1214 3.34 -10.36 9.52
CA VAL A 1214 2.15 -10.19 10.37
C VAL A 1214 0.95 -9.58 9.63
N GLY A 1215 1.08 -9.32 8.32
CA GLY A 1215 0.01 -8.76 7.48
C GLY A 1215 -0.33 -7.30 7.78
N LEU A 1216 0.63 -6.51 8.23
CA LEU A 1216 0.47 -5.07 8.39
C LEU A 1216 0.74 -4.32 7.09
N GLU A 1217 1.68 -4.83 6.29
CA GLU A 1217 2.09 -4.31 4.99
C GLU A 1217 2.29 -5.47 4.01
N ALA A 1218 2.20 -5.17 2.72
CA ALA A 1218 2.42 -6.17 1.68
C ALA A 1218 3.86 -6.70 1.77
N PRO A 1219 4.09 -8.02 1.59
CA PRO A 1219 5.44 -8.55 1.59
C PRO A 1219 6.32 -7.90 0.50
N ASP A 1220 7.58 -7.57 0.83
CA ASP A 1220 8.54 -6.94 -0.10
C ASP A 1220 8.64 -7.65 -1.46
N TRP A 1221 8.65 -8.98 -1.42
CA TRP A 1221 8.74 -9.82 -2.61
C TRP A 1221 7.57 -9.60 -3.57
N LEU A 1222 6.40 -9.26 -3.04
CA LEU A 1222 5.19 -9.03 -3.81
C LEU A 1222 5.15 -7.60 -4.37
N ILE A 1223 5.64 -6.62 -3.60
CA ILE A 1223 5.87 -5.25 -4.07
C ILE A 1223 6.84 -5.25 -5.25
N GLU A 1224 7.90 -6.07 -5.20
CA GLU A 1224 8.85 -6.23 -6.31
C GLU A 1224 8.16 -6.76 -7.59
N LEU A 1225 7.31 -7.79 -7.47
CA LEU A 1225 6.54 -8.31 -8.61
C LEU A 1225 5.51 -7.29 -9.13
N GLN A 1226 4.85 -6.53 -8.25
CA GLN A 1226 3.92 -5.47 -8.64
C GLN A 1226 4.64 -4.36 -9.41
N ASN A 1227 5.82 -3.96 -8.96
CA ASN A 1227 6.67 -3.00 -9.65
C ASN A 1227 7.09 -3.52 -11.03
N GLU A 1228 7.43 -4.79 -11.16
CA GLU A 1228 7.77 -5.40 -12.45
C GLU A 1228 6.55 -5.52 -13.38
N VAL A 1229 5.34 -5.78 -12.85
CA VAL A 1229 4.08 -5.73 -13.64
C VAL A 1229 3.82 -4.32 -14.14
N ARG A 1230 3.92 -3.31 -13.27
CA ARG A 1230 3.74 -1.89 -13.64
C ARG A 1230 4.74 -1.50 -14.72
N ARG A 1231 6.03 -1.78 -14.50
CA ARG A 1231 7.10 -1.61 -15.49
C ARG A 1231 6.77 -2.31 -16.81
N SER A 1232 6.34 -3.55 -16.81
CA SER A 1232 6.03 -4.31 -18.03
C SER A 1232 4.83 -3.77 -18.80
N ARG A 1233 3.86 -3.16 -18.10
CA ARG A 1233 2.69 -2.52 -18.72
C ARG A 1233 3.02 -1.16 -19.33
N GLU A 1234 3.93 -0.41 -18.70
CA GLU A 1234 4.48 0.88 -19.14
C GLU A 1234 5.53 0.73 -20.25
N SER A 1235 6.41 -0.27 -20.14
CA SER A 1235 7.50 -0.61 -21.09
C SER A 1235 7.02 -1.07 -22.47
N ALA A 1236 5.69 -1.10 -22.69
CA ALA A 1236 5.13 -0.99 -24.03
C ALA A 1236 5.49 0.35 -24.72
N ALA A 1237 6.10 1.29 -24.01
CA ALA A 1237 6.77 2.47 -24.53
C ALA A 1237 7.92 2.09 -25.48
N ILE A 1238 8.09 2.91 -26.50
CA ILE A 1238 9.11 2.75 -27.53
C ILE A 1238 10.50 2.90 -26.88
N GLU A 1239 11.19 1.81 -26.52
CA GLU A 1239 12.60 1.89 -26.08
C GLU A 1239 13.45 2.60 -27.16
N PRO A 1240 14.39 3.49 -26.80
CA PRO A 1240 15.30 4.05 -27.81
C PRO A 1240 16.06 2.91 -28.52
N PRO A 1241 16.39 3.06 -29.81
CA PRO A 1241 17.20 2.06 -30.50
C PRO A 1241 18.53 1.92 -29.75
N ARG A 1242 18.86 0.68 -29.36
CA ARG A 1242 20.17 0.39 -28.77
C ARG A 1242 21.22 0.57 -29.88
N PRO A 1243 22.28 1.37 -29.68
CA PRO A 1243 23.34 1.50 -30.66
C PRO A 1243 23.98 0.14 -30.96
N GLU A 1244 24.45 -0.07 -32.19
CA GLU A 1244 25.06 -1.33 -32.62
C GLU A 1244 26.21 -1.74 -31.68
N ARG A 1245 26.13 -2.95 -31.11
CA ARG A 1245 27.18 -3.53 -30.25
C ARG A 1245 28.38 -3.91 -31.13
N PHE A 1246 29.58 -3.56 -30.71
CA PHE A 1246 30.79 -3.99 -31.40
C PHE A 1246 31.06 -5.47 -31.11
N ALA A 1247 31.22 -6.30 -32.14
CA ALA A 1247 31.42 -7.74 -31.99
C ALA A 1247 32.78 -8.04 -31.34
N LEU A 1248 32.78 -8.45 -30.07
CA LEU A 1248 33.93 -8.96 -29.35
C LEU A 1248 34.03 -10.48 -29.58
N ASN A 1249 35.16 -10.99 -30.08
CA ASN A 1249 35.30 -12.45 -30.27
C ASN A 1249 35.65 -13.17 -28.95
N TRP A 1250 35.37 -14.48 -28.91
CA TRP A 1250 35.57 -15.33 -27.73
C TRP A 1250 37.02 -15.34 -27.21
N SER A 1251 38.01 -15.35 -28.11
CA SER A 1251 39.44 -15.35 -27.74
C SER A 1251 39.89 -14.03 -27.10
N ASP A 1252 39.39 -12.90 -27.59
CA ASP A 1252 39.70 -11.58 -27.05
C ASP A 1252 39.05 -11.37 -25.69
N LEU A 1253 37.82 -11.89 -25.48
CA LEU A 1253 37.18 -11.92 -24.17
C LEU A 1253 38.02 -12.72 -23.16
N GLN A 1254 38.44 -13.95 -23.51
CA GLN A 1254 39.30 -14.76 -22.65
C GLN A 1254 40.63 -14.07 -22.32
N ARG A 1255 41.26 -13.42 -23.30
CA ARG A 1255 42.48 -12.62 -23.08
C ARG A 1255 42.21 -11.49 -22.09
N GLN A 1256 41.18 -10.67 -22.34
CA GLN A 1256 40.82 -9.57 -21.45
C GLN A 1256 40.56 -10.05 -20.02
N LEU A 1257 39.78 -11.12 -19.83
CA LEU A 1257 39.52 -11.73 -18.52
C LEU A 1257 40.78 -12.31 -17.86
N SER A 1258 41.78 -12.74 -18.63
CA SER A 1258 43.06 -13.28 -18.10
C SER A 1258 44.03 -12.18 -17.66
N GLU A 1259 43.93 -11.00 -18.27
CA GLU A 1259 44.77 -9.83 -17.99
C GLU A 1259 44.03 -8.73 -17.23
N TRP A 1260 42.82 -9.02 -16.79
CA TRP A 1260 41.87 -8.08 -16.24
C TRP A 1260 42.39 -7.31 -15.02
N ASP A 1261 43.21 -7.94 -14.18
CA ASP A 1261 43.79 -7.29 -12.99
C ASP A 1261 45.08 -6.50 -13.28
N LYS A 1262 45.63 -6.58 -14.50
CA LYS A 1262 46.83 -5.81 -14.87
C LYS A 1262 46.46 -4.33 -15.04
N PRO A 1263 47.32 -3.37 -14.64
CA PRO A 1263 47.06 -1.95 -14.89
C PRO A 1263 46.89 -1.65 -16.38
N ILE A 1264 45.96 -0.76 -16.71
CA ILE A 1264 45.75 -0.28 -18.09
C ILE A 1264 46.80 0.80 -18.34
N ASP A 1265 47.67 0.58 -19.33
CA ASP A 1265 48.72 1.52 -19.75
C ASP A 1265 48.21 2.52 -20.80
#